data_AF-A0AA35XYJ3-F1
#
_entry.id   AF-A0AA35XYJ3-F1
#
_cell.length_a   1.000
_cell.length_b   1.000
_cell.length_c   1.000
_cell.angle_alpha   90.00
_cell.angle_beta   90.00
_cell.angle_gamma   90.00
#
_symmetry.space_group_name_H-M   'P 1'
#
loop_
_entity.id
_entity.type
_entity.pdbx_description
1 polymer ?
#
loop_
_entity_poly.entity_id
_entity_poly.type
_entity_poly.pdbx_seq_one_letter_code
_entity_poly.pdbx_strand_id
1 'polypeptide(L)'
;MQFVTHGPDIPDALLQAHEDGRVVFFCGAGISYPAGLPGFEGLVRGVMQRNGEPPDATEDDLLRHEQFDRALGLYEHRLQGGRSAVRRWLPDVLTPDLTRPRALTTHVALLALARNRRGGIKLVTTNFDRLFEVAADRQRLPSFTVYPDPPARARWEGLVHLHGRMPADPSRDDLDRLVLSDGDFGQAYLTHGWAARFVAGLFRDYALCFVGYSISDPVLRYMTAAQALDGEAQLYAFAPVDASNAESAERAWRTKHVTPITYSTAHGHRALHRTLQVWASIYRDGVRGKERIVARYVHRAPNGAKPGDNFVSRMLWALSDPSGLPARRFAEFNPVPSLDWLLDAFAADRYGPSDLARFGVPPRDNAVPDLRFSLIHRPAPYPLAPPMHLVADGIAATQWDDVMFQLARWLVRHLNDPRLVLWIAERGGQLHRQWSRQIEQRLDELARLERDGKTSELEDIRAHAPNAVPGPLMRTLWRLLLGGRVKSPGREPDFYQWQSRLQREGLTATLRLELRELLSPKVRLLKLFYWDEEPASADELSHLRQLVYWEPVLTADHAYPALRHMADAQWQAALPALLEDMQLLLRDALDLLRELGEADEHGDRSHRDLPSISPHWQNRGVHKWVALIELLRDAWLAVRSADGARAARIAAAWFELPYPTFKRLALFAATQDGCIAPEQWVEWLLADGAWWLWAVDTQREVLRLLVLQGHRLTPESQERLESAILAGPPREMYRDDLEPDQWQELVAHSVWLRLAKLNASGLALGAAGAARLAELSRLHPQWQLAANERDEFSHWASCTGDPDYEERCQVDIAPRKRRDLVQWLVKPQTKLHPLYEDTWRDVCRARFFHSLFALCDLAQDGVWPAGRWHEALQTWAEEGLVLRSWRYAAPLVQTMPDTVLQKIAHGVTWWMEAASKPINRHEGILVELCRRMLALPLEVRSGTRIIRNGVETYDPVGSAISHPIGHVTQALINLWFKRNPNDNDLLPADIQPMFTALCDVQVERFRHGRVLLGSRLIAFFRVDRPWTERHLVPLFSWSNPVEAKAVWGGFLWSPRLYQPLLSAFKSQFLDSANHYADLGEYRQRFAAFLTYAALGPVDGYTAEEWRTAIAALPLEGLQESAQALVQALEGAADQREEYWKNRIQPFWQNVWPKSRDLATPKISESLARLCIAAGSEFPAALSAVLNWLQPIEHPYYVILPLRESGLCGRFPVHALRLLAAIVTDQPWGAPEVGKCLDLIVQADAGLAQDPNYQSLREYARRRGG
;
A
#
# COMPACT_ATOMS: atom_id res chain seq x y z
N MET A 1 -12.98 -17.08 -8.10
CA MET A 1 -12.87 -15.79 -8.80
C MET A 1 -14.17 -15.34 -9.52
N GLN A 2 -14.63 -14.10 -9.28
CA GLN A 2 -15.76 -13.48 -10.01
C GLN A 2 -15.28 -12.63 -11.21
N PHE A 3 -15.80 -12.87 -12.42
CA PHE A 3 -15.43 -12.10 -13.62
C PHE A 3 -16.24 -10.81 -13.83
N VAL A 4 -17.46 -10.75 -13.29
CA VAL A 4 -18.35 -9.59 -13.37
C VAL A 4 -18.89 -9.28 -11.98
N THR A 5 -19.25 -8.03 -11.74
CA THR A 5 -19.89 -7.57 -10.50
C THR A 5 -21.16 -8.37 -10.23
N HIS A 6 -21.29 -8.96 -9.04
CA HIS A 6 -22.41 -9.85 -8.66
C HIS A 6 -22.58 -11.08 -9.58
N GLY A 7 -21.54 -11.48 -10.30
CA GLY A 7 -21.51 -12.72 -11.08
C GLY A 7 -21.18 -13.94 -10.24
N PRO A 8 -21.35 -15.16 -10.80
CA PRO A 8 -20.88 -16.38 -10.17
C PRO A 8 -19.40 -16.33 -9.81
N ASP A 9 -19.06 -16.87 -8.65
CA ASP A 9 -17.68 -17.02 -8.19
C ASP A 9 -17.11 -18.36 -8.68
N ILE A 10 -16.29 -18.32 -9.73
CA ILE A 10 -15.77 -19.52 -10.38
C ILE A 10 -14.59 -20.08 -9.57
N PRO A 11 -14.62 -21.34 -9.11
CA PRO A 11 -13.53 -21.92 -8.32
C PRO A 11 -12.20 -21.91 -9.08
N ASP A 12 -11.12 -21.61 -8.37
CA ASP A 12 -9.79 -21.48 -8.99
C ASP A 12 -9.29 -22.82 -9.56
N ALA A 13 -9.65 -23.94 -8.92
CA ALA A 13 -9.40 -25.29 -9.44
C ALA A 13 -10.05 -25.53 -10.82
N LEU A 14 -11.24 -24.98 -11.07
CA LEU A 14 -11.91 -25.08 -12.37
C LEU A 14 -11.21 -24.21 -13.43
N LEU A 15 -10.73 -23.02 -13.05
CA LEU A 15 -9.95 -22.15 -13.94
C LEU A 15 -8.62 -22.79 -14.32
N GLN A 16 -7.93 -23.42 -13.38
CA GLN A 16 -6.69 -24.13 -13.66
C GLN A 16 -6.93 -25.34 -14.57
N ALA A 17 -7.93 -26.18 -14.26
CA ALA A 17 -8.27 -27.32 -15.11
C ALA A 17 -8.66 -26.86 -16.54
N HIS A 18 -9.24 -25.67 -16.67
CA HIS A 18 -9.56 -25.05 -17.96
C HIS A 18 -8.28 -24.63 -18.70
N GLU A 19 -7.34 -23.96 -18.04
CA GLU A 19 -6.04 -23.58 -18.61
C GLU A 19 -5.18 -24.79 -19.03
N ASP A 20 -5.33 -25.92 -18.32
CA ASP A 20 -4.71 -27.22 -18.63
C ASP A 20 -5.39 -27.96 -19.80
N GLY A 21 -6.54 -27.48 -20.27
CA GLY A 21 -7.34 -28.15 -21.32
C GLY A 21 -8.01 -29.45 -20.88
N ARG A 22 -8.26 -29.60 -19.57
CA ARG A 22 -8.91 -30.76 -18.93
C ARG A 22 -10.38 -30.55 -18.61
N VAL A 23 -10.94 -29.37 -18.90
CA VAL A 23 -12.36 -29.08 -18.69
C VAL A 23 -13.20 -29.49 -19.89
N VAL A 24 -14.34 -30.10 -19.61
CA VAL A 24 -15.38 -30.41 -20.58
C VAL A 24 -16.67 -29.72 -20.14
N PHE A 25 -17.21 -28.87 -21.01
CA PHE A 25 -18.48 -28.20 -20.74
C PHE A 25 -19.63 -29.12 -21.17
N PHE A 26 -20.60 -29.29 -20.27
CA PHE A 26 -21.78 -30.10 -20.49
C PHE A 26 -23.01 -29.19 -20.49
N CYS A 27 -23.63 -29.02 -21.66
CA CYS A 27 -24.65 -28.00 -21.90
C CYS A 27 -26.04 -28.61 -22.03
N GLY A 28 -27.02 -28.00 -21.36
CA GLY A 28 -28.44 -28.39 -21.42
C GLY A 28 -29.35 -27.30 -21.97
N ALA A 29 -30.66 -27.53 -21.97
CA ALA A 29 -31.62 -26.67 -22.65
C ALA A 29 -31.61 -25.20 -22.16
N GLY A 30 -31.17 -24.96 -20.91
CA GLY A 30 -31.10 -23.61 -20.34
C GLY A 30 -30.16 -22.65 -21.08
N ILE A 31 -29.18 -23.15 -21.87
CA ILE A 31 -28.33 -22.27 -22.69
C ILE A 31 -29.05 -21.73 -23.95
N SER A 32 -30.14 -22.38 -24.37
CA SER A 32 -30.91 -22.04 -25.56
C SER A 32 -32.09 -21.08 -25.28
N TYR A 33 -32.36 -20.74 -24.02
CA TYR A 33 -33.42 -19.78 -23.63
C TYR A 33 -33.29 -18.40 -24.28
N PRO A 34 -32.08 -17.80 -24.43
CA PRO A 34 -31.92 -16.53 -25.14
C PRO A 34 -32.34 -16.58 -26.63
N ALA A 35 -32.34 -17.78 -27.24
CA ALA A 35 -32.82 -18.01 -28.61
C ALA A 35 -34.32 -18.35 -28.67
N GLY A 36 -35.03 -18.29 -27.54
CA GLY A 36 -36.47 -18.53 -27.45
C GLY A 36 -36.88 -19.99 -27.38
N LEU A 37 -35.94 -20.94 -27.25
CA LEU A 37 -36.26 -22.36 -27.14
C LEU A 37 -36.71 -22.74 -25.72
N PRO A 38 -37.69 -23.65 -25.58
CA PRO A 38 -38.17 -24.09 -24.27
C PRO A 38 -37.23 -25.08 -23.59
N GLY A 39 -37.39 -25.25 -22.27
CA GLY A 39 -36.82 -26.39 -21.54
C GLY A 39 -37.55 -27.70 -21.84
N PHE A 40 -37.11 -28.81 -21.24
CA PHE A 40 -37.68 -30.14 -21.51
C PHE A 40 -39.19 -30.24 -21.19
N GLU A 41 -39.65 -29.66 -20.09
CA GLU A 41 -41.09 -29.57 -19.79
C GLU A 41 -41.86 -28.84 -20.90
N GLY A 42 -41.37 -27.67 -21.31
CA GLY A 42 -42.01 -26.86 -22.34
C GLY A 42 -42.01 -27.55 -23.70
N LEU A 43 -40.99 -28.36 -24.00
CA LEU A 43 -40.94 -29.21 -25.18
C LEU A 43 -42.06 -30.25 -25.16
N VAL A 44 -42.19 -31.03 -24.08
CA VAL A 44 -43.22 -32.09 -23.96
C VAL A 44 -44.62 -31.49 -24.06
N ARG A 45 -44.89 -30.42 -23.30
CA ARG A 45 -46.20 -29.73 -23.36
C ARG A 45 -46.47 -29.14 -24.74
N GLY A 46 -45.47 -28.54 -25.38
CA GLY A 46 -45.60 -27.97 -26.72
C GLY A 46 -45.91 -29.01 -27.80
N VAL A 47 -45.28 -30.18 -27.73
CA VAL A 47 -45.54 -31.30 -28.65
C VAL A 47 -46.96 -31.85 -28.45
N MET A 48 -47.38 -32.07 -27.21
CA MET A 48 -48.75 -32.52 -26.90
C MET A 48 -49.80 -31.51 -27.39
N GLN A 49 -49.56 -30.22 -27.17
CA GLN A 49 -50.46 -29.15 -27.62
C GLN A 49 -50.57 -29.08 -29.15
N ARG A 50 -49.45 -29.21 -29.87
CA ARG A 50 -49.42 -29.21 -31.36
C ARG A 50 -50.07 -30.44 -31.96
N ASN A 51 -49.99 -31.57 -31.26
CA ASN A 51 -50.67 -32.79 -31.66
C ASN A 51 -52.20 -32.72 -31.49
N GLY A 52 -52.69 -31.84 -30.61
CA GLY A 52 -54.11 -31.47 -30.49
C GLY A 52 -54.93 -32.38 -29.57
N GLU A 53 -54.36 -33.48 -29.07
CA GLU A 53 -55.00 -34.40 -28.13
C GLU A 53 -54.50 -34.13 -26.70
N PRO A 54 -55.38 -33.85 -25.73
CA PRO A 54 -54.97 -33.58 -24.36
C PRO A 54 -54.38 -34.83 -23.67
N PRO A 55 -53.51 -34.64 -22.66
CA PRO A 55 -53.02 -35.73 -21.82
C PRO A 55 -54.18 -36.39 -21.06
N ASP A 56 -54.08 -37.69 -20.85
CA ASP A 56 -55.02 -38.43 -19.98
C ASP A 56 -54.71 -38.22 -18.49
N ALA A 57 -55.56 -38.75 -17.60
CA ALA A 57 -55.41 -38.55 -16.16
C ALA A 57 -54.07 -39.07 -15.59
N THR A 58 -53.46 -40.08 -16.22
CA THR A 58 -52.19 -40.68 -15.79
C THR A 58 -51.01 -39.85 -16.31
N GLU A 59 -51.07 -39.44 -17.57
CA GLU A 59 -50.09 -38.55 -18.20
C GLU A 59 -50.05 -37.20 -17.49
N ASP A 60 -51.20 -36.62 -17.14
CA ASP A 60 -51.29 -35.38 -16.37
C ASP A 60 -50.69 -35.52 -14.97
N ASP A 61 -50.88 -36.66 -14.32
CA ASP A 61 -50.29 -36.93 -13.01
C ASP A 61 -48.76 -37.00 -13.08
N LEU A 62 -48.22 -37.67 -14.10
CA LEU A 62 -46.78 -37.73 -14.36
C LEU A 62 -46.20 -36.35 -14.69
N LEU A 63 -46.91 -35.51 -15.46
CA LEU A 63 -46.51 -34.13 -15.73
C LEU A 63 -46.50 -33.28 -14.45
N ARG A 64 -47.43 -33.47 -13.52
CA ARG A 64 -47.45 -32.78 -12.21
C ARG A 64 -46.30 -33.23 -11.30
N HIS A 65 -45.83 -34.46 -11.45
CA HIS A 65 -44.72 -35.03 -10.69
C HIS A 65 -43.35 -34.90 -11.38
N GLU A 66 -43.23 -34.03 -12.39
CA GLU A 66 -41.99 -33.75 -13.15
C GLU A 66 -41.39 -34.98 -13.87
N GLN A 67 -42.19 -36.02 -14.14
CA GLN A 67 -41.79 -37.24 -14.87
C GLN A 67 -42.12 -37.10 -16.37
N PHE A 68 -41.54 -36.09 -17.00
CA PHE A 68 -41.87 -35.67 -18.37
C PHE A 68 -41.53 -36.72 -19.44
N ASP A 69 -40.44 -37.47 -19.24
CA ASP A 69 -39.98 -38.56 -20.11
C ASP A 69 -40.96 -39.75 -20.15
N ARG A 70 -41.50 -40.12 -18.98
CA ARG A 70 -42.51 -41.18 -18.84
C ARG A 70 -43.88 -40.73 -19.35
N ALA A 71 -44.25 -39.48 -19.09
CA ALA A 71 -45.49 -38.90 -19.61
C ALA A 71 -45.49 -38.92 -21.14
N LEU A 72 -44.38 -38.52 -21.77
CA LEU A 72 -44.24 -38.57 -23.22
C LEU A 72 -44.23 -40.02 -23.76
N GLY A 73 -43.60 -40.96 -23.06
CA GLY A 73 -43.59 -42.38 -23.45
C GLY A 73 -44.99 -43.02 -23.48
N LEU A 74 -45.82 -42.73 -22.47
CA LEU A 74 -47.22 -43.19 -22.45
C LEU A 74 -48.05 -42.52 -23.56
N TYR A 75 -47.86 -41.22 -23.77
CA TYR A 75 -48.52 -40.47 -24.84
C TYR A 75 -48.17 -41.00 -26.24
N GLU A 76 -46.88 -41.31 -26.47
CA GLU A 76 -46.40 -41.96 -27.70
C GLU A 76 -47.02 -43.34 -27.92
N HIS A 77 -47.31 -44.10 -26.85
CA HIS A 77 -47.90 -45.44 -26.94
C HIS A 77 -49.41 -45.40 -27.17
N ARG A 78 -50.10 -44.42 -26.57
CA ARG A 78 -51.57 -44.28 -26.61
C ARG A 78 -52.07 -43.82 -27.98
N LEU A 79 -51.33 -42.96 -28.68
CA LEU A 79 -51.80 -42.32 -29.91
C LEU A 79 -51.67 -43.22 -31.15
N GLN A 80 -52.68 -43.14 -32.03
CA GLN A 80 -52.66 -43.82 -33.32
C GLN A 80 -51.57 -43.22 -34.23
N GLY A 81 -50.64 -44.06 -34.69
CA GLY A 81 -49.42 -43.63 -35.39
C GLY A 81 -48.19 -43.51 -34.48
N GLY A 82 -48.35 -43.77 -33.18
CA GLY A 82 -47.27 -44.00 -32.23
C GLY A 82 -46.27 -42.84 -32.13
N ARG A 83 -45.00 -43.19 -31.91
CA ARG A 83 -43.88 -42.23 -31.83
C ARG A 83 -43.79 -41.29 -33.02
N SER A 84 -43.96 -41.81 -34.25
CA SER A 84 -43.79 -41.02 -35.47
C SER A 84 -44.88 -39.94 -35.63
N ALA A 85 -46.10 -40.17 -35.12
CA ALA A 85 -47.18 -39.18 -35.16
C ALA A 85 -46.96 -38.04 -34.15
N VAL A 86 -46.34 -38.35 -33.01
CA VAL A 86 -46.03 -37.37 -31.95
C VAL A 86 -44.78 -36.56 -32.30
N ARG A 87 -43.68 -37.24 -32.66
CA ARG A 87 -42.36 -36.62 -32.89
C ARG A 87 -42.28 -35.71 -34.11
N ARG A 88 -43.19 -35.85 -35.09
CA ARG A 88 -43.22 -34.97 -36.27
C ARG A 88 -43.38 -33.48 -35.93
N TRP A 89 -43.89 -33.16 -34.75
CA TRP A 89 -44.07 -31.78 -34.28
C TRP A 89 -42.83 -31.19 -33.59
N LEU A 90 -41.79 -31.99 -33.32
CA LEU A 90 -40.55 -31.52 -32.70
C LEU A 90 -39.88 -30.36 -33.45
N PRO A 91 -39.76 -30.37 -34.80
CA PRO A 91 -39.13 -29.27 -35.53
C PRO A 91 -39.88 -27.94 -35.34
N ASP A 92 -41.21 -27.98 -35.28
CA ASP A 92 -42.05 -26.80 -35.09
C ASP A 92 -41.88 -26.20 -33.69
N VAL A 93 -41.75 -27.03 -32.66
CA VAL A 93 -41.56 -26.59 -31.26
C VAL A 93 -40.13 -26.10 -31.02
N LEU A 94 -39.15 -26.68 -31.70
CA LEU A 94 -37.72 -26.38 -31.57
C LEU A 94 -37.20 -25.38 -32.61
N THR A 95 -38.08 -24.57 -33.21
CA THR A 95 -37.66 -23.51 -34.15
C THR A 95 -37.05 -22.31 -33.39
N PRO A 96 -35.75 -22.00 -33.56
CA PRO A 96 -35.11 -20.93 -32.81
C PRO A 96 -35.42 -19.54 -33.39
N ASP A 97 -35.62 -18.56 -32.51
CA ASP A 97 -35.77 -17.16 -32.90
C ASP A 97 -34.41 -16.45 -32.91
N LEU A 98 -33.75 -16.50 -34.07
CA LEU A 98 -32.44 -15.88 -34.28
C LEU A 98 -32.51 -14.36 -34.49
N THR A 99 -33.71 -13.76 -34.52
CA THR A 99 -33.88 -12.29 -34.62
C THR A 99 -33.65 -11.61 -33.27
N ARG A 100 -33.76 -12.35 -32.16
CA ARG A 100 -33.55 -11.82 -30.81
C ARG A 100 -32.13 -11.34 -30.58
N PRO A 101 -31.94 -10.18 -29.92
CA PRO A 101 -30.61 -9.72 -29.56
C PRO A 101 -29.98 -10.74 -28.59
N ARG A 102 -28.73 -11.12 -28.87
CA ARG A 102 -27.92 -12.06 -28.06
C ARG A 102 -28.27 -13.55 -28.13
N ALA A 103 -29.16 -13.98 -29.03
CA ALA A 103 -29.59 -15.39 -29.18
C ALA A 103 -28.42 -16.41 -29.21
N LEU A 104 -27.30 -16.07 -29.89
CA LEU A 104 -26.14 -16.96 -30.03
C LEU A 104 -24.96 -16.65 -29.09
N THR A 105 -25.05 -15.61 -28.27
CA THR A 105 -23.88 -15.11 -27.53
C THR A 105 -23.31 -16.10 -26.52
N THR A 106 -24.17 -16.88 -25.87
CA THR A 106 -23.77 -17.94 -24.94
C THR A 106 -23.08 -19.10 -25.68
N HIS A 107 -23.64 -19.50 -26.82
CA HIS A 107 -23.07 -20.55 -27.68
C HIS A 107 -21.67 -20.17 -28.16
N VAL A 108 -21.48 -18.92 -28.61
CA VAL A 108 -20.15 -18.39 -28.99
C VAL A 108 -19.17 -18.42 -27.81
N ALA A 109 -19.60 -17.98 -26.62
CA ALA A 109 -18.74 -17.98 -25.44
C ALA A 109 -18.32 -19.40 -25.02
N LEU A 110 -19.25 -20.36 -25.04
CA LEU A 110 -18.98 -21.76 -24.69
C LEU A 110 -18.10 -22.46 -25.73
N LEU A 111 -18.26 -22.17 -27.03
CA LEU A 111 -17.35 -22.67 -28.07
C LEU A 111 -15.93 -22.14 -27.88
N ALA A 112 -15.78 -20.88 -27.50
CA ALA A 112 -14.47 -20.30 -27.19
C ALA A 112 -13.83 -20.91 -25.94
N LEU A 113 -14.63 -21.16 -24.89
CA LEU A 113 -14.15 -21.82 -23.66
C LEU A 113 -13.84 -23.31 -23.86
N ALA A 114 -14.64 -24.03 -24.66
CA ALA A 114 -14.45 -25.45 -24.92
C ALA A 114 -13.23 -25.75 -25.82
N ARG A 115 -12.55 -24.72 -26.33
CA ARG A 115 -11.40 -24.87 -27.23
C ARG A 115 -10.09 -25.00 -26.44
N ASN A 116 -9.34 -26.06 -26.73
CA ASN A 116 -8.01 -26.26 -26.18
C ASN A 116 -6.95 -25.42 -26.92
N ARG A 117 -5.71 -25.37 -26.40
CA ARG A 117 -4.59 -24.62 -27.02
C ARG A 117 -4.21 -25.12 -28.42
N ARG A 118 -4.59 -26.35 -28.79
CA ARG A 118 -4.35 -26.95 -30.12
C ARG A 118 -5.49 -26.67 -31.10
N GLY A 119 -6.53 -25.95 -30.68
CA GLY A 119 -7.70 -25.61 -31.50
C GLY A 119 -8.82 -26.66 -31.49
N GLY A 120 -8.63 -27.80 -30.83
CA GLY A 120 -9.65 -28.85 -30.68
C GLY A 120 -10.74 -28.45 -29.68
N ILE A 121 -11.99 -28.80 -29.98
CA ILE A 121 -13.15 -28.50 -29.14
C ILE A 121 -13.52 -29.72 -28.30
N LYS A 122 -13.87 -29.52 -27.03
CA LYS A 122 -14.44 -30.56 -26.16
C LYS A 122 -15.73 -30.06 -25.54
N LEU A 123 -16.84 -30.33 -26.21
CA LEU A 123 -18.15 -29.86 -25.80
C LEU A 123 -19.17 -31.01 -25.91
N VAL A 124 -19.99 -31.18 -24.88
CA VAL A 124 -21.09 -32.14 -24.85
C VAL A 124 -22.38 -31.37 -24.66
N THR A 125 -23.39 -31.68 -25.45
CA THR A 125 -24.72 -31.08 -25.35
C THR A 125 -25.79 -32.16 -25.31
N THR A 126 -26.84 -31.94 -24.51
CA THR A 126 -28.07 -32.74 -24.56
C THR A 126 -29.12 -32.09 -25.47
N ASN A 127 -28.82 -30.92 -26.04
CA ASN A 127 -29.76 -30.20 -26.89
C ASN A 127 -29.79 -30.82 -28.30
N PHE A 128 -30.99 -30.93 -28.86
CA PHE A 128 -31.21 -31.40 -30.23
C PHE A 128 -30.96 -30.32 -31.28
N ASP A 129 -31.01 -29.05 -30.86
CA ASP A 129 -30.86 -27.87 -31.72
C ASP A 129 -29.45 -27.73 -32.30
N ARG A 130 -29.33 -26.95 -33.38
CA ARG A 130 -28.08 -26.72 -34.11
C ARG A 130 -27.44 -25.36 -33.81
N LEU A 131 -27.74 -24.76 -32.65
CA LEU A 131 -27.31 -23.39 -32.35
C LEU A 131 -25.80 -23.26 -32.18
N PHE A 132 -25.11 -24.33 -31.77
CA PHE A 132 -23.64 -24.35 -31.71
C PHE A 132 -23.02 -24.31 -33.11
N GLU A 133 -23.52 -25.10 -34.05
CA GLU A 133 -23.04 -25.07 -35.44
C GLU A 133 -23.33 -23.71 -36.08
N VAL A 134 -24.54 -23.18 -35.92
CA VAL A 134 -24.91 -21.84 -36.44
C VAL A 134 -24.03 -20.74 -35.81
N ALA A 135 -23.73 -20.84 -34.52
CA ALA A 135 -22.81 -19.91 -33.85
C ALA A 135 -21.39 -20.00 -34.40
N ALA A 136 -20.90 -21.21 -34.69
CA ALA A 136 -19.59 -21.41 -35.27
C ALA A 136 -19.48 -20.86 -36.69
N ASP A 137 -20.49 -21.10 -37.53
CA ASP A 137 -20.56 -20.61 -38.90
C ASP A 137 -20.58 -19.07 -38.93
N ARG A 138 -21.40 -18.44 -38.07
CA ARG A 138 -21.45 -16.97 -37.97
C ARG A 138 -20.15 -16.35 -37.49
N GLN A 139 -19.39 -17.05 -36.64
CA GLN A 139 -18.09 -16.61 -36.16
C GLN A 139 -16.93 -17.03 -37.08
N ARG A 140 -17.20 -17.72 -38.19
CA ARG A 140 -16.20 -18.27 -39.12
C ARG A 140 -15.12 -19.09 -38.40
N LEU A 141 -15.54 -19.91 -37.44
CA LEU A 141 -14.61 -20.79 -36.73
C LEU A 141 -14.13 -21.93 -37.65
N PRO A 142 -12.92 -22.48 -37.42
CA PRO A 142 -12.46 -23.68 -38.12
C PRO A 142 -13.46 -24.82 -37.96
N SER A 143 -13.66 -25.61 -39.01
CA SER A 143 -14.56 -26.77 -38.99
C SER A 143 -14.12 -27.75 -37.90
N PHE A 144 -15.06 -28.15 -37.03
CA PHE A 144 -14.87 -29.18 -36.02
C PHE A 144 -15.79 -30.36 -36.28
N THR A 145 -15.42 -31.53 -35.77
CA THR A 145 -16.23 -32.74 -35.90
C THR A 145 -17.48 -32.63 -35.03
N VAL A 146 -18.65 -32.87 -35.62
CA VAL A 146 -19.91 -33.00 -34.90
C VAL A 146 -20.25 -34.48 -34.83
N TYR A 147 -20.39 -34.99 -33.61
CA TYR A 147 -20.77 -36.37 -33.34
C TYR A 147 -22.26 -36.41 -33.01
N PRO A 148 -23.11 -36.93 -33.94
CA PRO A 148 -24.53 -37.10 -33.68
C PRO A 148 -24.79 -38.20 -32.63
N ASP A 149 -23.85 -39.15 -32.50
CA ASP A 149 -23.84 -40.20 -31.49
C ASP A 149 -22.50 -40.18 -30.73
N PRO A 150 -22.46 -40.51 -29.42
CA PRO A 150 -21.23 -40.50 -28.65
C PRO A 150 -20.16 -41.45 -29.20
N PRO A 151 -18.89 -41.00 -29.31
CA PRO A 151 -17.82 -41.83 -29.82
C PRO A 151 -17.50 -43.00 -28.87
N ALA A 152 -17.10 -44.13 -29.44
CA ALA A 152 -16.80 -45.36 -28.70
C ALA A 152 -15.57 -45.26 -27.76
N ARG A 153 -14.71 -44.24 -27.95
CA ARG A 153 -13.55 -43.95 -27.09
C ARG A 153 -13.76 -42.62 -26.36
N ALA A 154 -13.35 -42.58 -25.09
CA ALA A 154 -13.41 -41.37 -24.27
C ALA A 154 -12.44 -40.25 -24.70
N ARG A 155 -11.52 -40.51 -25.65
CA ARG A 155 -10.67 -39.48 -26.28
C ARG A 155 -11.27 -39.11 -27.63
N TRP A 156 -11.68 -37.85 -27.76
CA TRP A 156 -12.43 -37.26 -28.84
C TRP A 156 -12.16 -35.76 -28.87
N GLU A 157 -12.31 -35.15 -30.04
CA GLU A 157 -12.33 -33.71 -30.21
C GLU A 157 -13.48 -33.38 -31.16
N GLY A 158 -14.41 -32.57 -30.69
CA GLY A 158 -15.65 -32.20 -31.38
C GLY A 158 -16.79 -31.87 -30.43
N LEU A 159 -17.93 -31.56 -31.04
CA LEU A 159 -19.23 -31.38 -30.36
C LEU A 159 -19.96 -32.72 -30.35
N VAL A 160 -20.36 -33.21 -29.18
CA VAL A 160 -21.15 -34.44 -29.03
C VAL A 160 -22.59 -34.10 -28.65
N HIS A 161 -23.56 -34.59 -29.43
CA HIS A 161 -24.97 -34.57 -29.06
C HIS A 161 -25.32 -35.87 -28.33
N LEU A 162 -25.37 -35.84 -27.00
CA LEU A 162 -25.58 -37.03 -26.18
C LEU A 162 -26.97 -37.65 -26.39
N HIS A 163 -27.99 -36.83 -26.64
CA HIS A 163 -29.37 -37.28 -26.85
C HIS A 163 -29.78 -37.31 -28.32
N GLY A 164 -28.81 -37.16 -29.23
CA GLY A 164 -29.03 -37.11 -30.67
C GLY A 164 -29.13 -35.68 -31.21
N ARG A 165 -28.95 -35.56 -32.52
CA ARG A 165 -28.89 -34.29 -33.27
C ARG A 165 -30.04 -34.21 -34.26
N MET A 166 -30.81 -33.13 -34.24
CA MET A 166 -31.89 -32.91 -35.21
C MET A 166 -31.35 -32.29 -36.52
N PRO A 167 -31.53 -32.95 -37.69
CA PRO A 167 -31.18 -32.37 -38.99
C PRO A 167 -32.01 -31.12 -39.35
N ALA A 168 -31.64 -30.45 -40.45
CA ALA A 168 -32.41 -29.30 -40.95
C ALA A 168 -33.82 -29.68 -41.38
N ASP A 169 -33.90 -30.77 -42.14
CA ASP A 169 -35.12 -31.38 -42.63
C ASP A 169 -35.12 -32.82 -42.11
N PRO A 170 -35.61 -33.06 -40.88
CA PRO A 170 -35.52 -34.37 -40.24
C PRO A 170 -36.44 -35.39 -40.92
N SER A 171 -35.90 -36.55 -41.28
CA SER A 171 -36.71 -37.69 -41.70
C SER A 171 -37.38 -38.36 -40.49
N ARG A 172 -38.32 -39.28 -40.73
CA ARG A 172 -38.95 -40.07 -39.66
C ARG A 172 -37.91 -40.85 -38.85
N ASP A 173 -36.97 -41.49 -39.55
CA ASP A 173 -35.90 -42.27 -38.93
C ASP A 173 -34.96 -41.40 -38.08
N ASP A 174 -34.75 -40.13 -38.44
CA ASP A 174 -33.92 -39.20 -37.67
C ASP A 174 -34.59 -38.80 -36.34
N LEU A 175 -35.91 -38.60 -36.35
CA LEU A 175 -36.67 -38.25 -35.15
C LEU A 175 -36.79 -39.43 -34.17
N ASP A 176 -36.85 -40.65 -34.69
CA ASP A 176 -36.92 -41.87 -33.88
C ASP A 176 -35.58 -42.23 -33.20
N ARG A 177 -34.46 -41.65 -33.67
CA ARG A 177 -33.13 -41.82 -33.04
C ARG A 177 -32.88 -40.88 -31.85
N LEU A 178 -33.71 -39.87 -31.65
CA LEU A 178 -33.57 -38.92 -30.54
C LEU A 178 -33.96 -39.57 -29.21
N VAL A 179 -33.21 -39.26 -28.15
CA VAL A 179 -33.47 -39.74 -26.79
C VAL A 179 -34.44 -38.79 -26.09
N LEU A 180 -35.72 -39.17 -26.00
CA LEU A 180 -36.80 -38.30 -25.51
C LEU A 180 -37.69 -38.97 -24.45
N SER A 181 -38.16 -40.20 -24.69
CA SER A 181 -39.01 -40.92 -23.73
C SER A 181 -38.22 -41.90 -22.87
N ASP A 182 -38.82 -42.34 -21.78
CA ASP A 182 -38.24 -43.31 -20.84
C ASP A 182 -37.71 -44.59 -21.54
N GLY A 183 -38.41 -45.06 -22.57
CA GLY A 183 -37.96 -46.15 -23.45
C GLY A 183 -36.64 -45.85 -24.16
N ASP A 184 -36.42 -44.62 -24.64
CA ASP A 184 -35.14 -44.24 -25.27
C ASP A 184 -34.02 -44.12 -24.25
N PHE A 185 -34.31 -43.54 -23.08
CA PHE A 185 -33.32 -43.47 -21.99
C PHE A 185 -32.88 -44.88 -21.59
N GLY A 186 -33.83 -45.83 -21.48
CA GLY A 186 -33.56 -47.24 -21.24
C GLY A 186 -32.71 -47.88 -22.34
N GLN A 187 -32.95 -47.56 -23.61
CA GLN A 187 -32.13 -48.06 -24.72
C GLN A 187 -30.72 -47.46 -24.73
N ALA A 188 -30.59 -46.15 -24.54
CA ALA A 188 -29.32 -45.41 -24.64
C ALA A 188 -28.38 -45.67 -23.46
N TYR A 189 -28.91 -45.69 -22.24
CA TYR A 189 -28.09 -45.78 -21.02
C TYR A 189 -27.99 -47.20 -20.44
N LEU A 190 -29.01 -48.06 -20.62
CA LEU A 190 -29.02 -49.40 -20.00
C LEU A 190 -28.82 -50.52 -21.01
N THR A 191 -29.67 -50.59 -22.05
CA THR A 191 -29.70 -51.74 -22.98
C THR A 191 -28.50 -51.76 -23.91
N HIS A 192 -28.31 -50.69 -24.70
CA HIS A 192 -27.12 -50.55 -25.55
C HIS A 192 -25.94 -49.91 -24.80
N GLY A 193 -26.24 -49.11 -23.77
CA GLY A 193 -25.28 -48.52 -22.84
C GLY A 193 -24.25 -47.58 -23.45
N TRP A 194 -24.47 -47.07 -24.67
CA TRP A 194 -23.52 -46.20 -25.35
C TRP A 194 -23.38 -44.84 -24.65
N ALA A 195 -24.49 -44.27 -24.16
CA ALA A 195 -24.47 -42.99 -23.44
C ALA A 195 -23.76 -43.15 -22.09
N ALA A 196 -24.09 -44.22 -21.35
CA ALA A 196 -23.49 -44.51 -20.04
C ALA A 196 -21.97 -44.74 -20.13
N ARG A 197 -21.50 -45.53 -21.10
CA ARG A 197 -20.05 -45.77 -21.30
C ARG A 197 -19.28 -44.49 -21.62
N PHE A 198 -19.84 -43.62 -22.47
CA PHE A 198 -19.21 -42.36 -22.83
C PHE A 198 -19.11 -41.43 -21.60
N VAL A 199 -20.23 -41.22 -20.89
CA VAL A 199 -20.25 -40.32 -19.72
C VAL A 199 -19.37 -40.85 -18.58
N ALA A 200 -19.34 -42.16 -18.34
CA ALA A 200 -18.45 -42.76 -17.34
C ALA A 200 -16.97 -42.49 -17.66
N GLY A 201 -16.58 -42.50 -18.94
CA GLY A 201 -15.24 -42.10 -19.36
C GLY A 201 -14.94 -40.63 -19.08
N LEU A 202 -15.93 -39.74 -19.23
CA LEU A 202 -15.77 -38.31 -18.94
C LEU A 202 -15.54 -38.04 -17.46
N PHE A 203 -16.30 -38.70 -16.57
CA PHE A 203 -16.19 -38.54 -15.12
C PHE A 203 -14.82 -38.92 -14.57
N ARG A 204 -14.16 -39.89 -15.20
CA ARG A 204 -12.83 -40.36 -14.80
C ARG A 204 -11.70 -39.46 -15.30
N ASP A 205 -11.78 -39.00 -16.55
CA ASP A 205 -10.62 -38.41 -17.25
C ASP A 205 -10.66 -36.86 -17.30
N TYR A 206 -11.77 -36.22 -16.94
CA TYR A 206 -11.98 -34.77 -17.12
C TYR A 206 -12.69 -34.09 -15.94
N ALA A 207 -12.45 -32.78 -15.79
CA ALA A 207 -13.26 -31.92 -14.94
C ALA A 207 -14.51 -31.48 -15.70
N LEU A 208 -15.70 -31.75 -15.17
CA LEU A 208 -16.96 -31.46 -15.85
C LEU A 208 -17.61 -30.19 -15.30
N CYS A 209 -18.04 -29.32 -16.20
CA CYS A 209 -18.76 -28.09 -15.87
C CYS A 209 -20.14 -28.08 -16.55
N PHE A 210 -21.20 -28.28 -15.76
CA PHE A 210 -22.58 -28.27 -16.20
C PHE A 210 -23.13 -26.84 -16.32
N VAL A 211 -23.67 -26.50 -17.49
CA VAL A 211 -24.22 -25.18 -17.81
C VAL A 211 -25.63 -25.32 -18.37
N GLY A 212 -26.63 -24.75 -17.70
CA GLY A 212 -28.03 -24.82 -18.15
C GLY A 212 -28.62 -26.24 -18.16
N TYR A 213 -28.06 -27.14 -17.35
CA TYR A 213 -28.47 -28.54 -17.25
C TYR A 213 -28.76 -28.88 -15.78
N SER A 214 -29.90 -29.52 -15.51
CA SER A 214 -30.44 -29.78 -14.16
C SER A 214 -29.98 -31.10 -13.53
N ILE A 215 -29.34 -31.99 -14.31
CA ILE A 215 -29.04 -33.38 -13.91
C ILE A 215 -30.29 -34.06 -13.29
N SER A 216 -31.43 -33.90 -13.95
CA SER A 216 -32.69 -34.56 -13.56
C SER A 216 -32.72 -36.03 -13.99
N ASP A 217 -31.92 -36.40 -14.99
CA ASP A 217 -31.89 -37.74 -15.55
C ASP A 217 -31.50 -38.78 -14.47
N PRO A 218 -32.34 -39.81 -14.21
CA PRO A 218 -32.10 -40.76 -13.13
C PRO A 218 -30.74 -41.45 -13.22
N VAL A 219 -30.31 -41.83 -14.42
CA VAL A 219 -29.04 -42.53 -14.62
C VAL A 219 -27.84 -41.64 -14.29
N LEU A 220 -27.85 -40.38 -14.72
CA LEU A 220 -26.74 -39.45 -14.46
C LEU A 220 -26.61 -39.13 -12.96
N ARG A 221 -27.73 -39.06 -12.22
CA ARG A 221 -27.71 -38.91 -10.76
C ARG A 221 -27.03 -40.08 -10.05
N TYR A 222 -27.29 -41.31 -10.48
CA TYR A 222 -26.61 -42.48 -9.92
C TYR A 222 -25.11 -42.49 -10.27
N MET A 223 -24.75 -42.06 -11.48
CA MET A 223 -23.34 -41.99 -11.91
C MET A 223 -22.54 -40.93 -11.15
N THR A 224 -23.11 -39.74 -10.90
CA THR A 224 -22.42 -38.72 -10.09
C THR A 224 -22.24 -39.17 -8.64
N ALA A 225 -23.22 -39.88 -8.08
CA ALA A 225 -23.11 -40.46 -6.74
C ALA A 225 -22.06 -41.58 -6.65
N ALA A 226 -21.99 -42.46 -7.66
CA ALA A 226 -20.98 -43.52 -7.72
C ALA A 226 -19.55 -42.94 -7.78
N GLN A 227 -19.32 -41.93 -8.61
CA GLN A 227 -18.01 -41.30 -8.75
C GLN A 227 -17.57 -40.53 -7.48
N ALA A 228 -18.53 -40.04 -6.70
CA ALA A 228 -18.22 -39.33 -5.45
C ALA A 228 -17.62 -40.24 -4.37
N LEU A 229 -17.84 -41.55 -4.44
CA LEU A 229 -17.25 -42.53 -3.52
C LEU A 229 -15.74 -42.72 -3.76
N ASP A 230 -15.28 -42.49 -5.00
CA ASP A 230 -13.87 -42.60 -5.38
C ASP A 230 -13.05 -41.36 -5.00
N GLY A 231 -13.68 -40.27 -4.54
CA GLY A 231 -13.03 -39.08 -3.99
C GLY A 231 -12.33 -38.14 -4.99
N GLU A 232 -12.19 -38.53 -6.26
CA GLU A 232 -11.39 -37.77 -7.25
C GLU A 232 -12.20 -36.89 -8.23
N ALA A 233 -13.53 -36.89 -8.16
CA ALA A 233 -14.37 -36.27 -9.19
C ALA A 233 -14.45 -34.73 -9.09
N GLN A 234 -13.92 -34.01 -10.08
CA GLN A 234 -14.05 -32.55 -10.18
C GLN A 234 -15.31 -32.15 -10.97
N LEU A 235 -16.47 -32.18 -10.29
CA LEU A 235 -17.77 -31.87 -10.89
C LEU A 235 -18.29 -30.51 -10.42
N TYR A 236 -18.62 -29.63 -11.38
CA TYR A 236 -19.12 -28.28 -11.13
C TYR A 236 -20.42 -28.01 -11.89
N ALA A 237 -21.34 -27.26 -11.31
CA ALA A 237 -22.57 -26.83 -11.99
C ALA A 237 -22.91 -25.38 -11.68
N PHE A 238 -23.28 -24.59 -12.70
CA PHE A 238 -23.83 -23.25 -12.47
C PHE A 238 -25.26 -23.36 -11.94
N ALA A 239 -25.46 -22.98 -10.68
CA ALA A 239 -26.72 -23.14 -9.95
C ALA A 239 -27.44 -21.79 -9.79
N PRO A 240 -28.65 -21.62 -10.34
CA PRO A 240 -29.45 -20.41 -10.12
C PRO A 240 -29.94 -20.36 -8.66
N VAL A 241 -29.88 -19.17 -8.06
CA VAL A 241 -30.32 -18.93 -6.69
C VAL A 241 -31.26 -17.72 -6.62
N ASP A 242 -32.42 -17.92 -5.99
CA ASP A 242 -33.34 -16.85 -5.57
C ASP A 242 -33.01 -16.41 -4.14
N ALA A 243 -33.17 -15.12 -3.85
CA ALA A 243 -32.74 -14.50 -2.58
C ALA A 243 -33.40 -15.11 -1.32
N SER A 244 -34.54 -15.79 -1.46
CA SER A 244 -35.26 -16.47 -0.37
C SER A 244 -34.86 -17.93 -0.15
N ASN A 245 -34.06 -18.55 -1.05
CA ASN A 245 -33.88 -20.01 -1.08
C ASN A 245 -32.43 -20.49 -1.35
N ALA A 246 -31.44 -19.65 -1.05
CA ALA A 246 -30.03 -19.90 -1.38
C ALA A 246 -29.45 -21.17 -0.76
N GLU A 247 -29.66 -21.40 0.55
CA GLU A 247 -29.14 -22.61 1.22
C GLU A 247 -29.76 -23.90 0.69
N SER A 248 -31.05 -23.86 0.32
CA SER A 248 -31.77 -25.02 -0.22
C SER A 248 -31.22 -25.42 -1.59
N ALA A 249 -31.01 -24.44 -2.47
CA ALA A 249 -30.45 -24.67 -3.80
C ALA A 249 -29.01 -25.22 -3.71
N GLU A 250 -28.18 -24.68 -2.81
CA GLU A 250 -26.82 -25.17 -2.60
C GLU A 250 -26.80 -26.62 -2.07
N ARG A 251 -27.65 -26.93 -1.08
CA ARG A 251 -27.79 -28.31 -0.56
C ARG A 251 -28.28 -29.26 -1.65
N ALA A 252 -29.24 -28.86 -2.49
CA ALA A 252 -29.79 -29.71 -3.55
C ALA A 252 -28.76 -30.10 -4.63
N TRP A 253 -27.74 -29.26 -4.88
CA TRP A 253 -26.65 -29.60 -5.78
C TRP A 253 -25.57 -30.43 -5.09
N ARG A 254 -25.27 -30.14 -3.82
CA ARG A 254 -24.33 -30.95 -3.03
C ARG A 254 -24.85 -32.38 -2.80
N THR A 255 -26.15 -32.60 -2.65
CA THR A 255 -26.75 -33.96 -2.58
C THR A 255 -26.64 -34.73 -3.88
N LYS A 256 -26.41 -34.06 -5.02
CA LYS A 256 -26.08 -34.70 -6.30
C LYS A 256 -24.58 -34.97 -6.46
N HIS A 257 -23.78 -34.68 -5.42
CA HIS A 257 -22.32 -34.75 -5.42
C HIS A 257 -21.64 -33.86 -6.48
N VAL A 258 -22.23 -32.69 -6.73
CA VAL A 258 -21.69 -31.68 -7.65
C VAL A 258 -21.45 -30.38 -6.91
N THR A 259 -20.32 -29.71 -7.15
CA THR A 259 -19.97 -28.44 -6.52
C THR A 259 -20.77 -27.30 -7.19
N PRO A 260 -21.70 -26.63 -6.48
CA PRO A 260 -22.50 -25.56 -7.08
C PRO A 260 -21.71 -24.26 -7.20
N ILE A 261 -21.78 -23.65 -8.38
CA ILE A 261 -21.33 -22.28 -8.66
C ILE A 261 -22.59 -21.40 -8.68
N THR A 262 -22.90 -20.78 -7.55
CA THR A 262 -24.17 -20.07 -7.36
C THR A 262 -24.18 -18.71 -8.04
N TYR A 263 -25.34 -18.31 -8.58
CA TYR A 263 -25.55 -16.98 -9.15
C TYR A 263 -27.01 -16.51 -9.03
N SER A 264 -27.19 -15.19 -8.97
CA SER A 264 -28.53 -14.58 -8.84
C SER A 264 -29.33 -14.62 -10.16
N THR A 265 -30.63 -14.92 -10.04
CA THR A 265 -31.63 -14.94 -11.11
C THR A 265 -32.34 -13.62 -11.34
N ALA A 266 -32.12 -12.60 -10.49
CA ALA A 266 -32.91 -11.35 -10.41
C ALA A 266 -33.07 -10.56 -11.74
N HIS A 267 -32.28 -10.90 -12.76
CA HIS A 267 -32.34 -10.33 -14.10
C HIS A 267 -32.28 -11.40 -15.21
N GLY A 268 -33.05 -12.49 -15.10
CA GLY A 268 -33.20 -13.48 -16.17
C GLY A 268 -31.88 -14.16 -16.56
N HIS A 269 -31.12 -14.63 -15.56
CA HIS A 269 -29.80 -15.28 -15.70
C HIS A 269 -28.72 -14.44 -16.42
N ARG A 270 -28.91 -13.13 -16.61
CA ARG A 270 -27.95 -12.26 -17.31
C ARG A 270 -26.54 -12.28 -16.72
N ALA A 271 -26.41 -12.45 -15.40
CA ALA A 271 -25.12 -12.52 -14.72
C ALA A 271 -24.28 -13.73 -15.17
N LEU A 272 -24.91 -14.89 -15.36
CA LEU A 272 -24.27 -16.11 -15.88
C LEU A 272 -23.76 -15.88 -17.31
N HIS A 273 -24.66 -15.47 -18.21
CA HIS A 273 -24.32 -15.27 -19.62
C HIS A 273 -23.20 -14.24 -19.81
N ARG A 274 -23.24 -13.14 -19.04
CA ARG A 274 -22.18 -12.12 -19.07
C ARG A 274 -20.85 -12.65 -18.51
N THR A 275 -20.90 -13.49 -17.47
CA THR A 275 -19.69 -14.10 -16.90
C THR A 275 -19.02 -15.03 -17.89
N LEU A 276 -19.78 -15.91 -18.54
CA LEU A 276 -19.24 -16.80 -19.59
C LEU A 276 -18.63 -16.01 -20.75
N GLN A 277 -19.27 -14.91 -21.18
CA GLN A 277 -18.73 -14.03 -22.21
C GLN A 277 -17.41 -13.37 -21.81
N VAL A 278 -17.33 -12.83 -20.59
CA VAL A 278 -16.11 -12.17 -20.10
C VAL A 278 -14.99 -13.20 -19.91
N TRP A 279 -15.30 -14.35 -19.33
CA TRP A 279 -14.35 -15.47 -19.18
C TRP A 279 -13.82 -15.92 -20.54
N ALA A 280 -14.71 -16.15 -21.51
CA ALA A 280 -14.34 -16.50 -22.88
C ALA A 280 -13.45 -15.44 -23.54
N SER A 281 -13.76 -14.16 -23.37
CA SER A 281 -12.97 -13.06 -23.94
C SER A 281 -11.56 -12.98 -23.36
N ILE A 282 -11.39 -13.25 -22.07
CA ILE A 282 -10.08 -13.26 -21.41
C ILE A 282 -9.27 -14.46 -21.89
N TYR A 283 -9.89 -15.64 -21.93
CA TYR A 283 -9.20 -16.87 -22.33
C TYR A 283 -8.80 -16.86 -23.81
N ARG A 284 -9.67 -16.38 -24.70
CA ARG A 284 -9.38 -16.25 -26.15
C ARG A 284 -8.12 -15.40 -26.40
N ASP A 285 -7.96 -14.34 -25.62
CA ASP A 285 -6.86 -13.39 -25.75
C ASP A 285 -5.57 -13.90 -25.04
N GLY A 286 -5.64 -15.04 -24.31
CA GLY A 286 -4.49 -15.66 -23.65
C GLY A 286 -3.81 -14.73 -22.64
N VAL A 287 -2.48 -14.64 -22.70
CA VAL A 287 -1.68 -13.76 -21.83
C VAL A 287 -2.09 -12.28 -21.99
N ARG A 288 -2.46 -11.85 -23.21
CA ARG A 288 -2.98 -10.49 -23.47
C ARG A 288 -4.29 -10.21 -22.72
N GLY A 289 -5.13 -11.23 -22.56
CA GLY A 289 -6.32 -11.15 -21.74
C GLY A 289 -6.02 -10.84 -20.27
N LYS A 290 -4.95 -11.42 -19.73
CA LYS A 290 -4.44 -11.15 -18.37
C LYS A 290 -3.79 -9.77 -18.27
N GLU A 291 -3.02 -9.34 -19.27
CA GLU A 291 -2.47 -7.98 -19.33
C GLU A 291 -3.57 -6.90 -19.34
N ARG A 292 -4.69 -7.14 -20.04
CA ARG A 292 -5.86 -6.25 -20.00
C ARG A 292 -6.49 -6.15 -18.61
N ILE A 293 -6.48 -7.22 -17.82
CA ILE A 293 -6.95 -7.19 -16.42
C ILE A 293 -6.03 -6.29 -15.58
N VAL A 294 -4.71 -6.44 -15.74
CA VAL A 294 -3.72 -5.60 -15.06
C VAL A 294 -3.97 -4.13 -15.39
N ALA A 295 -4.01 -3.78 -16.69
CA ALA A 295 -4.22 -2.41 -17.14
C ALA A 295 -5.53 -1.78 -16.64
N ARG A 296 -6.60 -2.59 -16.51
CA ARG A 296 -7.90 -2.13 -16.03
C ARG A 296 -7.94 -1.79 -14.55
N TYR A 297 -7.16 -2.48 -13.72
CA TYR A 297 -7.26 -2.38 -12.25
C TYR A 297 -6.03 -1.79 -11.57
N VAL A 298 -4.94 -1.53 -12.30
CA VAL A 298 -3.65 -1.05 -11.76
C VAL A 298 -3.76 0.18 -10.85
N HIS A 299 -4.61 1.15 -11.18
CA HIS A 299 -4.80 2.38 -10.38
C HIS A 299 -5.88 2.28 -9.30
N ARG A 300 -6.50 1.11 -9.11
CA ARG A 300 -7.47 0.92 -8.03
C ARG A 300 -6.73 0.56 -6.74
N ALA A 301 -7.04 1.27 -5.65
CA ALA A 301 -6.53 0.91 -4.33
C ALA A 301 -7.10 -0.45 -3.87
N PRO A 302 -6.27 -1.42 -3.44
CA PRO A 302 -6.69 -2.77 -3.06
C PRO A 302 -7.74 -2.79 -1.93
N ASN A 303 -7.68 -1.82 -1.01
CA ASN A 303 -8.64 -1.68 0.10
C ASN A 303 -10.07 -1.31 -0.32
N GLY A 304 -10.29 -0.99 -1.59
CA GLY A 304 -11.60 -0.69 -2.15
C GLY A 304 -12.40 -1.91 -2.63
N ALA A 305 -11.87 -3.13 -2.49
CA ALA A 305 -12.54 -4.35 -2.95
C ALA A 305 -13.76 -4.68 -2.07
N LYS A 306 -14.95 -4.72 -2.69
CA LYS A 306 -16.19 -5.15 -2.04
C LYS A 306 -16.41 -6.65 -2.23
N PRO A 307 -17.15 -7.35 -1.33
CA PRO A 307 -17.49 -8.77 -1.48
C PRO A 307 -18.15 -9.16 -2.82
N GLY A 308 -18.77 -8.21 -3.54
CA GLY A 308 -19.39 -8.43 -4.86
C GLY A 308 -18.60 -7.93 -6.08
N ASP A 309 -17.40 -7.36 -5.89
CA ASP A 309 -16.48 -6.95 -6.97
C ASP A 309 -15.02 -7.18 -6.55
N ASN A 310 -14.63 -8.45 -6.44
CA ASN A 310 -13.30 -8.86 -6.00
C ASN A 310 -12.25 -8.71 -7.12
N PHE A 311 -11.95 -7.46 -7.51
CA PHE A 311 -10.94 -7.18 -8.54
C PHE A 311 -9.51 -7.52 -8.08
N VAL A 312 -9.23 -7.54 -6.78
CA VAL A 312 -7.92 -7.93 -6.22
C VAL A 312 -7.60 -9.37 -6.59
N SER A 313 -8.57 -10.28 -6.49
CA SER A 313 -8.35 -11.70 -6.89
C SER A 313 -8.11 -11.84 -8.39
N ARG A 314 -8.76 -11.02 -9.23
CA ARG A 314 -8.49 -10.98 -10.68
C ARG A 314 -7.09 -10.47 -11.00
N MET A 315 -6.62 -9.43 -10.29
CA MET A 315 -5.25 -8.91 -10.42
C MET A 315 -4.23 -9.97 -10.01
N LEU A 316 -4.41 -10.60 -8.84
CA LEU A 316 -3.55 -11.67 -8.36
C LEU A 316 -3.47 -12.82 -9.39
N TRP A 317 -4.63 -13.28 -9.90
CA TRP A 317 -4.71 -14.30 -10.94
C TRP A 317 -3.92 -13.93 -12.20
N ALA A 318 -4.08 -12.71 -12.70
CA ALA A 318 -3.35 -12.23 -13.87
C ALA A 318 -1.83 -12.20 -13.63
N LEU A 319 -1.38 -11.78 -12.45
CA LEU A 319 0.05 -11.62 -12.12
C LEU A 319 0.79 -12.93 -11.89
N SER A 320 0.10 -14.03 -11.57
CA SER A 320 0.75 -15.34 -11.38
C SER A 320 0.94 -16.12 -12.67
N ASP A 321 0.77 -15.49 -13.83
CA ASP A 321 1.08 -16.14 -15.09
C ASP A 321 2.59 -16.46 -15.19
N PRO A 322 2.98 -17.71 -15.50
CA PRO A 322 4.39 -18.11 -15.53
C PRO A 322 5.26 -17.34 -16.52
N SER A 323 4.67 -16.71 -17.55
CA SER A 323 5.42 -15.90 -18.52
C SER A 323 5.99 -14.61 -17.94
N GLY A 324 5.51 -14.16 -16.78
CA GLY A 324 5.87 -12.87 -16.19
C GLY A 324 5.42 -11.64 -16.98
N LEU A 325 4.79 -11.79 -18.15
CA LEU A 325 4.37 -10.67 -19.00
C LEU A 325 3.31 -9.76 -18.33
N PRO A 326 2.27 -10.28 -17.66
CA PRO A 326 1.35 -9.44 -16.90
C PRO A 326 2.03 -8.71 -15.74
N ALA A 327 3.01 -9.34 -15.09
CA ALA A 327 3.79 -8.71 -14.02
C ALA A 327 4.72 -7.60 -14.56
N ARG A 328 5.33 -7.83 -15.73
CA ARG A 328 6.06 -6.79 -16.47
C ARG A 328 5.16 -5.61 -16.80
N ARG A 329 3.96 -5.87 -17.33
CA ARG A 329 2.97 -4.84 -17.65
C ARG A 329 2.56 -4.03 -16.44
N PHE A 330 2.41 -4.67 -15.27
CA PHE A 330 2.16 -3.99 -14.01
C PHE A 330 3.33 -3.10 -13.60
N ALA A 331 4.56 -3.60 -13.70
CA ALA A 331 5.77 -2.87 -13.31
C ALA A 331 6.09 -1.65 -14.19
N GLU A 332 5.84 -1.77 -15.50
CA GLU A 332 6.11 -0.72 -16.50
C GLU A 332 4.96 0.30 -16.62
N PHE A 333 3.85 0.13 -15.88
CA PHE A 333 2.69 1.01 -16.01
C PHE A 333 2.98 2.44 -15.53
N ASN A 334 2.41 3.43 -16.23
CA ASN A 334 2.57 4.85 -15.99
C ASN A 334 1.18 5.53 -15.87
N PRO A 335 0.88 6.27 -14.78
CA PRO A 335 1.71 6.46 -13.58
C PRO A 335 1.93 5.14 -12.80
N VAL A 336 2.99 5.07 -12.01
CA VAL A 336 3.39 3.85 -11.29
C VAL A 336 2.25 3.32 -10.39
N PRO A 337 2.01 1.99 -10.33
CA PRO A 337 1.06 1.43 -9.38
C PRO A 337 1.45 1.73 -7.92
N SER A 338 0.47 2.06 -7.07
CA SER A 338 0.69 2.38 -5.64
C SER A 338 1.34 1.24 -4.87
N LEU A 339 2.25 1.57 -3.94
CA LEU A 339 2.87 0.64 -2.99
C LEU A 339 1.85 -0.12 -2.13
N ASP A 340 0.62 0.38 -1.99
CA ASP A 340 -0.46 -0.29 -1.25
C ASP A 340 -0.76 -1.70 -1.79
N TRP A 341 -0.50 -1.96 -3.07
CA TRP A 341 -0.59 -3.33 -3.64
C TRP A 341 0.38 -4.31 -2.98
N LEU A 342 1.58 -3.86 -2.59
CA LEU A 342 2.53 -4.69 -1.84
C LEU A 342 1.97 -4.99 -0.45
N LEU A 343 1.59 -3.93 0.27
CA LEU A 343 1.24 -3.97 1.69
C LEU A 343 -0.07 -4.73 1.95
N ASP A 344 -1.11 -4.47 1.15
CA ASP A 344 -2.47 -4.97 1.43
C ASP A 344 -2.82 -6.26 0.66
N ALA A 345 -2.17 -6.51 -0.47
CA ALA A 345 -2.52 -7.61 -1.37
C ALA A 345 -1.41 -8.64 -1.56
N PHE A 346 -0.24 -8.24 -2.09
CA PHE A 346 0.80 -9.18 -2.53
C PHE A 346 1.50 -9.86 -1.36
N ALA A 347 1.70 -9.14 -0.26
CA ALA A 347 2.30 -9.64 0.97
C ALA A 347 1.37 -10.48 1.85
N ALA A 348 0.06 -10.46 1.60
CA ALA A 348 -0.92 -11.15 2.44
C ALA A 348 -0.95 -12.66 2.12
N ASP A 349 -0.93 -13.49 3.17
CA ASP A 349 -0.99 -14.96 3.05
C ASP A 349 -2.40 -15.44 2.67
N ARG A 350 -2.72 -15.27 1.39
CA ARG A 350 -4.04 -15.56 0.81
C ARG A 350 -4.12 -16.92 0.14
N TYR A 351 -2.99 -17.55 -0.18
CA TYR A 351 -2.94 -18.83 -0.88
C TYR A 351 -2.84 -20.01 0.07
N GLY A 352 -3.44 -21.13 -0.31
CA GLY A 352 -3.44 -22.38 0.45
C GLY A 352 -2.93 -23.59 -0.36
N PRO A 353 -3.09 -24.82 0.15
CA PRO A 353 -2.61 -26.03 -0.52
C PRO A 353 -3.16 -26.23 -1.94
N SER A 354 -4.40 -25.81 -2.20
CA SER A 354 -5.05 -25.89 -3.53
C SER A 354 -4.38 -25.01 -4.59
N ASP A 355 -3.64 -23.97 -4.16
CA ASP A 355 -3.00 -23.01 -5.06
C ASP A 355 -1.57 -23.44 -5.46
N LEU A 356 -1.02 -24.50 -4.88
CA LEU A 356 0.35 -24.96 -5.17
C LEU A 356 0.58 -25.25 -6.65
N ALA A 357 -0.40 -25.88 -7.31
CA ALA A 357 -0.32 -26.21 -8.72
C ALA A 357 -0.15 -24.97 -9.62
N ARG A 358 -0.76 -23.83 -9.23
CA ARG A 358 -0.66 -22.55 -9.95
C ARG A 358 0.77 -22.02 -9.98
N PHE A 359 1.59 -22.35 -8.99
CA PHE A 359 2.99 -21.95 -8.90
C PHE A 359 3.95 -23.07 -9.33
N GLY A 360 3.44 -24.09 -10.04
CA GLY A 360 4.24 -25.20 -10.56
C GLY A 360 4.71 -26.19 -9.48
N VAL A 361 4.08 -26.18 -8.30
CA VAL A 361 4.39 -27.11 -7.21
C VAL A 361 3.35 -28.23 -7.18
N PRO A 362 3.74 -29.49 -7.40
CA PRO A 362 2.78 -30.59 -7.36
C PRO A 362 2.27 -30.80 -5.92
N PRO A 363 0.93 -30.90 -5.71
CA PRO A 363 0.39 -31.22 -4.40
C PRO A 363 0.82 -32.64 -4.00
N ARG A 364 1.17 -32.83 -2.72
CA ARG A 364 1.43 -34.16 -2.15
C ARG A 364 0.15 -34.67 -1.46
N ASP A 365 -0.07 -35.98 -1.48
CA ASP A 365 -1.26 -36.63 -0.89
C ASP A 365 -1.42 -36.33 0.61
N ASN A 366 -0.32 -36.04 1.32
CA ASN A 366 -0.32 -35.56 2.70
C ASN A 366 -0.18 -34.03 2.76
N ALA A 367 -1.13 -33.29 2.18
CA ALA A 367 -1.13 -31.83 2.24
C ALA A 367 -1.20 -31.34 3.70
N VAL A 368 -0.29 -30.45 4.09
CA VAL A 368 -0.34 -29.78 5.40
C VAL A 368 -1.54 -28.84 5.39
N PRO A 369 -2.59 -29.07 6.21
CA PRO A 369 -3.83 -28.29 6.14
C PRO A 369 -3.63 -26.79 6.41
N ASP A 370 -2.60 -26.46 7.20
CA ASP A 370 -2.31 -25.09 7.65
C ASP A 370 -1.31 -24.33 6.77
N LEU A 371 -0.90 -24.87 5.62
CA LEU A 371 0.02 -24.17 4.72
C LEU A 371 -0.66 -22.90 4.18
N ARG A 372 -0.09 -21.74 4.50
CA ARG A 372 -0.46 -20.45 3.92
C ARG A 372 0.76 -19.73 3.36
N PHE A 373 0.57 -19.05 2.24
CA PHE A 373 1.63 -18.31 1.57
C PHE A 373 1.07 -17.15 0.74
N SER A 374 1.95 -16.26 0.26
CA SER A 374 1.58 -15.04 -0.45
C SER A 374 2.16 -15.01 -1.86
N LEU A 375 1.92 -13.94 -2.64
CA LEU A 375 2.47 -13.86 -3.99
C LEU A 375 4.00 -13.73 -3.97
N ILE A 376 4.56 -13.10 -2.94
CA ILE A 376 5.97 -12.73 -2.81
C ILE A 376 6.75 -13.56 -1.78
N HIS A 377 6.04 -14.42 -1.04
CA HIS A 377 6.60 -15.42 -0.14
C HIS A 377 5.89 -16.74 -0.46
N ARG A 378 6.49 -17.59 -1.30
CA ARG A 378 5.84 -18.80 -1.81
C ARG A 378 6.78 -19.98 -2.00
N PRO A 379 6.28 -21.23 -1.92
CA PRO A 379 7.03 -22.40 -2.33
C PRO A 379 7.52 -22.28 -3.78
N ALA A 380 8.73 -22.75 -4.03
CA ALA A 380 9.33 -22.75 -5.36
C ALA A 380 9.17 -24.13 -6.02
N PRO A 381 9.00 -24.21 -7.35
CA PRO A 381 9.10 -25.48 -8.07
C PRO A 381 10.51 -26.04 -7.91
N TYR A 382 10.67 -27.36 -8.06
CA TYR A 382 11.94 -28.07 -7.85
C TYR A 382 13.18 -27.40 -8.48
N PRO A 383 13.15 -26.85 -9.72
CA PRO A 383 14.30 -26.18 -10.31
C PRO A 383 14.75 -24.88 -9.62
N LEU A 384 13.84 -24.24 -8.87
CA LEU A 384 14.05 -22.94 -8.23
C LEU A 384 14.13 -23.05 -6.69
N ALA A 385 14.09 -24.27 -6.13
CA ALA A 385 14.23 -24.50 -4.70
C ALA A 385 15.58 -23.97 -4.19
N PRO A 386 15.64 -23.29 -3.02
CA PRO A 386 14.67 -23.20 -1.92
C PRO A 386 13.46 -22.24 -2.15
N PRO A 387 12.48 -22.13 -1.22
CA PRO A 387 11.31 -21.27 -1.39
C PRO A 387 11.64 -19.83 -1.81
N MET A 388 10.75 -19.21 -2.60
CA MET A 388 10.98 -17.87 -3.15
C MET A 388 10.53 -16.78 -2.20
N HIS A 389 11.43 -15.83 -1.96
CA HIS A 389 11.20 -14.67 -1.12
C HIS A 389 11.78 -13.40 -1.76
N LEU A 390 11.08 -12.26 -1.64
CA LEU A 390 11.65 -10.96 -1.99
C LEU A 390 12.68 -10.47 -0.95
N VAL A 391 12.36 -10.69 0.33
CA VAL A 391 13.20 -10.39 1.49
C VAL A 391 13.39 -11.70 2.25
N ALA A 392 14.63 -12.02 2.63
CA ALA A 392 14.97 -13.27 3.27
C ALA A 392 15.45 -13.05 4.72
N ASP A 393 15.23 -14.05 5.56
CA ASP A 393 15.75 -14.12 6.94
C ASP A 393 17.11 -14.88 7.03
N GLY A 394 17.86 -14.99 5.92
CA GLY A 394 19.17 -15.66 5.93
C GLY A 394 19.78 -15.97 4.55
N ILE A 395 20.87 -16.76 4.57
CA ILE A 395 21.81 -17.02 3.44
C ILE A 395 21.25 -18.05 2.42
N ALA A 396 19.94 -18.26 2.34
CA ALA A 396 19.39 -19.13 1.32
C ALA A 396 19.48 -18.41 -0.04
N ALA A 397 20.34 -18.89 -0.93
CA ALA A 397 20.39 -18.43 -2.32
C ALA A 397 19.11 -18.87 -3.05
N THR A 398 18.03 -18.12 -2.85
CA THR A 398 16.75 -18.33 -3.54
C THR A 398 16.91 -17.96 -5.01
N GLN A 399 16.31 -18.70 -5.94
CA GLN A 399 16.20 -18.26 -7.34
C GLN A 399 14.81 -17.67 -7.58
N TRP A 400 14.71 -16.65 -8.41
CA TRP A 400 13.45 -15.99 -8.75
C TRP A 400 12.95 -16.43 -10.12
N ASP A 401 11.63 -16.54 -10.25
CA ASP A 401 10.97 -16.59 -11.55
C ASP A 401 10.74 -15.19 -12.14
N ASP A 402 10.24 -15.14 -13.38
CA ASP A 402 10.00 -13.89 -14.10
C ASP A 402 9.00 -12.97 -13.36
N VAL A 403 8.04 -13.54 -12.63
CA VAL A 403 7.06 -12.76 -11.86
C VAL A 403 7.75 -12.00 -10.72
N MET A 404 8.56 -12.68 -9.91
CA MET A 404 9.32 -12.05 -8.81
C MET A 404 10.27 -10.97 -9.34
N PHE A 405 10.95 -11.24 -10.45
CA PHE A 405 11.86 -10.29 -11.08
C PHE A 405 11.14 -8.99 -11.48
N GLN A 406 9.97 -9.08 -12.11
CA GLN A 406 9.21 -7.89 -12.52
C GLN A 406 8.60 -7.15 -11.33
N LEU A 407 8.15 -7.85 -10.28
CA LEU A 407 7.68 -7.20 -9.05
C LEU A 407 8.81 -6.44 -8.35
N ALA A 408 10.03 -6.98 -8.32
CA ALA A 408 11.20 -6.26 -7.80
C ALA A 408 11.51 -4.99 -8.62
N ARG A 409 11.41 -5.08 -9.95
CA ARG A 409 11.58 -3.93 -10.86
C ARG A 409 10.54 -2.83 -10.63
N TRP A 410 9.31 -3.21 -10.28
CA TRP A 410 8.27 -2.26 -9.86
C TRP A 410 8.65 -1.55 -8.55
N LEU A 411 9.12 -2.29 -7.54
CA LEU A 411 9.49 -1.72 -6.24
C LEU A 411 10.66 -0.73 -6.31
N VAL A 412 11.56 -0.90 -7.28
CA VAL A 412 12.65 0.05 -7.59
C VAL A 412 12.12 1.43 -8.04
N ARG A 413 10.83 1.56 -8.34
CA ARG A 413 10.17 2.84 -8.66
C ARG A 413 9.54 3.53 -7.44
N HIS A 414 9.77 2.99 -6.24
CA HIS A 414 9.27 3.52 -4.96
C HIS A 414 10.40 3.77 -3.94
N LEU A 415 11.63 4.01 -4.41
CA LEU A 415 12.80 4.18 -3.55
C LEU A 415 12.73 5.38 -2.58
N ASN A 416 11.88 6.37 -2.83
CA ASN A 416 11.68 7.52 -1.94
C ASN A 416 10.57 7.29 -0.90
N ASP A 417 9.87 6.16 -0.91
CA ASP A 417 8.81 5.87 0.08
C ASP A 417 9.38 5.13 1.30
N PRO A 418 9.38 5.73 2.51
CA PRO A 418 9.94 5.11 3.71
C PRO A 418 9.21 3.83 4.12
N ARG A 419 7.94 3.64 3.72
CA ARG A 419 7.16 2.43 4.02
C ARG A 419 7.80 1.18 3.40
N LEU A 420 8.48 1.32 2.26
CA LEU A 420 9.17 0.20 1.61
C LEU A 420 10.37 -0.27 2.43
N VAL A 421 11.19 0.65 2.94
CA VAL A 421 12.36 0.31 3.77
C VAL A 421 11.92 -0.30 5.10
N LEU A 422 10.88 0.26 5.73
CA LEU A 422 10.29 -0.30 6.94
C LEU A 422 9.77 -1.73 6.72
N TRP A 423 9.06 -1.95 5.61
CA TRP A 423 8.57 -3.27 5.24
C TRP A 423 9.69 -4.29 5.02
N ILE A 424 10.84 -3.88 4.45
CA ILE A 424 12.03 -4.73 4.32
C ILE A 424 12.62 -5.03 5.70
N ALA A 425 12.76 -4.02 6.56
CA ALA A 425 13.33 -4.15 7.89
C ALA A 425 12.50 -5.10 8.79
N GLU A 426 11.17 -5.03 8.72
CA GLU A 426 10.25 -5.92 9.44
C GLU A 426 10.36 -7.39 9.02
N ARG A 427 10.88 -7.67 7.81
CA ARG A 427 10.91 -9.01 7.21
C ARG A 427 12.30 -9.58 7.00
N GLY A 428 13.22 -9.20 7.89
CA GLY A 428 14.56 -9.76 7.95
C GLY A 428 15.66 -8.83 7.45
N GLY A 429 15.34 -7.68 6.86
CA GLY A 429 16.31 -6.65 6.50
C GLY A 429 17.31 -7.02 5.41
N GLN A 430 17.30 -8.26 4.90
CA GLN A 430 18.20 -8.74 3.85
C GLN A 430 17.47 -8.88 2.52
N LEU A 431 17.90 -8.08 1.56
CA LEU A 431 17.41 -8.14 0.19
C LEU A 431 17.99 -9.34 -0.54
N HIS A 432 17.18 -9.92 -1.43
CA HIS A 432 17.70 -10.85 -2.41
C HIS A 432 18.75 -10.21 -3.31
N ARG A 433 19.82 -10.95 -3.64
CA ARG A 433 20.99 -10.45 -4.39
C ARG A 433 20.63 -9.79 -5.73
N GLN A 434 19.63 -10.32 -6.44
CA GLN A 434 19.20 -9.70 -7.70
C GLN A 434 18.47 -8.37 -7.47
N TRP A 435 17.72 -8.25 -6.37
CA TRP A 435 17.06 -6.99 -6.03
C TRP A 435 18.08 -5.93 -5.64
N SER A 436 19.05 -6.28 -4.79
CA SER A 436 20.13 -5.36 -4.38
C SER A 436 20.84 -4.78 -5.60
N ARG A 437 21.18 -5.62 -6.59
CA ARG A 437 21.77 -5.16 -7.86
C ARG A 437 20.85 -4.22 -8.65
N GLN A 438 19.55 -4.50 -8.72
CA GLN A 438 18.61 -3.61 -9.42
C GLN A 438 18.49 -2.24 -8.72
N ILE A 439 18.49 -2.23 -7.39
CA ILE A 439 18.49 -0.98 -6.60
C ILE A 439 19.80 -0.23 -6.82
N GLU A 440 20.96 -0.89 -6.69
CA GLU A 440 22.29 -0.28 -6.93
C GLU A 440 22.38 0.31 -8.33
N GLN A 441 22.02 -0.46 -9.36
CA GLN A 441 22.01 0.02 -10.75
C GLN A 441 21.11 1.24 -10.93
N ARG A 442 19.93 1.25 -10.29
CA ARG A 442 19.02 2.39 -10.37
C ARG A 442 19.56 3.61 -9.63
N LEU A 443 20.15 3.44 -8.45
CA LEU A 443 20.77 4.53 -7.70
C LEU A 443 21.96 5.12 -8.47
N ASP A 444 22.78 4.28 -9.11
CA ASP A 444 23.88 4.70 -9.97
C ASP A 444 23.40 5.46 -11.21
N GLU A 445 22.33 5.00 -11.84
CA GLU A 445 21.69 5.68 -12.96
C GLU A 445 21.19 7.07 -12.53
N LEU A 446 20.43 7.16 -11.44
CA LEU A 446 19.92 8.43 -10.92
C LEU A 446 21.06 9.39 -10.52
N ALA A 447 22.12 8.88 -9.90
CA ALA A 447 23.30 9.67 -9.55
C ALA A 447 24.11 10.13 -10.78
N ARG A 448 24.10 9.38 -11.89
CA ARG A 448 24.65 9.85 -13.17
C ARG A 448 23.80 10.98 -13.74
N LEU A 449 22.48 10.82 -13.75
CA LEU A 449 21.55 11.85 -14.24
C LEU A 449 21.70 13.17 -13.46
N GLU A 450 21.84 13.11 -12.14
CA GLU A 450 22.07 14.31 -11.33
C GLU A 450 23.42 14.96 -11.59
N ARG A 451 24.51 14.17 -11.69
CA ARG A 451 25.85 14.70 -11.99
C ARG A 451 25.94 15.34 -13.37
N ASP A 452 25.25 14.76 -14.35
CA ASP A 452 25.22 15.25 -15.72
C ASP A 452 24.25 16.45 -15.88
N GLY A 453 23.60 16.91 -14.81
CA GLY A 453 22.67 18.06 -14.84
C GLY A 453 21.38 17.78 -15.61
N LYS A 454 20.99 16.52 -15.79
CA LYS A 454 19.82 16.08 -16.56
C LYS A 454 18.53 16.23 -15.74
N THR A 455 18.19 17.46 -15.36
CA THR A 455 17.05 17.77 -14.46
C THR A 455 15.69 17.34 -15.02
N SER A 456 15.46 17.56 -16.30
CA SER A 456 14.26 17.06 -16.99
C SER A 456 14.13 15.56 -16.95
N GLU A 457 15.25 14.85 -16.91
CA GLU A 457 15.24 13.41 -16.84
C GLU A 457 14.70 12.89 -15.52
N LEU A 458 15.09 13.58 -14.46
CA LEU A 458 14.60 13.32 -13.11
C LEU A 458 13.16 13.79 -12.95
N GLU A 459 12.77 14.91 -13.56
CA GLU A 459 11.40 15.41 -13.56
C GLU A 459 10.43 14.46 -14.29
N ASP A 460 10.82 13.89 -15.43
CA ASP A 460 9.99 12.91 -16.14
C ASP A 460 9.82 11.62 -15.34
N ILE A 461 10.91 11.13 -14.73
CA ILE A 461 10.86 9.99 -13.82
C ILE A 461 9.90 10.29 -12.66
N ARG A 462 9.97 11.49 -12.06
CA ARG A 462 9.09 11.92 -10.95
C ARG A 462 7.64 12.10 -11.40
N ALA A 463 7.38 12.60 -12.60
CA ALA A 463 6.03 12.77 -13.14
C ALA A 463 5.29 11.43 -13.28
N HIS A 464 6.00 10.37 -13.68
CA HIS A 464 5.43 9.03 -13.81
C HIS A 464 5.50 8.20 -12.53
N ALA A 465 6.51 8.45 -11.69
CA ALA A 465 6.74 7.77 -10.43
C ALA A 465 7.27 8.75 -9.39
N PRO A 466 6.39 9.41 -8.62
CA PRO A 466 6.78 10.49 -7.70
C PRO A 466 7.80 10.03 -6.65
N ASN A 467 7.73 8.75 -6.25
CA ASN A 467 8.65 8.16 -5.28
C ASN A 467 9.83 7.40 -5.93
N ALA A 468 10.11 7.54 -7.22
CA ALA A 468 11.21 6.79 -7.86
C ALA A 468 12.60 7.38 -7.57
N VAL A 469 12.70 8.70 -7.37
CA VAL A 469 13.97 9.38 -7.11
C VAL A 469 14.10 9.59 -5.60
N PRO A 470 14.98 8.85 -4.90
CA PRO A 470 15.16 9.01 -3.46
C PRO A 470 15.88 10.32 -3.16
N GLY A 471 15.35 11.07 -2.21
CA GLY A 471 16.01 12.24 -1.63
C GLY A 471 17.27 11.86 -0.84
N PRO A 472 18.08 12.85 -0.40
CA PRO A 472 19.35 12.62 0.28
C PRO A 472 19.25 11.68 1.48
N LEU A 473 18.22 11.87 2.32
CA LEU A 473 17.99 11.05 3.52
C LEU A 473 17.62 9.60 3.17
N MET A 474 16.78 9.39 2.14
CA MET A 474 16.42 8.04 1.69
C MET A 474 17.63 7.29 1.10
N ARG A 475 18.56 7.98 0.43
CA ARG A 475 19.82 7.37 -0.04
C ARG A 475 20.70 6.87 1.09
N THR A 476 20.74 7.58 2.22
CA THR A 476 21.42 7.10 3.43
C THR A 476 20.79 5.81 3.93
N LEU A 477 19.45 5.75 4.01
CA LEU A 477 18.74 4.52 4.39
C LEU A 477 19.04 3.33 3.44
N TRP A 478 19.04 3.58 2.12
CA TRP A 478 19.40 2.53 1.15
C TRP A 478 20.85 2.08 1.27
N ARG A 479 21.81 2.99 1.51
CA ARG A 479 23.21 2.62 1.77
C ARG A 479 23.36 1.75 3.00
N LEU A 480 22.67 2.08 4.10
CA LEU A 480 22.68 1.27 5.32
C LEU A 480 22.09 -0.12 5.08
N LEU A 481 21.01 -0.21 4.31
CA LEU A 481 20.32 -1.46 4.03
C LEU A 481 21.14 -2.35 3.07
N LEU A 482 21.67 -1.79 1.98
CA LEU A 482 22.55 -2.50 1.03
C LEU A 482 23.89 -2.89 1.67
N GLY A 483 24.42 -2.06 2.57
CA GLY A 483 25.62 -2.34 3.36
C GLY A 483 25.42 -3.33 4.51
N GLY A 484 24.22 -3.88 4.68
CA GLY A 484 23.91 -4.84 5.74
C GLY A 484 24.04 -4.27 7.15
N ARG A 485 23.89 -2.95 7.32
CA ARG A 485 23.95 -2.23 8.60
C ARG A 485 22.59 -2.11 9.28
N VAL A 486 21.50 -2.49 8.62
CA VAL A 486 20.17 -2.57 9.23
C VAL A 486 19.99 -3.90 9.99
N LYS A 487 19.46 -3.84 11.21
CA LYS A 487 19.23 -5.03 12.04
C LYS A 487 18.01 -5.82 11.58
N SER A 488 18.20 -7.13 11.46
CA SER A 488 17.16 -8.14 11.20
C SER A 488 16.52 -8.62 12.50
N PRO A 489 15.18 -8.71 12.62
CA PRO A 489 14.51 -9.29 13.78
C PRO A 489 14.59 -10.82 13.84
N GLY A 490 14.81 -11.53 12.72
CA GLY A 490 14.76 -13.00 12.66
C GLY A 490 16.07 -13.71 13.02
N ARG A 491 17.18 -12.97 13.17
CA ARG A 491 18.53 -13.54 13.31
C ARG A 491 19.22 -13.00 14.56
N GLU A 492 18.96 -13.60 15.70
CA GLU A 492 19.71 -13.36 16.93
C GLU A 492 20.87 -14.36 17.02
N PRO A 493 22.13 -13.92 16.85
CA PRO A 493 23.25 -14.79 17.10
C PRO A 493 23.38 -15.07 18.62
N ASP A 494 23.57 -16.35 18.96
CA ASP A 494 23.58 -16.82 20.35
C ASP A 494 24.86 -16.39 21.08
N PHE A 495 24.78 -15.28 21.80
CA PHE A 495 25.88 -14.75 22.62
C PHE A 495 26.26 -15.70 23.77
N TYR A 496 25.33 -16.48 24.32
CA TYR A 496 25.60 -17.39 25.43
C TYR A 496 26.43 -18.60 24.98
N GLN A 497 26.25 -19.04 23.73
CA GLN A 497 27.11 -20.05 23.13
C GLN A 497 28.57 -19.55 23.04
N TRP A 498 28.78 -18.30 22.62
CA TRP A 498 30.10 -17.68 22.60
C TRP A 498 30.70 -17.58 24.00
N GLN A 499 29.92 -17.13 25.00
CA GLN A 499 30.35 -17.03 26.40
C GLN A 499 30.81 -18.39 26.96
N SER A 500 30.04 -19.44 26.69
CA SER A 500 30.35 -20.81 27.15
C SER A 500 31.66 -21.33 26.53
N ARG A 501 31.94 -20.97 25.28
CA ARG A 501 33.19 -21.34 24.59
C ARG A 501 34.38 -20.54 25.12
N LEU A 502 34.20 -19.25 25.43
CA LEU A 502 35.23 -18.47 26.09
C LEU A 502 35.63 -19.13 27.41
N GLN A 503 34.67 -19.52 28.26
CA GLN A 503 34.93 -20.18 29.54
C GLN A 503 35.71 -21.51 29.41
N ARG A 504 35.43 -22.26 28.34
CA ARG A 504 36.07 -23.57 28.08
C ARG A 504 37.45 -23.46 27.45
N GLU A 505 37.63 -22.55 26.50
CA GLU A 505 38.79 -22.53 25.59
C GLU A 505 39.72 -21.31 25.81
N GLY A 506 39.28 -20.30 26.58
CA GLY A 506 39.95 -19.00 26.65
C GLY A 506 39.78 -18.18 25.36
N LEU A 507 40.36 -16.98 25.31
CA LEU A 507 40.26 -16.10 24.14
C LEU A 507 41.12 -16.63 22.99
N THR A 508 40.48 -17.26 22.00
CA THR A 508 41.11 -17.65 20.72
C THR A 508 40.89 -16.59 19.65
N ALA A 509 41.70 -16.61 18.58
CA ALA A 509 41.54 -15.69 17.45
C ALA A 509 40.14 -15.80 16.79
N THR A 510 39.58 -17.00 16.71
CA THR A 510 38.22 -17.24 16.19
C THR A 510 37.15 -16.66 17.11
N LEU A 511 37.28 -16.82 18.44
CA LEU A 511 36.34 -16.23 19.39
C LEU A 511 36.42 -14.70 19.40
N ARG A 512 37.61 -14.13 19.20
CA ARG A 512 37.78 -12.68 19.04
C ARG A 512 37.05 -12.14 17.81
N LEU A 513 37.18 -12.80 16.64
CA LEU A 513 36.48 -12.41 15.43
C LEU A 513 34.96 -12.59 15.56
N GLU A 514 34.52 -13.68 16.19
CA GLU A 514 33.11 -13.93 16.49
C GLU A 514 32.52 -12.86 17.42
N LEU A 515 33.25 -12.45 18.46
CA LEU A 515 32.85 -11.36 19.35
C LEU A 515 32.69 -10.05 18.58
N ARG A 516 33.59 -9.76 17.63
CA ARG A 516 33.52 -8.56 16.80
C ARG A 516 32.26 -8.54 15.91
N GLU A 517 31.86 -9.68 15.36
CA GLU A 517 30.59 -9.81 14.63
C GLU A 517 29.38 -9.62 15.56
N LEU A 518 29.39 -10.24 16.75
CA LEU A 518 28.33 -10.13 17.75
C LEU A 518 28.11 -8.70 18.26
N LEU A 519 29.21 -7.96 18.44
CA LEU A 519 29.21 -6.57 18.89
C LEU A 519 29.23 -5.55 17.74
N SER A 520 29.10 -6.00 16.49
CA SER A 520 29.08 -5.09 15.34
C SER A 520 27.89 -4.13 15.44
N PRO A 521 28.09 -2.81 15.32
CA PRO A 521 27.02 -1.83 15.41
C PRO A 521 26.10 -1.91 14.17
N LYS A 522 24.80 -1.83 14.42
CA LYS A 522 23.70 -1.88 13.46
C LYS A 522 22.67 -0.80 13.79
N VAL A 523 21.76 -0.56 12.85
CA VAL A 523 20.64 0.38 13.02
C VAL A 523 19.34 -0.41 12.97
N ARG A 524 18.51 -0.29 14.00
CA ARG A 524 17.16 -0.82 14.00
C ARG A 524 16.21 0.26 13.49
N LEU A 525 15.44 -0.03 12.45
CA LEU A 525 14.45 0.87 11.89
C LEU A 525 13.06 0.48 12.40
N LEU A 526 12.29 1.46 12.84
CA LEU A 526 10.94 1.30 13.38
C LEU A 526 10.02 2.36 12.79
N LYS A 527 8.74 2.02 12.68
CA LYS A 527 7.72 2.96 12.25
C LYS A 527 7.61 4.10 13.27
N LEU A 528 7.57 5.35 12.79
CA LEU A 528 7.28 6.51 13.63
C LEU A 528 5.86 6.41 14.19
N PHE A 529 5.74 6.49 15.51
CA PHE A 529 4.47 6.72 16.19
C PHE A 529 4.27 8.23 16.28
N TYR A 530 3.59 8.83 15.30
CA TYR A 530 3.14 10.21 15.40
C TYR A 530 1.92 10.30 16.32
N TRP A 531 2.02 11.17 17.31
CA TRP A 531 0.86 11.83 17.89
C TRP A 531 0.62 13.09 17.01
N ASP A 532 -0.35 13.00 16.10
CA ASP A 532 -1.03 14.16 15.46
C ASP A 532 -0.21 15.21 14.65
N GLU A 533 0.91 14.87 14.00
CA GLU A 533 1.51 15.75 12.98
C GLU A 533 1.66 15.06 11.62
N GLU A 534 1.24 15.74 10.55
CA GLU A 534 1.38 15.28 9.16
C GLU A 534 2.86 15.14 8.78
N PRO A 535 3.24 14.15 7.95
CA PRO A 535 4.59 14.07 7.43
C PRO A 535 4.87 15.32 6.57
N ALA A 536 5.86 16.11 6.97
CA ALA A 536 6.36 17.21 6.17
C ALA A 536 6.78 16.74 4.76
N SER A 537 6.68 17.63 3.76
CA SER A 537 6.98 17.26 2.38
C SER A 537 8.43 16.77 2.26
N ALA A 538 8.70 15.82 1.36
CA ALA A 538 10.03 15.19 1.24
C ALA A 538 11.19 16.18 0.98
N ASP A 539 10.87 17.40 0.51
CA ASP A 539 11.82 18.48 0.24
C ASP A 539 12.04 19.43 1.45
N GLU A 540 11.22 19.37 2.49
CA GLU A 540 11.33 20.16 3.74
C GLU A 540 11.97 19.37 4.90
N LEU A 541 12.26 18.07 4.68
CA LEU A 541 12.83 17.19 5.70
C LEU A 541 14.34 17.40 5.81
N SER A 542 14.77 18.09 6.86
CA SER A 542 16.19 18.29 7.17
C SER A 542 16.81 17.12 7.96
N HIS A 543 15.99 16.28 8.61
CA HIS A 543 16.48 15.23 9.51
C HIS A 543 15.87 13.85 9.24
N LEU A 544 16.72 12.82 9.27
CA LEU A 544 16.32 11.42 9.01
C LEU A 544 15.26 10.89 9.99
N ARG A 545 15.24 11.39 11.22
CA ARG A 545 14.21 11.07 12.24
C ARG A 545 12.79 11.46 11.84
N GLN A 546 12.62 12.37 10.90
CA GLN A 546 11.30 12.77 10.39
C GLN A 546 10.77 11.76 9.34
N LEU A 547 11.61 10.87 8.81
CA LEU A 547 11.22 9.81 7.86
C LEU A 547 10.95 8.48 8.56
N VAL A 548 11.84 8.07 9.47
CA VAL A 548 11.83 6.77 10.14
C VAL A 548 12.38 6.93 11.56
N TYR A 549 11.76 6.26 12.54
CA TYR A 549 12.37 6.16 13.87
C TYR A 549 13.49 5.12 13.79
N TRP A 550 14.65 5.43 14.34
CA TRP A 550 15.78 4.52 14.32
C TRP A 550 16.50 4.52 15.66
N GLU A 551 17.15 3.39 15.94
CA GLU A 551 17.94 3.20 17.14
C GLU A 551 19.28 2.52 16.81
N PRO A 552 20.42 3.04 17.31
CA PRO A 552 21.69 2.35 17.23
C PRO A 552 21.69 1.15 18.19
N VAL A 553 21.96 -0.03 17.64
CA VAL A 553 21.90 -1.31 18.35
C VAL A 553 23.14 -2.14 18.02
N LEU A 554 23.40 -3.18 18.81
CA LEU A 554 24.40 -4.17 18.49
C LEU A 554 23.76 -5.36 17.76
N THR A 555 24.56 -6.13 17.04
CA THR A 555 24.09 -7.31 16.31
C THR A 555 23.42 -8.30 17.27
N ALA A 556 24.05 -8.64 18.40
CA ALA A 556 23.47 -9.45 19.47
C ALA A 556 22.68 -8.59 20.49
N ASP A 557 21.42 -8.93 20.74
CA ASP A 557 20.56 -8.17 21.68
C ASP A 557 20.90 -8.35 23.15
N HIS A 558 21.47 -9.50 23.51
CA HIS A 558 21.78 -9.89 24.89
C HIS A 558 23.25 -9.73 25.28
N ALA A 559 24.09 -9.22 24.38
CA ALA A 559 25.52 -9.06 24.66
C ALA A 559 25.78 -8.13 25.87
N TYR A 560 25.06 -7.01 25.95
CA TYR A 560 25.30 -6.02 27.01
C TYR A 560 24.94 -6.51 28.43
N PRO A 561 23.72 -7.04 28.71
CA PRO A 561 23.42 -7.62 30.01
C PRO A 561 24.36 -8.77 30.38
N ALA A 562 24.69 -9.65 29.43
CA ALA A 562 25.58 -10.78 29.68
C ALA A 562 27.00 -10.31 30.06
N LEU A 563 27.56 -9.34 29.33
CA LEU A 563 28.90 -8.81 29.59
C LEU A 563 28.99 -8.04 30.91
N ARG A 564 27.94 -7.29 31.30
CA ARG A 564 27.93 -6.54 32.57
C ARG A 564 27.98 -7.46 33.80
N HIS A 565 27.52 -8.70 33.66
CA HIS A 565 27.57 -9.73 34.71
C HIS A 565 28.77 -10.68 34.58
N MET A 566 29.59 -10.54 33.54
CA MET A 566 30.82 -11.31 33.38
C MET A 566 31.96 -10.70 34.21
N ALA A 567 32.20 -11.29 35.38
CA ALA A 567 33.33 -10.94 36.26
C ALA A 567 34.39 -12.06 36.34
N ASP A 568 34.29 -13.08 35.48
CA ASP A 568 35.14 -14.26 35.54
C ASP A 568 36.62 -13.95 35.20
N ALA A 569 37.54 -14.68 35.83
CA ALA A 569 38.99 -14.46 35.68
C ALA A 569 39.47 -14.52 34.21
N GLN A 570 38.87 -15.38 33.39
CA GLN A 570 39.22 -15.48 31.96
C GLN A 570 38.78 -14.26 31.15
N TRP A 571 37.65 -13.63 31.50
CA TRP A 571 37.21 -12.39 30.85
C TRP A 571 38.14 -11.24 31.20
N GLN A 572 38.52 -11.10 32.48
CA GLN A 572 39.49 -10.09 32.93
C GLN A 572 40.86 -10.25 32.26
N ALA A 573 41.31 -11.50 32.05
CA ALA A 573 42.55 -11.78 31.32
C ALA A 573 42.46 -11.46 29.81
N ALA A 574 41.27 -11.54 29.22
CA ALA A 574 41.03 -11.28 27.79
C ALA A 574 40.92 -9.79 27.44
N LEU A 575 40.45 -8.96 28.38
CA LEU A 575 40.18 -7.52 28.19
C LEU A 575 41.35 -6.74 27.53
N PRO A 576 42.62 -6.86 27.97
CA PRO A 576 43.74 -6.15 27.33
C PRO A 576 43.95 -6.48 25.85
N ALA A 577 43.62 -7.71 25.43
CA ALA A 577 43.75 -8.16 24.05
C ALA A 577 42.58 -7.70 23.16
N LEU A 578 41.46 -7.29 23.76
CA LEU A 578 40.26 -6.84 23.05
C LEU A 578 40.18 -5.32 22.87
N LEU A 579 41.10 -4.55 23.47
CA LEU A 579 41.06 -3.08 23.48
C LEU A 579 40.96 -2.49 22.07
N GLU A 580 41.78 -2.96 21.12
CA GLU A 580 41.79 -2.47 19.74
C GLU A 580 40.48 -2.80 19.00
N ASP A 581 39.91 -3.99 19.23
CA ASP A 581 38.62 -4.37 18.65
C ASP A 581 37.47 -3.52 19.22
N MET A 582 37.46 -3.24 20.53
CA MET A 582 36.44 -2.38 21.15
C MET A 582 36.55 -0.93 20.66
N GLN A 583 37.77 -0.41 20.50
CA GLN A 583 38.01 0.92 19.94
C GLN A 583 37.51 1.02 18.50
N LEU A 584 37.77 0.00 17.68
CA LEU A 584 37.31 -0.04 16.29
C LEU A 584 35.78 -0.13 16.21
N LEU A 585 35.15 -0.97 17.02
CA LEU A 585 33.69 -1.09 17.07
C LEU A 585 33.02 0.22 17.53
N LEU A 586 33.59 0.91 18.52
CA LEU A 586 33.10 2.21 18.97
C LEU A 586 33.22 3.25 17.86
N ARG A 587 34.34 3.26 17.14
CA ARG A 587 34.51 4.13 15.98
C ARG A 587 33.49 3.81 14.88
N ASP A 588 33.29 2.53 14.54
CA ASP A 588 32.27 2.12 13.57
C ASP A 588 30.87 2.58 13.98
N ALA A 589 30.55 2.57 15.29
CA ALA A 589 29.26 3.05 15.81
C ALA A 589 29.11 4.57 15.66
N LEU A 590 30.17 5.34 15.93
CA LEU A 590 30.18 6.79 15.78
C LEU A 590 30.17 7.22 14.31
N ASP A 591 30.87 6.50 13.43
CA ASP A 591 30.82 6.71 11.97
C ASP A 591 29.40 6.47 11.45
N LEU A 592 28.69 5.44 11.92
CA LEU A 592 27.27 5.22 11.60
C LEU A 592 26.36 6.34 12.12
N LEU A 593 26.61 6.86 13.33
CA LEU A 593 25.87 8.01 13.87
C LEU A 593 26.12 9.29 13.08
N ARG A 594 27.35 9.50 12.57
CA ARG A 594 27.70 10.61 11.68
C ARG A 594 26.95 10.51 10.35
N GLU A 595 26.86 9.32 9.75
CA GLU A 595 26.05 9.11 8.54
C GLU A 595 24.56 9.40 8.76
N LEU A 596 24.05 9.18 9.98
CA LEU A 596 22.67 9.45 10.38
C LEU A 596 22.43 10.91 10.83
N GLY A 597 23.47 11.74 10.88
CA GLY A 597 23.40 13.17 11.25
C GLY A 597 23.31 13.45 12.75
N GLU A 598 23.76 12.53 13.61
CA GLU A 598 23.71 12.64 15.08
C GLU A 598 25.11 12.64 15.74
N ALA A 599 26.18 12.71 14.94
CA ALA A 599 27.54 12.87 15.41
C ALA A 599 28.37 13.67 14.42
N ASP A 600 29.22 14.54 14.94
CA ASP A 600 30.25 15.26 14.18
C ASP A 600 31.52 15.43 15.04
N GLU A 601 32.39 16.37 14.67
CA GLU A 601 33.66 16.63 15.35
C GLU A 601 33.48 17.40 16.68
N HIS A 602 32.36 18.10 16.85
CA HIS A 602 32.09 18.97 18.00
C HIS A 602 30.96 18.47 18.91
N GLY A 603 30.09 17.58 18.43
CA GLY A 603 28.96 17.04 19.19
C GLY A 603 28.66 15.59 18.85
N ASP A 604 28.32 14.80 19.87
CA ASP A 604 27.77 13.47 19.69
C ASP A 604 26.75 13.11 20.78
N ARG A 605 25.99 12.03 20.56
CA ARG A 605 24.96 11.59 21.52
C ARG A 605 25.50 10.86 22.75
N SER A 606 26.81 10.62 22.85
CA SER A 606 27.36 9.78 23.91
C SER A 606 27.11 10.35 25.30
N HIS A 607 27.13 11.67 25.48
CA HIS A 607 26.92 12.31 26.78
C HIS A 607 25.47 12.22 27.27
N ARG A 608 24.52 11.96 26.35
CA ARG A 608 23.12 11.73 26.69
C ARG A 608 22.85 10.25 26.90
N ASP A 609 23.38 9.41 26.01
CA ASP A 609 23.13 7.97 26.03
C ASP A 609 23.93 7.25 27.15
N LEU A 610 25.12 7.76 27.49
CA LEU A 610 25.96 7.35 28.63
C LEU A 610 26.46 8.61 29.38
N PRO A 611 25.70 9.10 30.38
CA PRO A 611 25.98 10.38 31.05
C PRO A 611 27.34 10.49 31.73
N SER A 612 27.93 9.39 32.20
CA SER A 612 29.28 9.39 32.75
C SER A 612 30.10 8.20 32.24
N ILE A 613 31.35 8.43 31.86
CA ILE A 613 32.29 7.34 31.56
C ILE A 613 32.58 6.52 32.82
N SER A 614 32.79 7.19 33.95
CA SER A 614 32.91 6.54 35.26
C SER A 614 31.60 5.84 35.64
N PRO A 615 31.64 4.70 36.35
CA PRO A 615 30.44 4.07 36.90
C PRO A 615 29.64 5.07 37.75
N HIS A 616 28.41 5.36 37.32
CA HIS A 616 27.48 6.24 38.02
C HIS A 616 26.07 5.70 37.88
N TRP A 617 25.20 5.96 38.86
CA TRP A 617 23.82 5.45 38.83
C TRP A 617 22.96 6.09 37.72
N GLN A 618 23.35 7.26 37.22
CA GLN A 618 22.77 7.85 35.99
C GLN A 618 23.05 7.02 34.72
N ASN A 619 24.03 6.10 34.73
CA ASN A 619 24.30 5.20 33.61
C ASN A 619 23.28 4.06 33.59
N ARG A 620 22.08 4.37 33.10
CA ARG A 620 20.93 3.45 33.12
C ARG A 620 21.01 2.31 32.10
N GLY A 621 21.94 2.37 31.14
CA GLY A 621 22.15 1.31 30.15
C GLY A 621 20.95 1.10 29.21
N VAL A 622 20.17 2.15 28.96
CA VAL A 622 18.98 2.11 28.09
C VAL A 622 19.36 1.84 26.63
N HIS A 623 20.42 2.50 26.16
CA HIS A 623 20.90 2.37 24.79
C HIS A 623 22.04 1.35 24.69
N LYS A 624 21.82 0.26 23.95
CA LYS A 624 22.74 -0.89 23.96
C LYS A 624 24.13 -0.60 23.38
N TRP A 625 24.26 0.37 22.47
CA TRP A 625 25.53 0.65 21.79
C TRP A 625 26.60 1.24 22.72
N VAL A 626 26.19 1.94 23.79
CA VAL A 626 27.14 2.55 24.75
C VAL A 626 27.92 1.52 25.56
N ALA A 627 27.50 0.25 25.50
CA ALA A 627 28.27 -0.90 25.94
C ALA A 627 29.71 -0.87 25.40
N LEU A 628 29.91 -0.43 24.16
CA LEU A 628 31.23 -0.34 23.53
C LEU A 628 32.13 0.67 24.26
N ILE A 629 31.56 1.76 24.78
CA ILE A 629 32.28 2.77 25.57
C ILE A 629 32.72 2.16 26.91
N GLU A 630 31.80 1.48 27.61
CA GLU A 630 32.10 0.82 28.88
C GLU A 630 33.12 -0.32 28.72
N LEU A 631 32.99 -1.14 27.68
CA LEU A 631 33.94 -2.22 27.38
C LEU A 631 35.33 -1.67 27.03
N LEU A 632 35.40 -0.58 26.27
CA LEU A 632 36.68 0.07 25.97
C LEU A 632 37.32 0.67 27.22
N ARG A 633 36.53 1.31 28.09
CA ARG A 633 36.97 1.81 29.40
C ARG A 633 37.52 0.67 30.25
N ASP A 634 36.80 -0.44 30.37
CA ASP A 634 37.19 -1.57 31.22
C ASP A 634 38.43 -2.29 30.65
N ALA A 635 38.52 -2.43 29.33
CA ALA A 635 39.72 -2.93 28.66
C ALA A 635 40.94 -2.03 28.92
N TRP A 636 40.75 -0.70 28.87
CA TRP A 636 41.81 0.25 29.16
C TRP A 636 42.24 0.23 30.63
N LEU A 637 41.30 0.11 31.57
CA LEU A 637 41.62 -0.05 33.00
C LEU A 637 42.44 -1.32 33.25
N ALA A 638 42.11 -2.42 32.58
CA ALA A 638 42.88 -3.66 32.64
C ALA A 638 44.30 -3.49 32.06
N VAL A 639 44.43 -2.78 30.92
CA VAL A 639 45.76 -2.44 30.36
C VAL A 639 46.55 -1.57 31.33
N ARG A 640 45.94 -0.55 31.94
CA ARG A 640 46.62 0.34 32.89
C ARG A 640 47.19 -0.42 34.09
N SER A 641 46.43 -1.38 34.63
CA SER A 641 46.89 -2.21 35.73
C SER A 641 48.09 -3.11 35.36
N ALA A 642 48.26 -3.42 34.07
CA ALA A 642 49.38 -4.21 33.57
C ALA A 642 50.57 -3.37 33.06
N ASP A 643 50.29 -2.26 32.36
CA ASP A 643 51.25 -1.36 31.72
C ASP A 643 50.68 0.07 31.65
N GLY A 644 51.01 0.87 32.67
CA GLY A 644 50.59 2.26 32.77
C GLY A 644 51.12 3.16 31.64
N ALA A 645 52.33 2.91 31.14
CA ALA A 645 52.91 3.70 30.06
C ALA A 645 52.19 3.46 28.73
N ARG A 646 51.80 2.21 28.45
CA ARG A 646 50.96 1.88 27.30
C ARG A 646 49.57 2.50 27.43
N ALA A 647 48.93 2.42 28.61
CA ALA A 647 47.62 3.02 28.85
C ALA A 647 47.63 4.55 28.63
N ALA A 648 48.68 5.24 29.10
CA ALA A 648 48.85 6.68 28.88
C ALA A 648 48.96 7.05 27.40
N ARG A 649 49.75 6.28 26.60
CA ARG A 649 49.84 6.50 25.15
C ARG A 649 48.50 6.29 24.43
N ILE A 650 47.73 5.29 24.85
CA ILE A 650 46.38 5.03 24.29
C ILE A 650 45.44 6.18 24.60
N ALA A 651 45.41 6.65 25.86
CA ALA A 651 44.57 7.76 26.27
C ALA A 651 44.92 9.07 25.55
N ALA A 652 46.20 9.35 25.33
CA ALA A 652 46.63 10.48 24.53
C ALA A 652 46.17 10.37 23.07
N ALA A 653 46.27 9.19 22.46
CA ALA A 653 45.81 8.95 21.09
C ALA A 653 44.29 9.10 20.92
N TRP A 654 43.50 8.86 21.97
CA TRP A 654 42.05 9.08 21.91
C TRP A 654 41.67 10.56 21.74
N PHE A 655 42.47 11.49 22.29
CA PHE A 655 42.17 12.92 22.16
C PHE A 655 42.27 13.40 20.70
N GLU A 656 43.17 12.79 19.92
CA GLU A 656 43.37 13.06 18.48
C GLU A 656 42.25 12.49 17.58
N LEU A 657 41.42 11.56 18.09
CA LEU A 657 40.30 11.01 17.30
C LEU A 657 39.18 12.03 17.20
N PRO A 658 38.44 12.13 16.07
CA PRO A 658 37.54 13.24 15.78
C PRO A 658 36.27 13.33 16.65
N TYR A 659 35.85 12.25 17.31
CA TYR A 659 34.56 12.24 18.04
C TYR A 659 34.67 12.64 19.53
N PRO A 660 33.76 13.47 20.08
CA PRO A 660 33.73 13.86 21.50
C PRO A 660 33.80 12.69 22.48
N THR A 661 33.18 11.54 22.15
CA THR A 661 33.23 10.30 22.94
C THR A 661 34.67 9.89 23.32
N PHE A 662 35.62 10.00 22.37
CA PHE A 662 37.02 9.66 22.63
C PHE A 662 37.72 10.71 23.51
N LYS A 663 37.32 11.99 23.42
CA LYS A 663 37.81 13.04 24.33
C LYS A 663 37.32 12.78 25.74
N ARG A 664 36.06 12.37 25.91
CA ARG A 664 35.51 11.97 27.22
C ARG A 664 36.30 10.80 27.81
N LEU A 665 36.64 9.79 27.00
CA LEU A 665 37.49 8.67 27.44
C LEU A 665 38.91 9.12 27.83
N ALA A 666 39.52 10.05 27.08
CA ALA A 666 40.83 10.63 27.41
C ALA A 666 40.80 11.46 28.69
N LEU A 667 39.77 12.29 28.88
CA LEU A 667 39.55 13.08 30.10
C LEU A 667 39.26 12.18 31.31
N PHE A 668 38.48 11.12 31.13
CA PHE A 668 38.32 10.07 32.14
C PHE A 668 39.66 9.43 32.51
N ALA A 669 40.49 9.07 31.51
CA ALA A 669 41.82 8.54 31.77
C ALA A 669 42.71 9.53 32.53
N ALA A 670 42.59 10.84 32.26
CA ALA A 670 43.31 11.88 32.99
C ALA A 670 42.85 12.01 34.46
N THR A 671 41.63 11.61 34.81
CA THR A 671 41.18 11.58 36.22
C THR A 671 41.93 10.55 37.07
N GLN A 672 42.64 9.63 36.43
CA GLN A 672 43.31 8.53 37.08
C GLN A 672 44.75 8.87 37.49
N ASP A 673 45.11 8.48 38.71
CA ASP A 673 46.41 8.79 39.29
C ASP A 673 47.59 8.25 38.48
N GLY A 674 48.57 9.13 38.22
CA GLY A 674 49.81 8.79 37.52
C GLY A 674 49.66 8.46 36.04
N CYS A 675 48.49 8.72 35.43
CA CYS A 675 48.25 8.35 34.04
C CYS A 675 48.63 9.47 33.03
N ILE A 676 48.04 10.66 33.17
CA ILE A 676 48.29 11.81 32.29
C ILE A 676 48.81 12.98 33.13
N ALA A 677 49.85 13.67 32.66
CA ALA A 677 50.45 14.78 33.38
C ALA A 677 49.53 16.03 33.39
N PRO A 678 49.56 16.86 34.45
CA PRO A 678 48.80 18.11 34.54
C PRO A 678 48.90 19.03 33.33
N GLU A 679 50.12 19.17 32.81
CA GLU A 679 50.42 20.04 31.67
C GLU A 679 49.66 19.58 30.42
N GLN A 680 49.56 18.26 30.22
CA GLN A 680 48.97 17.65 29.04
C GLN A 680 47.44 17.76 29.02
N TRP A 681 46.77 17.49 30.14
CA TRP A 681 45.30 17.59 30.16
C TRP A 681 44.83 19.05 30.24
N VAL A 682 45.64 19.97 30.78
CA VAL A 682 45.36 21.41 30.66
C VAL A 682 45.48 21.85 29.20
N GLU A 683 46.48 21.38 28.46
CA GLU A 683 46.57 21.63 27.01
C GLU A 683 45.32 21.15 26.26
N TRP A 684 44.81 19.97 26.59
CA TRP A 684 43.57 19.43 26.02
C TRP A 684 42.35 20.31 26.29
N LEU A 685 42.18 20.80 27.53
CA LEU A 685 41.06 21.68 27.87
C LEU A 685 41.15 23.04 27.18
N LEU A 686 42.36 23.52 26.89
CA LEU A 686 42.63 24.81 26.25
C LEU A 686 42.72 24.73 24.71
N ALA A 687 42.71 23.53 24.14
CA ALA A 687 42.70 23.33 22.69
C ALA A 687 41.46 23.97 22.04
N ASP A 688 41.58 24.31 20.75
CA ASP A 688 40.51 24.90 19.93
C ASP A 688 39.84 26.13 20.58
N GLY A 689 40.62 27.00 21.22
CA GLY A 689 40.09 28.18 21.91
C GLY A 689 39.39 27.86 23.23
N ALA A 690 39.87 26.85 23.96
CA ALA A 690 39.26 26.28 25.16
C ALA A 690 37.91 25.61 24.91
N TRP A 691 37.70 25.03 23.72
CA TRP A 691 36.41 24.42 23.35
C TRP A 691 35.98 23.34 24.35
N TRP A 692 36.89 22.43 24.68
CA TRP A 692 36.60 21.26 25.51
C TRP A 692 36.42 21.57 27.00
N LEU A 693 36.85 22.75 27.47
CA LEU A 693 36.57 23.25 28.83
C LEU A 693 35.08 23.62 29.02
N TRP A 694 34.46 24.09 27.93
CA TRP A 694 33.10 24.64 27.96
C TRP A 694 32.06 23.76 27.27
N ALA A 695 32.50 22.83 26.41
CA ALA A 695 31.63 21.92 25.68
C ALA A 695 30.71 21.10 26.60
N VAL A 696 29.44 21.06 26.23
CA VAL A 696 28.38 20.34 26.96
C VAL A 696 28.63 18.82 26.92
N ASP A 697 29.21 18.33 25.83
CA ASP A 697 29.51 16.92 25.57
C ASP A 697 30.56 16.35 26.53
N THR A 698 31.54 17.15 26.97
CA THR A 698 32.61 16.73 27.89
C THR A 698 32.40 17.19 29.33
N GLN A 699 31.34 17.94 29.61
CA GLN A 699 31.13 18.65 30.88
C GLN A 699 31.35 17.76 32.12
N ARG A 700 30.77 16.56 32.15
CA ARG A 700 30.90 15.64 33.28
C ARG A 700 32.34 15.24 33.52
N GLU A 701 33.03 14.79 32.48
CA GLU A 701 34.42 14.35 32.58
C GLU A 701 35.38 15.50 32.91
N VAL A 702 35.13 16.71 32.39
CA VAL A 702 35.90 17.93 32.70
C VAL A 702 35.75 18.32 34.16
N LEU A 703 34.52 18.51 34.64
CA LEU A 703 34.29 18.96 36.01
C LEU A 703 34.80 17.92 37.02
N ARG A 704 34.67 16.64 36.68
CA ARG A 704 35.24 15.56 37.51
C ARG A 704 36.76 15.56 37.52
N LEU A 705 37.41 15.85 36.39
CA LEU A 705 38.85 16.02 36.30
C LEU A 705 39.34 17.18 37.17
N LEU A 706 38.65 18.33 37.15
CA LEU A 706 38.99 19.48 38.00
C LEU A 706 38.95 19.12 39.48
N VAL A 707 37.89 18.44 39.93
CA VAL A 707 37.74 18.03 41.33
C VAL A 707 38.80 17.01 41.75
N LEU A 708 39.08 16.00 40.91
CA LEU A 708 39.96 14.89 41.28
C LEU A 708 41.45 15.21 41.13
N GLN A 709 41.85 15.97 40.10
CA GLN A 709 43.26 16.22 39.78
C GLN A 709 43.68 17.69 39.93
N GLY A 710 42.75 18.62 40.23
CA GLY A 710 43.04 20.05 40.37
C GLY A 710 44.14 20.37 41.38
N HIS A 711 44.19 19.67 42.51
CA HIS A 711 45.23 19.83 43.54
C HIS A 711 46.65 19.47 43.09
N ARG A 712 46.81 18.85 41.91
CA ARG A 712 48.10 18.46 41.33
C ARG A 712 48.59 19.38 40.23
N LEU A 713 47.86 20.45 39.94
CA LEU A 713 48.28 21.44 38.96
C LEU A 713 49.61 22.09 39.35
N THR A 714 50.52 22.20 38.38
CA THR A 714 51.70 23.05 38.52
C THR A 714 51.29 24.53 38.49
N PRO A 715 52.04 25.44 39.13
CA PRO A 715 51.69 26.86 39.17
C PRO A 715 51.43 27.48 37.79
N GLU A 716 52.23 27.10 36.79
CA GLU A 716 52.07 27.55 35.40
C GLU A 716 50.78 27.03 34.76
N SER A 717 50.48 25.74 34.94
CA SER A 717 49.25 25.13 34.42
C SER A 717 48.00 25.68 35.11
N GLN A 718 48.08 25.95 36.42
CA GLN A 718 47.03 26.62 37.19
C GLN A 718 46.75 28.02 36.65
N GLU A 719 47.78 28.83 36.45
CA GLU A 719 47.62 30.21 35.94
C GLU A 719 46.98 30.22 34.54
N ARG A 720 47.41 29.31 33.65
CA ARG A 720 46.82 29.16 32.30
C ARG A 720 45.35 28.76 32.35
N LEU A 721 45.00 27.77 33.17
CA LEU A 721 43.63 27.29 33.31
C LEU A 721 42.72 28.33 33.96
N GLU A 722 43.17 28.98 35.04
CA GLU A 722 42.40 30.05 35.70
C GLU A 722 42.17 31.24 34.76
N SER A 723 43.20 31.63 33.98
CA SER A 723 43.05 32.70 32.99
C SER A 723 42.01 32.37 31.93
N ALA A 724 41.96 31.13 31.45
CA ALA A 724 40.94 30.68 30.50
C ALA A 724 39.54 30.61 31.12
N ILE A 725 39.43 30.16 32.38
CA ILE A 725 38.16 30.16 33.10
C ILE A 725 37.65 31.60 33.29
N LEU A 726 38.52 32.56 33.62
CA LEU A 726 38.16 33.96 33.80
C LEU A 726 37.76 34.65 32.49
N ALA A 727 38.31 34.23 31.35
CA ALA A 727 37.92 34.74 30.03
C ALA A 727 36.48 34.34 29.65
N GLY A 728 35.97 33.23 30.19
CA GLY A 728 34.63 32.72 29.90
C GLY A 728 34.54 31.89 28.61
N PRO A 729 33.36 31.32 28.31
CA PRO A 729 33.17 30.48 27.14
C PRO A 729 33.19 31.27 25.82
N PRO A 730 33.68 30.69 24.71
CA PRO A 730 33.61 31.29 23.38
C PRO A 730 32.17 31.63 22.97
N ARG A 731 31.95 32.84 22.43
CA ARG A 731 30.60 33.30 22.04
C ARG A 731 30.00 32.47 20.90
N GLU A 732 30.84 31.91 20.04
CA GLU A 732 30.47 31.10 18.87
C GLU A 732 29.85 29.74 19.21
N MET A 733 30.00 29.25 20.45
CA MET A 733 29.35 28.01 20.91
C MET A 733 27.84 28.13 21.11
N TYR A 734 27.34 29.36 21.17
CA TYR A 734 25.96 29.65 21.56
C TYR A 734 25.26 30.42 20.45
N ARG A 735 23.94 30.29 20.38
CA ARG A 735 23.14 30.92 19.31
C ARG A 735 23.25 32.45 19.35
N ASP A 736 23.20 33.08 18.18
CA ASP A 736 23.34 34.54 18.04
C ASP A 736 22.13 35.31 18.60
N ASP A 737 20.99 34.65 18.76
CA ASP A 737 19.71 35.22 19.22
C ASP A 737 19.55 35.30 20.75
N LEU A 738 20.58 34.92 21.52
CA LEU A 738 20.56 35.04 22.97
C LEU A 738 20.58 36.50 23.42
N GLU A 739 19.60 36.88 24.25
CA GLU A 739 19.53 38.20 24.87
C GLU A 739 20.80 38.50 25.70
N PRO A 740 21.31 39.74 25.70
CA PRO A 740 22.55 40.10 26.40
C PRO A 740 22.57 39.72 27.87
N ASP A 741 21.44 39.87 28.56
CA ASP A 741 21.32 39.56 30.00
C ASP A 741 21.39 38.04 30.25
N GLN A 742 20.77 37.23 29.38
CA GLN A 742 20.82 35.75 29.46
C GLN A 742 22.24 35.24 29.18
N TRP A 743 22.95 35.86 28.23
CA TRP A 743 24.34 35.55 27.95
C TRP A 743 25.23 35.86 29.16
N GLN A 744 25.09 37.03 29.77
CA GLN A 744 25.88 37.40 30.95
C GLN A 744 25.65 36.47 32.13
N GLU A 745 24.39 36.06 32.39
CA GLU A 745 24.07 35.11 33.45
C GLU A 745 24.66 33.71 33.16
N LEU A 746 24.58 33.25 31.92
CA LEU A 746 25.14 31.95 31.49
C LEU A 746 26.66 31.92 31.67
N VAL A 747 27.36 32.97 31.22
CA VAL A 747 28.81 33.12 31.39
C VAL A 747 29.16 33.14 32.88
N ALA A 748 28.47 33.97 33.67
CA ALA A 748 28.70 34.10 35.10
C ALA A 748 28.54 32.76 35.84
N HIS A 749 27.46 32.01 35.57
CA HIS A 749 27.23 30.71 36.17
C HIS A 749 28.27 29.67 35.73
N SER A 750 28.63 29.66 34.44
CA SER A 750 29.61 28.71 33.90
C SER A 750 30.99 28.93 34.52
N VAL A 751 31.45 30.19 34.60
CA VAL A 751 32.71 30.58 35.25
C VAL A 751 32.70 30.22 36.74
N TRP A 752 31.61 30.57 37.45
CA TRP A 752 31.43 30.23 38.86
C TRP A 752 31.58 28.72 39.10
N LEU A 753 30.90 27.89 38.29
CA LEU A 753 30.90 26.44 38.47
C LEU A 753 32.30 25.83 38.32
N ARG A 754 33.08 26.26 37.31
CA ARG A 754 34.45 25.74 37.10
C ARG A 754 35.41 26.18 38.22
N LEU A 755 35.35 27.45 38.64
CA LEU A 755 36.15 27.94 39.77
C LEU A 755 35.79 27.25 41.09
N ALA A 756 34.49 27.06 41.34
CA ALA A 756 34.00 26.38 42.54
C ALA A 756 34.44 24.90 42.57
N LYS A 757 34.34 24.18 41.45
CA LYS A 757 34.81 22.78 41.33
C LYS A 757 36.32 22.66 41.43
N LEU A 758 37.08 23.60 40.86
CA LEU A 758 38.53 23.64 40.99
C LEU A 758 38.97 23.91 42.44
N ASN A 759 38.32 24.85 43.13
CA ASN A 759 38.54 25.12 44.56
C ASN A 759 38.18 23.91 45.44
N ALA A 760 37.13 23.16 45.08
CA ALA A 760 36.71 21.95 45.78
C ALA A 760 37.75 20.80 45.71
N SER A 761 38.71 20.86 44.78
CA SER A 761 39.81 19.88 44.70
C SER A 761 40.81 19.98 45.87
N GLY A 762 40.78 21.09 46.62
CA GLY A 762 41.78 21.42 47.64
C GLY A 762 42.92 22.32 47.15
N LEU A 763 42.90 22.72 45.87
CA LEU A 763 43.81 23.73 45.30
C LEU A 763 43.44 25.14 45.81
N ALA A 764 44.43 25.90 46.26
CA ALA A 764 44.25 27.32 46.55
C ALA A 764 44.24 28.12 45.23
N LEU A 765 43.09 28.68 44.85
CA LEU A 765 42.95 29.50 43.64
C LEU A 765 43.88 30.72 43.68
N GLY A 766 44.33 31.17 42.50
CA GLY A 766 45.04 32.43 42.33
C GLY A 766 44.20 33.64 42.77
N ALA A 767 44.86 34.78 43.03
CA ALA A 767 44.21 35.96 43.59
C ALA A 767 43.01 36.46 42.75
N ALA A 768 43.14 36.43 41.42
CA ALA A 768 42.07 36.82 40.50
C ALA A 768 40.90 35.82 40.49
N GLY A 769 41.18 34.51 40.44
CA GLY A 769 40.17 33.46 40.50
C GLY A 769 39.40 33.45 41.83
N ALA A 770 40.11 33.57 42.95
CA ALA A 770 39.50 33.64 44.28
C ALA A 770 38.61 34.88 44.45
N ALA A 771 39.06 36.05 43.97
CA ALA A 771 38.26 37.28 44.01
C ALA A 771 36.98 37.14 43.17
N ARG A 772 37.07 36.58 41.96
CA ARG A 772 35.91 36.40 41.07
C ARG A 772 34.91 35.37 41.62
N LEU A 773 35.39 34.26 42.20
CA LEU A 773 34.52 33.26 42.83
C LEU A 773 33.76 33.85 44.04
N ALA A 774 34.44 34.66 44.86
CA ALA A 774 33.82 35.33 46.01
C ALA A 774 32.77 36.37 45.58
N GLU A 775 33.05 37.13 44.51
CA GLU A 775 32.10 38.08 43.92
C GLU A 775 30.83 37.39 43.42
N LEU A 776 30.97 36.35 42.58
CA LEU A 776 29.85 35.61 41.99
C LEU A 776 29.00 34.91 43.05
N SER A 777 29.65 34.29 44.05
CA SER A 777 28.93 33.62 45.15
C SER A 777 28.16 34.60 46.04
N ARG A 778 28.62 35.86 46.16
CA ARG A 778 27.91 36.92 46.89
C ARG A 778 26.71 37.46 46.10
N LEU A 779 26.85 37.59 44.78
CA LEU A 779 25.78 38.06 43.89
C LEU A 779 24.66 37.01 43.71
N HIS A 780 25.00 35.73 43.75
CA HIS A 780 24.06 34.62 43.59
C HIS A 780 24.15 33.61 44.74
N PRO A 781 23.63 33.92 45.95
CA PRO A 781 23.71 33.04 47.12
C PRO A 781 23.06 31.66 46.93
N GLN A 782 22.18 31.53 45.94
CA GLN A 782 21.50 30.30 45.55
C GLN A 782 22.40 29.32 44.80
N TRP A 783 23.54 29.76 44.23
CA TRP A 783 24.47 28.89 43.53
C TRP A 783 25.33 28.13 44.54
N GLN A 784 25.07 26.82 44.66
CA GLN A 784 25.78 25.91 45.55
C GLN A 784 26.09 24.61 44.81
N LEU A 785 27.24 24.01 45.10
CA LEU A 785 27.63 22.73 44.51
C LEU A 785 26.66 21.63 44.98
N ALA A 786 26.22 20.79 44.05
CA ALA A 786 25.26 19.73 44.36
C ALA A 786 25.95 18.57 45.08
N ALA A 787 25.38 18.09 46.19
CA ALA A 787 25.93 16.96 46.94
C ALA A 787 25.91 15.63 46.15
N ASN A 788 24.99 15.51 45.20
CA ASN A 788 24.84 14.35 44.32
C ASN A 788 25.51 14.53 42.95
N GLU A 789 26.38 15.54 42.82
CA GLU A 789 27.14 15.84 41.59
C GLU A 789 26.26 16.23 40.38
N ARG A 790 24.96 16.52 40.57
CA ARG A 790 24.05 16.93 39.48
C ARG A 790 24.56 18.12 38.69
N ASP A 791 25.28 19.01 39.33
CA ASP A 791 25.93 20.17 38.72
C ASP A 791 27.02 19.80 37.71
N GLU A 792 27.47 18.56 37.68
CA GLU A 792 28.45 18.06 36.71
C GLU A 792 27.82 17.56 35.40
N PHE A 793 26.50 17.36 35.35
CA PHE A 793 25.82 16.78 34.20
C PHE A 793 25.09 17.83 33.37
N SER A 794 25.20 17.72 32.04
CA SER A 794 24.42 18.55 31.11
C SER A 794 22.96 18.12 31.02
N HIS A 795 22.69 16.83 31.19
CA HIS A 795 21.37 16.25 31.28
C HIS A 795 21.30 15.35 32.51
N TRP A 796 20.24 15.51 33.28
CA TRP A 796 20.02 14.76 34.50
C TRP A 796 18.63 14.15 34.48
N ALA A 797 18.57 12.81 34.50
CA ALA A 797 17.31 12.08 34.50
C ALA A 797 17.03 11.57 35.91
N SER A 798 15.90 11.99 36.46
CA SER A 798 15.37 11.48 37.72
C SER A 798 14.08 10.72 37.42
N CYS A 799 13.98 9.46 37.84
CA CYS A 799 12.77 8.64 37.74
C CYS A 799 12.44 7.98 39.08
N THR A 800 11.23 7.43 39.19
CA THR A 800 10.76 6.70 40.38
C THR A 800 11.78 5.62 40.78
N GLY A 801 12.26 5.69 42.03
CA GLY A 801 13.31 4.81 42.57
C GLY A 801 14.72 5.41 42.59
N ASP A 802 14.94 6.59 41.99
CA ASP A 802 16.22 7.30 42.08
C ASP A 802 16.33 8.11 43.39
N PRO A 803 17.51 8.18 44.02
CA PRO A 803 17.70 8.86 45.31
C PRO A 803 17.24 10.32 45.33
N ASP A 804 17.35 11.03 44.20
CA ASP A 804 17.04 12.45 44.11
C ASP A 804 15.66 12.77 43.50
N TYR A 805 15.04 11.78 42.83
CA TYR A 805 13.65 11.84 42.39
C TYR A 805 12.73 11.72 43.60
N GLU A 806 13.00 10.77 44.50
CA GLU A 806 12.20 10.58 45.72
C GLU A 806 12.26 11.80 46.66
N GLU A 807 13.35 12.56 46.62
CA GLU A 807 13.50 13.81 47.38
C GLU A 807 12.79 15.03 46.73
N ARG A 808 12.51 15.01 45.41
CA ARG A 808 12.03 16.19 44.66
C ARG A 808 10.68 16.04 43.95
N CYS A 809 10.22 14.82 43.68
CA CYS A 809 8.98 14.61 42.96
C CYS A 809 7.76 14.65 43.90
N GLN A 810 6.92 15.65 43.66
CA GLN A 810 5.54 15.60 44.10
C GLN A 810 4.72 14.90 43.01
N VAL A 811 4.83 13.56 42.95
CA VAL A 811 3.85 12.77 42.20
C VAL A 811 2.57 12.75 43.00
N ASP A 812 1.54 13.41 42.47
CA ASP A 812 0.22 13.34 43.07
C ASP A 812 -0.42 12.02 42.65
N ILE A 813 -0.25 10.99 43.49
CA ILE A 813 -0.78 9.66 43.23
C ILE A 813 -2.30 9.70 43.34
N ALA A 814 -2.97 9.43 42.22
CA ALA A 814 -4.42 9.31 42.16
C ALA A 814 -4.85 8.22 43.16
N PRO A 815 -5.69 8.55 44.16
CA PRO A 815 -6.03 7.62 45.23
C PRO A 815 -6.64 6.31 44.71
N ARG A 816 -6.34 5.21 45.41
CA ARG A 816 -6.82 3.86 45.03
C ARG A 816 -8.27 3.58 45.47
N LYS A 817 -8.82 4.39 46.37
CA LYS A 817 -10.21 4.28 46.84
C LYS A 817 -11.05 5.32 46.09
N ARG A 818 -12.24 4.89 45.65
CA ARG A 818 -13.16 5.71 44.83
C ARG A 818 -13.51 7.05 45.49
N ARG A 819 -13.82 7.04 46.79
CA ARG A 819 -14.15 8.26 47.56
C ARG A 819 -13.02 9.29 47.57
N ASP A 820 -11.79 8.81 47.75
CA ASP A 820 -10.60 9.66 47.81
C ASP A 820 -10.24 10.18 46.40
N LEU A 821 -10.44 9.35 45.37
CA LEU A 821 -10.23 9.71 43.96
C LEU A 821 -11.21 10.80 43.49
N VAL A 822 -12.47 10.74 43.93
CA VAL A 822 -13.48 11.77 43.64
C VAL A 822 -13.04 13.13 44.18
N GLN A 823 -12.57 13.20 45.43
CA GLN A 823 -12.05 14.46 46.01
C GLN A 823 -10.79 14.95 45.30
N TRP A 824 -9.94 14.02 44.86
CA TRP A 824 -8.71 14.33 44.16
C TRP A 824 -8.96 14.93 42.76
N LEU A 825 -9.92 14.39 42.00
CA LEU A 825 -10.26 14.83 40.65
C LEU A 825 -10.78 16.28 40.56
N VAL A 826 -11.24 16.85 41.67
CA VAL A 826 -11.74 18.23 41.76
C VAL A 826 -10.63 19.23 42.10
N LYS A 827 -9.46 18.77 42.55
CA LYS A 827 -8.35 19.66 42.89
C LYS A 827 -7.87 20.40 41.63
N PRO A 828 -7.66 21.72 41.70
CA PRO A 828 -7.11 22.47 40.58
C PRO A 828 -5.70 21.93 40.26
N GLN A 829 -5.44 21.64 38.98
CA GLN A 829 -4.11 21.24 38.52
C GLN A 829 -3.12 22.38 38.80
N THR A 830 -2.14 22.15 39.67
CA THR A 830 -1.08 23.12 39.98
C THR A 830 -0.11 23.20 38.79
N LYS A 831 -0.45 23.99 37.78
CA LYS A 831 0.35 24.16 36.55
C LYS A 831 1.71 24.87 36.77
N LEU A 832 2.13 25.10 38.01
CA LEU A 832 3.26 25.98 38.35
C LEU A 832 4.62 25.26 38.40
N HIS A 833 4.70 23.92 38.26
CA HIS A 833 5.97 23.20 38.29
C HIS A 833 6.11 22.20 37.12
N PRO A 834 7.17 22.26 36.31
CA PRO A 834 7.42 21.32 35.18
C PRO A 834 7.60 19.84 35.58
N LEU A 835 7.68 19.55 36.88
CA LEU A 835 7.87 18.20 37.46
C LEU A 835 6.62 17.74 38.26
N TYR A 836 5.49 18.44 38.13
CA TYR A 836 4.21 17.98 38.65
C TYR A 836 3.59 17.03 37.63
N GLU A 837 3.72 15.73 37.90
CA GLU A 837 3.00 14.68 37.18
C GLU A 837 1.95 14.06 38.09
N ASP A 838 0.82 13.72 37.51
CA ASP A 838 -0.15 12.87 38.16
C ASP A 838 -0.41 11.60 37.36
N THR A 839 -0.87 10.59 38.09
CA THR A 839 -1.06 9.24 37.55
C THR A 839 -2.44 9.06 36.91
N TRP A 840 -3.19 10.14 36.62
CA TRP A 840 -4.58 10.04 36.17
C TRP A 840 -4.71 9.29 34.85
N ARG A 841 -3.83 9.58 33.89
CA ARG A 841 -3.82 8.93 32.58
C ARG A 841 -3.58 7.42 32.68
N ASP A 842 -2.62 7.01 33.52
CA ASP A 842 -2.32 5.60 33.78
C ASP A 842 -3.47 4.90 34.52
N VAL A 843 -4.14 5.59 35.45
CA VAL A 843 -5.34 5.07 36.11
C VAL A 843 -6.48 4.89 35.10
N CYS A 844 -6.66 5.81 34.14
CA CYS A 844 -7.66 5.68 33.08
C CYS A 844 -7.39 4.49 32.17
N ARG A 845 -6.11 4.19 31.87
CA ARG A 845 -5.69 3.05 31.04
C ARG A 845 -5.78 1.73 31.81
N ALA A 846 -5.21 1.66 33.01
CA ALA A 846 -5.08 0.42 33.78
C ALA A 846 -6.35 0.06 34.59
N ARG A 847 -7.14 1.04 35.01
CA ARG A 847 -8.28 0.86 35.93
C ARG A 847 -9.56 1.53 35.44
N PHE A 848 -9.91 1.27 34.18
CA PHE A 848 -11.07 1.84 33.49
C PHE A 848 -12.35 2.01 34.34
N PHE A 849 -12.85 0.94 34.98
CA PHE A 849 -14.08 1.02 35.78
C PHE A 849 -13.92 1.95 36.99
N HIS A 850 -12.75 1.95 37.64
CA HIS A 850 -12.50 2.80 38.79
C HIS A 850 -12.49 4.28 38.41
N SER A 851 -11.79 4.64 37.33
CA SER A 851 -11.77 6.01 36.80
C SER A 851 -13.16 6.46 36.34
N LEU A 852 -13.91 5.60 35.64
CA LEU A 852 -15.24 5.93 35.15
C LEU A 852 -16.22 6.13 36.32
N PHE A 853 -16.18 5.26 37.33
CA PHE A 853 -17.05 5.35 38.49
C PHE A 853 -16.78 6.60 39.35
N ALA A 854 -15.51 7.01 39.49
CA ALA A 854 -15.18 8.26 40.16
C ALA A 854 -15.67 9.50 39.39
N LEU A 855 -15.52 9.50 38.07
CA LEU A 855 -16.10 10.56 37.22
C LEU A 855 -17.63 10.53 37.22
N CYS A 856 -18.24 9.35 37.39
CA CYS A 856 -19.69 9.20 37.50
C CYS A 856 -20.24 9.80 38.80
N ASP A 857 -19.55 9.60 39.93
CA ASP A 857 -19.93 10.25 41.20
C ASP A 857 -19.90 11.76 41.07
N LEU A 858 -18.82 12.32 40.50
CA LEU A 858 -18.71 13.76 40.26
C LEU A 858 -19.82 14.28 39.33
N ALA A 859 -20.13 13.54 38.27
CA ALA A 859 -21.18 13.90 37.34
C ALA A 859 -22.58 13.88 38.00
N GLN A 860 -22.84 12.95 38.93
CA GLN A 860 -24.08 12.92 39.73
C GLN A 860 -24.20 14.15 40.65
N ASP A 861 -23.06 14.63 41.16
CA ASP A 861 -22.97 15.86 41.95
C ASP A 861 -22.93 17.14 41.08
N GLY A 862 -23.08 17.01 39.75
CA GLY A 862 -23.06 18.14 38.81
C GLY A 862 -21.67 18.73 38.51
N VAL A 863 -20.60 18.08 38.97
CA VAL A 863 -19.21 18.53 38.80
C VAL A 863 -18.57 17.85 37.60
N TRP A 864 -18.08 18.64 36.64
CA TRP A 864 -17.48 18.14 35.40
C TRP A 864 -16.07 18.71 35.17
N PRO A 865 -15.01 18.06 35.68
CA PRO A 865 -13.63 18.55 35.52
C PRO A 865 -13.15 18.39 34.07
N ALA A 866 -13.20 19.47 33.29
CA ALA A 866 -12.97 19.44 31.84
C ALA A 866 -11.59 18.84 31.45
N GLY A 867 -10.50 19.25 32.12
CA GLY A 867 -9.16 18.71 31.84
C GLY A 867 -9.06 17.20 32.08
N ARG A 868 -9.62 16.72 33.19
CA ARG A 868 -9.63 15.27 33.53
C ARG A 868 -10.47 14.45 32.57
N TRP A 869 -11.60 14.98 32.12
CA TRP A 869 -12.44 14.35 31.11
C TRP A 869 -11.76 14.30 29.74
N HIS A 870 -11.04 15.36 29.36
CA HIS A 870 -10.28 15.40 28.11
C HIS A 870 -9.20 14.32 28.06
N GLU A 871 -8.34 14.24 29.10
CA GLU A 871 -7.28 13.22 29.23
C GLU A 871 -7.85 11.78 29.26
N ALA A 872 -8.97 11.58 29.96
CA ALA A 872 -9.63 10.28 30.01
C ALA A 872 -10.15 9.85 28.65
N LEU A 873 -10.88 10.72 27.92
CA LEU A 873 -11.45 10.41 26.61
C LEU A 873 -10.39 10.15 25.54
N GLN A 874 -9.28 10.91 25.55
CA GLN A 874 -8.14 10.65 24.67
C GLN A 874 -7.55 9.25 24.92
N THR A 875 -7.30 8.91 26.19
CA THR A 875 -6.77 7.58 26.56
C THR A 875 -7.76 6.47 26.21
N TRP A 876 -9.05 6.72 26.38
CA TRP A 876 -10.11 5.76 26.08
C TRP A 876 -10.44 5.63 24.59
N ALA A 877 -9.85 6.46 23.73
CA ALA A 877 -9.90 6.33 22.27
C ALA A 877 -8.80 5.38 21.72
N GLU A 878 -7.82 4.99 22.55
CA GLU A 878 -6.73 4.07 22.17
C GLU A 878 -7.28 2.68 21.76
N GLU A 879 -6.57 2.03 20.83
CA GLU A 879 -6.90 0.70 20.32
C GLU A 879 -6.93 -0.33 21.47
N GLY A 880 -8.00 -1.13 21.53
CA GLY A 880 -8.25 -2.09 22.63
C GLY A 880 -9.11 -1.57 23.78
N LEU A 881 -9.19 -0.25 24.02
CA LEU A 881 -10.07 0.34 25.05
C LEU A 881 -11.34 0.96 24.49
N VAL A 882 -11.33 1.43 23.25
CA VAL A 882 -12.43 2.21 22.63
C VAL A 882 -13.82 1.55 22.71
N LEU A 883 -13.94 0.25 22.44
CA LEU A 883 -15.24 -0.45 22.54
C LEU A 883 -15.73 -0.58 23.98
N ARG A 884 -14.80 -0.81 24.92
CA ARG A 884 -15.11 -0.93 26.34
C ARG A 884 -15.52 0.43 26.90
N SER A 885 -14.76 1.48 26.58
CA SER A 885 -15.07 2.84 27.02
C SER A 885 -16.40 3.31 26.45
N TRP A 886 -16.66 3.09 25.16
CA TRP A 886 -17.94 3.43 24.54
C TRP A 886 -19.13 2.75 25.24
N ARG A 887 -19.02 1.45 25.55
CA ARG A 887 -20.10 0.68 26.18
C ARG A 887 -20.54 1.23 27.54
N TYR A 888 -19.63 1.77 28.35
CA TYR A 888 -19.94 2.17 29.72
C TYR A 888 -19.93 3.68 29.94
N ALA A 889 -19.08 4.43 29.22
CA ALA A 889 -18.96 5.87 29.38
C ALA A 889 -19.95 6.66 28.51
N ALA A 890 -20.39 6.13 27.36
CA ALA A 890 -21.27 6.88 26.44
C ALA A 890 -22.60 7.33 27.08
N PRO A 891 -23.31 6.52 27.90
CA PRO A 891 -24.52 6.98 28.59
C PRO A 891 -24.27 8.17 29.55
N LEU A 892 -23.10 8.23 30.17
CA LEU A 892 -22.73 9.33 31.06
C LEU A 892 -22.29 10.58 30.29
N VAL A 893 -21.51 10.41 29.21
CA VAL A 893 -21.13 11.54 28.33
C VAL A 893 -22.36 12.14 27.66
N GLN A 894 -23.39 11.32 27.36
CA GLN A 894 -24.68 11.79 26.84
C GLN A 894 -25.40 12.77 27.79
N THR A 895 -25.18 12.69 29.10
CA THR A 895 -25.78 13.61 30.08
C THR A 895 -24.89 14.82 30.39
N MET A 896 -23.69 14.89 29.83
CA MET A 896 -22.72 15.98 30.07
C MET A 896 -23.29 17.33 29.60
N PRO A 897 -23.19 18.43 30.37
CA PRO A 897 -23.67 19.75 29.94
C PRO A 897 -22.99 20.29 28.68
N ASP A 898 -23.73 21.02 27.84
CA ASP A 898 -23.23 21.60 26.59
C ASP A 898 -22.02 22.52 26.78
N THR A 899 -21.99 23.28 27.88
CA THR A 899 -20.87 24.18 28.24
C THR A 899 -19.57 23.43 28.50
N VAL A 900 -19.66 22.18 28.98
CA VAL A 900 -18.50 21.32 29.22
C VAL A 900 -18.09 20.66 27.90
N LEU A 901 -19.05 20.09 27.16
CA LEU A 901 -18.81 19.49 25.84
C LEU A 901 -18.10 20.47 24.89
N GLN A 902 -18.47 21.74 24.91
CA GLN A 902 -17.80 22.78 24.13
C GLN A 902 -16.31 22.94 24.50
N LYS A 903 -15.96 22.91 25.79
CA LYS A 903 -14.57 23.03 26.27
C LYS A 903 -13.69 21.84 25.88
N ILE A 904 -14.28 20.65 25.75
CA ILE A 904 -13.56 19.41 25.43
C ILE A 904 -13.94 18.82 24.07
N ALA A 905 -14.50 19.64 23.18
CA ALA A 905 -15.10 19.22 21.92
C ALA A 905 -14.17 18.35 21.06
N HIS A 906 -12.89 18.72 20.98
CA HIS A 906 -11.90 17.94 20.25
C HIS A 906 -11.73 16.53 20.81
N GLY A 907 -11.53 16.39 22.13
CA GLY A 907 -11.35 15.08 22.77
C GLY A 907 -12.59 14.19 22.67
N VAL A 908 -13.80 14.77 22.82
CA VAL A 908 -15.06 14.04 22.68
C VAL A 908 -15.28 13.57 21.23
N THR A 909 -15.10 14.45 20.25
CA THR A 909 -15.35 14.12 18.85
C THR A 909 -14.32 13.14 18.27
N TRP A 910 -13.06 13.24 18.70
CA TRP A 910 -12.03 12.25 18.40
C TRP A 910 -12.40 10.86 18.92
N TRP A 911 -12.81 10.78 20.20
CA TRP A 911 -13.28 9.53 20.79
C TRP A 911 -14.52 8.96 20.06
N MET A 912 -15.45 9.82 19.64
CA MET A 912 -16.61 9.42 18.83
C MET A 912 -16.21 8.89 17.44
N GLU A 913 -15.27 9.54 16.75
CA GLU A 913 -14.74 9.08 15.46
C GLU A 913 -14.08 7.71 15.61
N ALA A 914 -13.20 7.56 16.59
CA ALA A 914 -12.52 6.30 16.89
C ALA A 914 -13.52 5.19 17.22
N ALA A 915 -14.54 5.48 18.03
CA ALA A 915 -15.58 4.53 18.42
C ALA A 915 -16.50 4.14 17.26
N SER A 916 -16.78 5.05 16.33
CA SER A 916 -17.68 4.83 15.19
C SER A 916 -17.21 3.72 14.24
N LYS A 917 -15.90 3.47 14.16
CA LYS A 917 -15.31 2.41 13.30
C LYS A 917 -15.73 1.01 13.78
N PRO A 918 -15.48 0.60 15.05
CA PRO A 918 -15.89 -0.72 15.54
C PRO A 918 -17.29 -0.75 16.19
N ILE A 919 -18.02 0.36 16.34
CA ILE A 919 -19.25 0.48 17.16
C ILE A 919 -20.22 -0.70 17.06
N ASN A 920 -20.57 -1.34 18.17
CA ASN A 920 -21.50 -2.48 18.18
C ASN A 920 -22.66 -2.31 19.18
N ARG A 921 -22.66 -1.20 19.93
CA ARG A 921 -23.67 -0.85 20.95
C ARG A 921 -23.80 0.66 21.03
N HIS A 922 -24.95 1.12 21.52
CA HIS A 922 -25.25 2.53 21.76
C HIS A 922 -25.14 3.43 20.51
N GLU A 923 -25.50 2.91 19.33
CA GLU A 923 -25.57 3.73 18.10
C GLU A 923 -26.49 4.94 18.26
N GLY A 924 -27.63 4.79 18.94
CA GLY A 924 -28.54 5.92 19.24
C GLY A 924 -27.88 7.02 20.08
N ILE A 925 -26.94 6.67 20.97
CA ILE A 925 -26.18 7.66 21.75
C ILE A 925 -25.17 8.38 20.85
N LEU A 926 -24.52 7.67 19.92
CA LEU A 926 -23.63 8.30 18.93
C LEU A 926 -24.40 9.34 18.11
N VAL A 927 -25.57 8.96 17.58
CA VAL A 927 -26.45 9.85 16.82
C VAL A 927 -26.87 11.07 17.64
N GLU A 928 -27.24 10.88 18.90
CA GLU A 928 -27.58 11.97 19.82
C GLU A 928 -26.40 12.93 20.04
N LEU A 929 -25.22 12.38 20.36
CA LEU A 929 -24.01 13.18 20.58
C LEU A 929 -23.59 13.93 19.32
N CYS A 930 -23.67 13.31 18.14
CA CYS A 930 -23.43 13.99 16.86
C CYS A 930 -24.35 15.21 16.73
N ARG A 931 -25.66 15.06 17.00
CA ARG A 931 -26.62 16.16 16.91
C ARG A 931 -26.30 17.29 17.89
N ARG A 932 -25.96 16.95 19.13
CA ARG A 932 -25.57 17.92 20.16
C ARG A 932 -24.30 18.66 19.76
N MET A 933 -23.27 17.96 19.30
CA MET A 933 -22.01 18.56 18.87
C MET A 933 -22.18 19.52 17.67
N LEU A 934 -23.08 19.21 16.73
CA LEU A 934 -23.39 20.11 15.60
C LEU A 934 -24.09 21.40 16.05
N ALA A 935 -24.88 21.34 17.13
CA ALA A 935 -25.59 22.50 17.69
C ALA A 935 -24.67 23.46 18.47
N LEU A 936 -23.52 22.99 18.96
CA LEU A 936 -22.61 23.81 19.78
C LEU A 936 -21.94 24.93 18.97
N PRO A 937 -21.74 26.13 19.56
CA PRO A 937 -21.02 27.24 18.95
C PRO A 937 -19.49 27.01 19.05
N LEU A 938 -18.98 26.07 18.25
CA LEU A 938 -17.55 25.82 18.13
C LEU A 938 -16.88 26.93 17.31
N GLU A 939 -15.70 27.38 17.75
CA GLU A 939 -14.91 28.40 17.04
C GLU A 939 -14.55 27.94 15.63
N VAL A 940 -14.69 28.83 14.66
CA VAL A 940 -14.10 28.65 13.33
C VAL A 940 -12.60 28.85 13.50
N ARG A 941 -11.87 27.78 13.85
CA ARG A 941 -10.42 27.84 13.66
C ARG A 941 -10.21 27.99 12.15
N SER A 942 -9.78 29.18 11.73
CA SER A 942 -9.26 29.41 10.38
C SER A 942 -8.32 28.26 10.07
N GLY A 943 -8.66 27.43 9.09
CA GLY A 943 -7.93 26.20 8.77
C GLY A 943 -6.42 26.48 8.73
N THR A 944 -5.63 25.49 9.12
CA THR A 944 -4.18 25.58 9.27
C THR A 944 -3.60 26.28 8.03
N ARG A 945 -3.15 27.52 8.20
CA ARG A 945 -2.53 28.31 7.15
C ARG A 945 -1.15 27.74 6.95
N ILE A 946 -0.97 26.93 5.92
CA ILE A 946 0.32 26.32 5.61
C ILE A 946 1.08 27.30 4.73
N ILE A 947 2.24 27.77 5.19
CA ILE A 947 3.17 28.53 4.37
C ILE A 947 4.08 27.52 3.67
N ARG A 948 3.93 27.37 2.35
CA ARG A 948 4.81 26.55 1.51
C ARG A 948 5.51 27.45 0.52
N ASN A 949 6.84 27.43 0.47
CA ASN A 949 7.66 28.26 -0.43
C ASN A 949 7.34 29.78 -0.34
N GLY A 950 6.96 30.27 0.84
CA GLY A 950 6.56 31.66 1.05
C GLY A 950 5.15 32.03 0.52
N VAL A 951 4.37 31.05 0.03
CA VAL A 951 2.98 31.23 -0.41
C VAL A 951 2.04 30.58 0.60
N GLU A 952 1.06 31.37 1.08
CA GLU A 952 0.02 30.91 1.99
C GLU A 952 -0.97 30.03 1.21
N THR A 953 -1.03 28.73 1.54
CA THR A 953 -1.96 27.77 0.92
C THR A 953 -2.95 27.23 1.94
N TYR A 954 -4.24 27.26 1.57
CA TYR A 954 -5.34 26.72 2.36
C TYR A 954 -5.56 25.26 1.96
N ASP A 955 -5.38 24.32 2.88
CA ASP A 955 -5.75 22.91 2.71
C ASP A 955 -7.13 22.61 3.34
N PRO A 956 -8.19 22.50 2.53
CA PRO A 956 -9.54 22.21 3.03
C PRO A 956 -9.67 20.80 3.60
N VAL A 957 -8.89 19.82 3.12
CA VAL A 957 -9.05 18.40 3.47
C VAL A 957 -8.37 18.09 4.80
N GLY A 958 -7.09 18.47 4.99
CA GLY A 958 -6.40 18.30 6.28
C GLY A 958 -7.07 19.09 7.40
N SER A 959 -7.54 20.32 7.11
CA SER A 959 -8.34 21.10 8.05
C SER A 959 -9.68 20.43 8.37
N ALA A 960 -10.31 19.72 7.43
CA ALA A 960 -11.55 19.01 7.69
C ALA A 960 -11.32 17.79 8.59
N ILE A 961 -10.27 17.00 8.36
CA ILE A 961 -10.03 15.74 9.10
C ILE A 961 -9.67 16.01 10.57
N SER A 962 -9.03 17.13 10.89
CA SER A 962 -8.60 17.51 12.24
C SER A 962 -9.65 18.30 13.05
N HIS A 963 -10.70 18.79 12.41
CA HIS A 963 -11.70 19.65 13.06
C HIS A 963 -12.81 18.83 13.75
N PRO A 964 -13.33 19.23 14.93
CA PRO A 964 -14.41 18.51 15.61
C PRO A 964 -15.65 18.24 14.75
N ILE A 965 -16.03 19.18 13.87
CA ILE A 965 -17.14 18.98 12.92
C ILE A 965 -16.80 17.92 11.86
N GLY A 966 -15.55 17.84 11.43
CA GLY A 966 -15.10 16.79 10.52
C GLY A 966 -15.08 15.42 11.19
N HIS A 967 -14.59 15.31 12.43
CA HIS A 967 -14.71 14.10 13.25
C HIS A 967 -16.17 13.62 13.37
N VAL A 968 -17.10 14.53 13.65
CA VAL A 968 -18.54 14.21 13.72
C VAL A 968 -19.07 13.73 12.37
N THR A 969 -18.70 14.40 11.28
CA THR A 969 -19.11 14.01 9.92
C THR A 969 -18.56 12.64 9.55
N GLN A 970 -17.29 12.37 9.87
CA GLN A 970 -16.64 11.08 9.65
C GLN A 970 -17.29 9.98 10.49
N ALA A 971 -17.65 10.26 11.76
CA ALA A 971 -18.38 9.33 12.61
C ALA A 971 -19.76 8.95 12.01
N LEU A 972 -20.50 9.92 11.47
CA LEU A 972 -21.76 9.69 10.77
C LEU A 972 -21.58 8.86 9.49
N ILE A 973 -20.53 9.15 8.70
CA ILE A 973 -20.19 8.38 7.50
C ILE A 973 -19.80 6.94 7.85
N ASN A 974 -19.00 6.73 8.90
CA ASN A 974 -18.61 5.41 9.38
C ASN A 974 -19.82 4.59 9.83
N LEU A 975 -20.72 5.20 10.64
CA LEU A 975 -21.96 4.57 11.07
C LEU A 975 -22.85 4.19 9.87
N TRP A 976 -22.99 5.10 8.91
CA TRP A 976 -23.78 4.85 7.71
C TRP A 976 -23.21 3.69 6.88
N PHE A 977 -21.91 3.68 6.59
CA PHE A 977 -21.29 2.57 5.84
C PHE A 977 -21.34 1.25 6.58
N LYS A 978 -21.27 1.26 7.91
CA LYS A 978 -21.42 0.05 8.73
C LYS A 978 -22.79 -0.60 8.58
N ARG A 979 -23.84 0.19 8.32
CA ARG A 979 -25.19 -0.29 8.02
C ARG A 979 -25.31 -0.89 6.61
N ASN A 980 -24.23 -0.97 5.83
CA ASN A 980 -24.14 -1.57 4.49
C ASN A 980 -25.19 -1.03 3.49
N PRO A 981 -25.15 0.26 3.16
CA PRO A 981 -26.15 0.86 2.27
C PRO A 981 -26.04 0.31 0.84
N ASN A 982 -27.19 0.00 0.24
CA ASN A 982 -27.32 -0.41 -1.17
C ASN A 982 -27.81 0.76 -2.04
N ASP A 983 -27.74 0.58 -3.35
CA ASP A 983 -28.19 1.58 -4.31
C ASP A 983 -29.70 1.81 -4.17
N ASN A 984 -30.12 3.08 -4.04
CA ASN A 984 -31.50 3.55 -3.85
C ASN A 984 -32.16 3.23 -2.49
N ASP A 985 -31.40 2.90 -1.44
CA ASP A 985 -31.95 2.65 -0.10
C ASP A 985 -32.49 3.92 0.61
N LEU A 986 -32.23 5.12 0.06
CA LEU A 986 -32.42 6.42 0.70
C LEU A 986 -31.59 6.60 1.98
N LEU A 987 -31.36 7.86 2.39
CA LEU A 987 -30.66 8.10 3.65
C LEU A 987 -31.54 7.73 4.85
N PRO A 988 -31.00 7.05 5.88
CA PRO A 988 -31.77 6.70 7.06
C PRO A 988 -32.30 7.95 7.79
N ALA A 989 -33.57 7.91 8.20
CA ALA A 989 -34.26 9.06 8.79
C ALA A 989 -33.63 9.59 10.09
N ASP A 990 -32.87 8.76 10.82
CA ASP A 990 -32.18 9.13 12.05
C ASP A 990 -30.89 9.96 11.80
N ILE A 991 -30.26 9.83 10.62
CA ILE A 991 -29.00 10.52 10.29
C ILE A 991 -29.14 11.55 9.16
N GLN A 992 -30.13 11.39 8.27
CA GLN A 992 -30.41 12.29 7.16
C GLN A 992 -30.50 13.77 7.60
N PRO A 993 -31.21 14.14 8.70
CA PRO A 993 -31.30 15.54 9.11
C PRO A 993 -29.95 16.18 9.45
N MET A 994 -29.00 15.41 9.99
CA MET A 994 -27.66 15.91 10.32
C MET A 994 -26.82 16.14 9.06
N PHE A 995 -26.90 15.23 8.08
CA PHE A 995 -26.26 15.48 6.78
C PHE A 995 -26.86 16.71 6.10
N THR A 996 -28.18 16.90 6.16
CA THR A 996 -28.84 18.10 5.64
C THR A 996 -28.36 19.37 6.35
N ALA A 997 -28.24 19.35 7.68
CA ALA A 997 -27.75 20.49 8.45
C ALA A 997 -26.30 20.86 8.09
N LEU A 998 -25.43 19.88 7.87
CA LEU A 998 -24.05 20.10 7.42
C LEU A 998 -23.97 20.80 6.05
N CYS A 999 -24.99 20.66 5.21
CA CYS A 999 -25.07 21.31 3.91
C CYS A 999 -25.44 22.81 3.99
N ASP A 1000 -25.77 23.35 5.17
CA ASP A 1000 -26.09 24.77 5.34
C ASP A 1000 -24.85 25.65 5.17
N VAL A 1001 -24.81 26.41 4.09
CA VAL A 1001 -23.72 27.33 3.73
C VAL A 1001 -23.66 28.58 4.61
N GLN A 1002 -24.74 28.93 5.33
CA GLN A 1002 -24.74 30.08 6.26
C GLN A 1002 -23.91 29.80 7.53
N VAL A 1003 -23.62 28.52 7.80
CA VAL A 1003 -22.82 28.09 8.94
C VAL A 1003 -21.41 27.75 8.48
N GLU A 1004 -20.46 28.68 8.67
CA GLU A 1004 -19.07 28.54 8.19
C GLU A 1004 -18.37 27.29 8.76
N ARG A 1005 -18.56 26.98 10.05
CA ARG A 1005 -17.95 25.79 10.70
C ARG A 1005 -18.34 24.45 10.06
N PHE A 1006 -19.46 24.38 9.34
CA PHE A 1006 -19.90 23.16 8.66
C PHE A 1006 -19.18 22.90 7.33
N ARG A 1007 -18.36 23.85 6.85
CA ARG A 1007 -17.51 23.68 5.67
C ARG A 1007 -16.65 22.42 5.75
N HIS A 1008 -16.06 22.16 6.92
CA HIS A 1008 -15.28 20.94 7.18
C HIS A 1008 -16.08 19.66 6.92
N GLY A 1009 -17.37 19.65 7.29
CA GLY A 1009 -18.26 18.53 7.00
C GLY A 1009 -18.53 18.40 5.50
N ARG A 1010 -18.80 19.51 4.80
CA ARG A 1010 -19.08 19.51 3.35
C ARG A 1010 -17.91 18.98 2.52
N VAL A 1011 -16.66 19.25 2.92
CA VAL A 1011 -15.46 18.66 2.30
C VAL A 1011 -15.51 17.12 2.35
N LEU A 1012 -15.81 16.56 3.53
CA LEU A 1012 -15.90 15.11 3.71
C LEU A 1012 -17.09 14.49 2.97
N LEU A 1013 -18.24 15.19 2.93
CA LEU A 1013 -19.39 14.76 2.13
C LEU A 1013 -19.05 14.75 0.63
N GLY A 1014 -18.33 15.77 0.14
CA GLY A 1014 -17.82 15.85 -1.23
C GLY A 1014 -16.92 14.67 -1.59
N SER A 1015 -16.05 14.24 -0.67
CA SER A 1015 -15.18 13.07 -0.87
C SER A 1015 -15.94 11.75 -1.05
N ARG A 1016 -17.21 11.70 -0.59
CA ARG A 1016 -18.10 10.53 -0.67
C ARG A 1016 -19.31 10.77 -1.58
N LEU A 1017 -19.28 11.79 -2.44
CA LEU A 1017 -20.41 12.21 -3.27
C LEU A 1017 -21.08 11.07 -4.07
N ILE A 1018 -20.28 10.17 -4.67
CA ILE A 1018 -20.82 9.04 -5.45
C ILE A 1018 -21.63 8.09 -4.57
N ALA A 1019 -21.22 7.87 -3.32
CA ALA A 1019 -21.96 7.01 -2.40
C ALA A 1019 -23.31 7.63 -2.07
N PHE A 1020 -23.34 8.92 -1.71
CA PHE A 1020 -24.58 9.65 -1.45
C PHE A 1020 -25.51 9.63 -2.67
N PHE A 1021 -24.97 9.92 -3.87
CA PHE A 1021 -25.75 9.94 -5.10
C PHE A 1021 -26.36 8.58 -5.45
N ARG A 1022 -25.64 7.47 -5.19
CA ARG A 1022 -26.13 6.12 -5.48
C ARG A 1022 -27.21 5.66 -4.51
N VAL A 1023 -27.12 6.06 -3.25
CA VAL A 1023 -28.04 5.63 -2.20
C VAL A 1023 -29.28 6.52 -2.15
N ASP A 1024 -29.10 7.83 -2.22
CA ASP A 1024 -30.17 8.83 -2.17
C ASP A 1024 -29.92 9.95 -3.18
N ARG A 1025 -30.27 9.66 -4.44
CA ARG A 1025 -30.13 10.61 -5.55
C ARG A 1025 -30.92 11.91 -5.32
N PRO A 1026 -32.22 11.89 -4.97
CA PRO A 1026 -32.99 13.13 -4.78
C PRO A 1026 -32.41 14.04 -3.70
N TRP A 1027 -31.97 13.46 -2.57
CA TRP A 1027 -31.34 14.25 -1.52
C TRP A 1027 -30.01 14.86 -1.98
N THR A 1028 -29.19 14.08 -2.68
CA THR A 1028 -27.87 14.52 -3.16
C THR A 1028 -28.00 15.66 -4.18
N GLU A 1029 -28.91 15.54 -5.14
CA GLU A 1029 -29.18 16.58 -6.14
C GLU A 1029 -29.72 17.87 -5.51
N ARG A 1030 -30.48 17.77 -4.41
CA ARG A 1030 -31.04 18.92 -3.70
C ARG A 1030 -30.04 19.64 -2.80
N HIS A 1031 -29.16 18.91 -2.12
CA HIS A 1031 -28.35 19.47 -1.03
C HIS A 1031 -26.84 19.49 -1.30
N LEU A 1032 -26.27 18.48 -1.99
CA LEU A 1032 -24.83 18.39 -2.20
C LEU A 1032 -24.38 18.92 -3.57
N VAL A 1033 -25.09 18.57 -4.65
CA VAL A 1033 -24.75 19.04 -6.01
C VAL A 1033 -24.67 20.57 -6.12
N PRO A 1034 -25.58 21.36 -5.52
CA PRO A 1034 -25.50 22.82 -5.60
C PRO A 1034 -24.23 23.41 -4.97
N LEU A 1035 -23.59 22.71 -4.03
CA LEU A 1035 -22.37 23.17 -3.36
C LEU A 1035 -21.14 23.19 -4.28
N PHE A 1036 -21.21 22.49 -5.42
CA PHE A 1036 -20.16 22.50 -6.44
C PHE A 1036 -20.22 23.74 -7.35
N SER A 1037 -21.25 24.59 -7.19
CA SER A 1037 -21.43 25.81 -7.99
C SER A 1037 -20.45 26.91 -7.60
N TRP A 1038 -19.74 27.46 -8.57
CA TRP A 1038 -18.80 28.58 -8.39
C TRP A 1038 -19.45 29.93 -8.09
N SER A 1039 -20.79 29.99 -8.00
CA SER A 1039 -21.51 31.13 -7.42
C SER A 1039 -21.07 31.44 -5.97
N ASN A 1040 -20.53 30.45 -5.25
CA ASN A 1040 -19.82 30.64 -3.98
C ASN A 1040 -18.42 30.00 -4.07
N PRO A 1041 -17.38 30.74 -4.48
CA PRO A 1041 -16.05 30.19 -4.73
C PRO A 1041 -15.42 29.52 -3.50
N VAL A 1042 -15.71 30.01 -2.30
CA VAL A 1042 -15.15 29.47 -1.05
C VAL A 1042 -15.69 28.06 -0.77
N GLU A 1043 -16.99 27.85 -0.96
CA GLU A 1043 -17.63 26.54 -0.78
C GLU A 1043 -17.31 25.59 -1.93
N ALA A 1044 -17.37 26.08 -3.18
CA ALA A 1044 -17.01 25.29 -4.35
C ALA A 1044 -15.59 24.74 -4.24
N LYS A 1045 -14.61 25.60 -3.90
CA LYS A 1045 -13.21 25.18 -3.70
C LYS A 1045 -13.07 24.08 -2.64
N ALA A 1046 -13.77 24.21 -1.51
CA ALA A 1046 -13.71 23.23 -0.44
C ALA A 1046 -14.29 21.87 -0.86
N VAL A 1047 -15.49 21.87 -1.46
CA VAL A 1047 -16.17 20.63 -1.85
C VAL A 1047 -15.52 19.96 -3.06
N TRP A 1048 -15.02 20.74 -4.04
CA TRP A 1048 -14.18 20.24 -5.13
C TRP A 1048 -12.87 19.62 -4.60
N GLY A 1049 -12.22 20.24 -3.62
CA GLY A 1049 -11.04 19.67 -2.96
C GLY A 1049 -11.33 18.29 -2.35
N GLY A 1050 -12.48 18.15 -1.67
CA GLY A 1050 -12.94 16.86 -1.14
C GLY A 1050 -13.16 15.80 -2.23
N PHE A 1051 -13.81 16.16 -3.35
CA PHE A 1051 -14.07 15.22 -4.46
C PHE A 1051 -12.79 14.83 -5.23
N LEU A 1052 -11.93 15.81 -5.53
CA LEU A 1052 -10.67 15.64 -6.27
C LEU A 1052 -9.55 15.02 -5.43
N TRP A 1053 -9.77 14.82 -4.13
CA TRP A 1053 -8.89 14.02 -3.29
C TRP A 1053 -8.80 12.56 -3.77
N SER A 1054 -9.91 11.99 -4.27
CA SER A 1054 -9.95 10.66 -4.89
C SER A 1054 -11.05 10.57 -5.98
N PRO A 1055 -10.88 11.23 -7.14
CA PRO A 1055 -11.93 11.36 -8.14
C PRO A 1055 -12.22 10.02 -8.82
N ARG A 1056 -13.50 9.78 -9.15
CA ARG A 1056 -13.95 8.57 -9.87
C ARG A 1056 -14.97 8.93 -10.93
N LEU A 1057 -14.85 8.33 -12.11
CA LEU A 1057 -15.82 8.50 -13.19
C LEU A 1057 -17.10 7.74 -12.87
N TYR A 1058 -18.19 8.47 -12.68
CA TYR A 1058 -19.53 7.90 -12.50
C TYR A 1058 -20.53 8.69 -13.34
N GLN A 1059 -20.94 8.09 -14.45
CA GLN A 1059 -21.72 8.74 -15.51
C GLN A 1059 -22.99 9.45 -15.02
N PRO A 1060 -23.88 8.81 -14.21
CA PRO A 1060 -25.10 9.48 -13.76
C PRO A 1060 -24.86 10.75 -12.94
N LEU A 1061 -23.78 10.79 -12.17
CA LEU A 1061 -23.40 11.97 -11.39
C LEU A 1061 -22.80 13.07 -12.28
N LEU A 1062 -21.99 12.69 -13.28
CA LEU A 1062 -21.48 13.65 -14.26
C LEU A 1062 -22.60 14.38 -14.98
N SER A 1063 -23.70 13.69 -15.32
CA SER A 1063 -24.88 14.34 -15.90
C SER A 1063 -25.58 15.27 -14.90
N ALA A 1064 -25.62 14.92 -13.61
CA ALA A 1064 -26.35 15.68 -12.59
C ALA A 1064 -25.69 17.03 -12.23
N PHE A 1065 -24.36 17.10 -12.18
CA PHE A 1065 -23.62 18.33 -11.85
C PHE A 1065 -22.89 18.95 -13.06
N LYS A 1066 -23.41 18.70 -14.27
CA LYS A 1066 -22.74 19.00 -15.54
C LYS A 1066 -22.29 20.45 -15.65
N SER A 1067 -23.16 21.41 -15.32
CA SER A 1067 -22.84 22.83 -15.41
C SER A 1067 -21.72 23.22 -14.45
N GLN A 1068 -21.77 22.75 -13.20
CA GLN A 1068 -20.74 22.99 -12.19
C GLN A 1068 -19.40 22.39 -12.62
N PHE A 1069 -19.44 21.17 -13.19
CA PHE A 1069 -18.25 20.47 -13.62
C PHE A 1069 -17.52 21.18 -14.78
N LEU A 1070 -18.26 21.61 -15.81
CA LEU A 1070 -17.68 22.32 -16.95
C LEU A 1070 -17.18 23.72 -16.56
N ASP A 1071 -17.94 24.43 -15.73
CA ASP A 1071 -17.57 25.78 -15.26
C ASP A 1071 -16.31 25.77 -14.38
N SER A 1072 -16.01 24.64 -13.74
CA SER A 1072 -14.76 24.46 -12.96
C SER A 1072 -13.49 24.63 -13.79
N ALA A 1073 -13.56 24.49 -15.11
CA ALA A 1073 -12.42 24.81 -15.98
C ALA A 1073 -12.08 26.32 -15.98
N ASN A 1074 -13.08 27.21 -15.84
CA ASN A 1074 -12.86 28.65 -15.72
C ASN A 1074 -12.24 29.03 -14.36
N HIS A 1075 -12.36 28.15 -13.37
CA HIS A 1075 -11.88 28.32 -12.00
C HIS A 1075 -10.65 27.46 -11.69
N TYR A 1076 -9.88 27.10 -12.72
CA TYR A 1076 -8.73 26.20 -12.59
C TYR A 1076 -7.70 26.65 -11.54
N ALA A 1077 -7.39 27.95 -11.48
CA ALA A 1077 -6.47 28.51 -10.50
C ALA A 1077 -7.02 28.43 -9.06
N ASP A 1078 -8.33 28.58 -8.89
CA ASP A 1078 -8.99 28.57 -7.58
C ASP A 1078 -8.94 27.20 -6.90
N LEU A 1079 -8.82 26.11 -7.68
CA LEU A 1079 -8.70 24.72 -7.19
C LEU A 1079 -7.42 24.44 -6.41
N GLY A 1080 -6.43 25.33 -6.40
CA GLY A 1080 -5.19 25.18 -5.62
C GLY A 1080 -4.42 23.91 -5.99
N GLU A 1081 -4.08 23.09 -5.01
CA GLU A 1081 -3.30 21.84 -5.20
C GLU A 1081 -4.04 20.76 -6.01
N TYR A 1082 -5.37 20.86 -6.15
CA TYR A 1082 -6.18 19.87 -6.85
C TYR A 1082 -6.34 20.13 -8.35
N ARG A 1083 -5.80 21.24 -8.87
CA ARG A 1083 -5.99 21.68 -10.26
C ARG A 1083 -5.47 20.68 -11.31
N GLN A 1084 -4.29 20.09 -11.11
CA GLN A 1084 -3.74 19.08 -12.03
C GLN A 1084 -4.63 17.82 -12.09
N ARG A 1085 -5.15 17.39 -10.92
CA ARG A 1085 -6.08 16.26 -10.83
C ARG A 1085 -7.39 16.54 -11.55
N PHE A 1086 -7.87 17.79 -11.51
CA PHE A 1086 -9.05 18.20 -12.26
C PHE A 1086 -8.81 18.15 -13.78
N ALA A 1087 -7.70 18.68 -14.30
CA ALA A 1087 -7.40 18.63 -15.74
C ALA A 1087 -7.33 17.18 -16.26
N ALA A 1088 -6.67 16.29 -15.52
CA ALA A 1088 -6.64 14.87 -15.84
C ALA A 1088 -8.05 14.25 -15.79
N PHE A 1089 -8.83 14.52 -14.74
CA PHE A 1089 -10.19 14.01 -14.59
C PHE A 1089 -11.14 14.51 -15.70
N LEU A 1090 -11.04 15.79 -16.08
CA LEU A 1090 -11.79 16.39 -17.20
C LEU A 1090 -11.47 15.71 -18.52
N THR A 1091 -10.18 15.46 -18.78
CA THR A 1091 -9.72 14.75 -19.98
C THR A 1091 -10.25 13.32 -20.03
N TYR A 1092 -10.17 12.57 -18.92
CA TYR A 1092 -10.70 11.21 -18.87
C TYR A 1092 -12.23 11.14 -19.04
N ALA A 1093 -12.96 12.14 -18.53
CA ALA A 1093 -14.40 12.25 -18.75
C ALA A 1093 -14.73 12.46 -20.24
N ALA A 1094 -14.00 13.37 -20.90
CA ALA A 1094 -14.19 13.70 -22.31
C ALA A 1094 -13.77 12.58 -23.29
N LEU A 1095 -12.89 11.66 -22.87
CA LEU A 1095 -12.52 10.47 -23.66
C LEU A 1095 -13.62 9.40 -23.71
N GLY A 1096 -14.61 9.43 -22.83
CA GLY A 1096 -15.72 8.48 -22.82
C GLY A 1096 -16.99 9.00 -23.51
N PRO A 1097 -17.89 8.13 -24.00
CA PRO A 1097 -19.25 8.56 -24.35
C PRO A 1097 -19.97 8.88 -23.03
N VAL A 1098 -20.09 10.18 -22.73
CA VAL A 1098 -20.86 10.69 -21.60
C VAL A 1098 -22.19 11.19 -22.15
N ASP A 1099 -23.27 10.45 -21.88
CA ASP A 1099 -24.60 10.82 -22.34
C ASP A 1099 -24.97 12.22 -21.80
N GLY A 1100 -25.40 13.10 -22.70
CA GLY A 1100 -25.81 14.47 -22.38
C GLY A 1100 -24.71 15.53 -22.49
N TYR A 1101 -23.49 15.20 -22.93
CA TYR A 1101 -22.44 16.19 -23.22
C TYR A 1101 -22.16 16.31 -24.73
N THR A 1102 -21.88 17.52 -25.19
CA THR A 1102 -21.57 17.83 -26.60
C THR A 1102 -20.07 18.09 -26.83
N ALA A 1103 -19.60 17.93 -28.07
CA ALA A 1103 -18.20 18.17 -28.42
C ALA A 1103 -17.78 19.65 -28.24
N GLU A 1104 -18.52 20.62 -28.79
CA GLU A 1104 -19.25 21.55 -27.92
C GLU A 1104 -18.59 22.03 -26.63
N GLU A 1105 -19.31 21.67 -25.58
CA GLU A 1105 -19.02 21.95 -24.18
C GLU A 1105 -17.66 21.43 -23.74
N TRP A 1106 -17.24 20.25 -24.22
CA TRP A 1106 -15.91 19.74 -23.91
C TRP A 1106 -14.82 20.64 -24.47
N ARG A 1107 -14.98 21.13 -25.70
CA ARG A 1107 -14.01 22.04 -26.32
C ARG A 1107 -13.95 23.35 -25.55
N THR A 1108 -15.09 23.93 -25.18
CA THR A 1108 -15.14 25.14 -24.37
C THR A 1108 -14.43 24.95 -23.03
N ALA A 1109 -14.69 23.86 -22.32
CA ALA A 1109 -14.07 23.59 -21.02
C ALA A 1109 -12.56 23.34 -21.14
N ILE A 1110 -12.11 22.53 -22.11
CA ILE A 1110 -10.66 22.29 -22.31
C ILE A 1110 -9.96 23.57 -22.76
N ALA A 1111 -10.59 24.39 -23.62
CA ALA A 1111 -10.02 25.66 -24.08
C ALA A 1111 -9.94 26.73 -22.97
N ALA A 1112 -10.75 26.63 -21.92
CA ALA A 1112 -10.69 27.52 -20.77
C ALA A 1112 -9.51 27.22 -19.83
N LEU A 1113 -8.90 26.03 -19.92
CA LEU A 1113 -7.74 25.68 -19.11
C LEU A 1113 -6.52 26.53 -19.49
N PRO A 1114 -5.71 26.97 -18.51
CA PRO A 1114 -4.43 27.63 -18.80
C PRO A 1114 -3.44 26.62 -19.39
N LEU A 1115 -2.29 27.13 -19.85
CA LEU A 1115 -1.27 26.32 -20.49
C LEU A 1115 -0.84 25.11 -19.65
N GLU A 1116 -0.70 25.26 -18.32
CA GLU A 1116 -0.37 24.12 -17.45
C GLU A 1116 -1.48 23.06 -17.45
N GLY A 1117 -2.76 23.46 -17.45
CA GLY A 1117 -3.88 22.52 -17.50
C GLY A 1117 -3.98 21.77 -18.84
N LEU A 1118 -3.63 22.43 -19.96
CA LEU A 1118 -3.54 21.79 -21.27
C LEU A 1118 -2.36 20.80 -21.34
N GLN A 1119 -1.22 21.12 -20.71
CA GLN A 1119 -0.10 20.18 -20.58
C GLN A 1119 -0.51 18.91 -19.83
N GLU A 1120 -1.19 19.04 -18.68
CA GLU A 1120 -1.72 17.90 -17.93
C GLU A 1120 -2.77 17.11 -18.74
N SER A 1121 -3.57 17.79 -19.55
CA SER A 1121 -4.55 17.13 -20.44
C SER A 1121 -3.86 16.31 -21.53
N ALA A 1122 -2.79 16.82 -22.16
CA ALA A 1122 -2.00 16.07 -23.12
C ALA A 1122 -1.35 14.82 -22.48
N GLN A 1123 -0.81 14.98 -21.27
CA GLN A 1123 -0.24 13.89 -20.49
C GLN A 1123 -1.29 12.82 -20.13
N ALA A 1124 -2.51 13.23 -19.75
CA ALA A 1124 -3.61 12.31 -19.49
C ALA A 1124 -4.04 11.52 -20.74
N LEU A 1125 -3.95 12.09 -21.95
CA LEU A 1125 -4.19 11.35 -23.20
C LEU A 1125 -3.16 10.23 -23.41
N VAL A 1126 -1.88 10.51 -23.12
CA VAL A 1126 -0.81 9.51 -23.19
C VAL A 1126 -1.09 8.36 -22.23
N GLN A 1127 -1.34 8.68 -20.96
CA GLN A 1127 -1.67 7.70 -19.91
C GLN A 1127 -2.91 6.87 -20.27
N ALA A 1128 -3.94 7.49 -20.85
CA ALA A 1128 -5.14 6.79 -21.31
C ALA A 1128 -4.82 5.76 -22.41
N LEU A 1129 -3.97 6.14 -23.38
CA LEU A 1129 -3.61 5.27 -24.50
C LEU A 1129 -2.69 4.14 -24.07
N GLU A 1130 -1.70 4.43 -23.24
CA GLU A 1130 -0.82 3.43 -22.64
C GLU A 1130 -1.62 2.47 -21.76
N GLY A 1131 -2.63 2.95 -21.04
CA GLY A 1131 -3.54 2.12 -20.28
C GLY A 1131 -4.49 1.25 -21.12
N ALA A 1132 -4.66 1.53 -22.41
CA ALA A 1132 -5.49 0.73 -23.30
C ALA A 1132 -4.79 -0.56 -23.80
N ALA A 1133 -3.47 -0.70 -23.59
CA ALA A 1133 -2.67 -1.88 -23.93
C ALA A 1133 -2.93 -2.40 -25.36
N ASP A 1134 -3.38 -3.65 -25.53
CA ASP A 1134 -3.62 -4.27 -26.85
C ASP A 1134 -4.76 -3.63 -27.65
N GLN A 1135 -5.61 -2.82 -27.00
CA GLN A 1135 -6.66 -2.06 -27.68
C GLN A 1135 -6.22 -0.65 -28.06
N ARG A 1136 -4.94 -0.28 -27.92
CA ARG A 1136 -4.44 1.06 -28.24
C ARG A 1136 -4.84 1.56 -29.63
N GLU A 1137 -4.89 0.67 -30.62
CA GLU A 1137 -5.22 1.02 -32.02
C GLU A 1137 -6.72 1.37 -32.15
N GLU A 1138 -7.59 0.56 -31.55
CA GLU A 1138 -9.03 0.83 -31.47
C GLU A 1138 -9.32 2.02 -30.56
N TYR A 1139 -8.60 2.17 -29.46
CA TYR A 1139 -8.78 3.25 -28.49
C TYR A 1139 -8.35 4.61 -29.07
N TRP A 1140 -7.25 4.63 -29.82
CA TRP A 1140 -6.85 5.79 -30.62
C TRP A 1140 -7.97 6.19 -31.58
N LYS A 1141 -8.42 5.28 -32.46
CA LYS A 1141 -9.46 5.56 -33.46
C LYS A 1141 -10.79 6.00 -32.86
N ASN A 1142 -11.22 5.34 -31.77
CA ASN A 1142 -12.56 5.52 -31.24
C ASN A 1142 -12.66 6.66 -30.21
N ARG A 1143 -11.57 6.98 -29.49
CA ARG A 1143 -11.58 7.94 -28.37
C ARG A 1143 -10.65 9.12 -28.60
N ILE A 1144 -9.36 8.87 -28.78
CA ILE A 1144 -8.35 9.94 -28.80
C ILE A 1144 -8.40 10.75 -30.09
N GLN A 1145 -8.54 10.09 -31.24
CA GLN A 1145 -8.64 10.78 -32.54
C GLN A 1145 -9.88 11.69 -32.60
N PRO A 1146 -11.10 11.24 -32.21
CA PRO A 1146 -12.26 12.13 -32.11
C PRO A 1146 -12.08 13.27 -31.12
N PHE A 1147 -11.45 13.02 -29.97
CA PHE A 1147 -11.14 14.06 -28.98
C PHE A 1147 -10.19 15.11 -29.56
N TRP A 1148 -9.08 14.69 -30.20
CA TRP A 1148 -8.14 15.60 -30.87
C TRP A 1148 -8.80 16.42 -31.98
N GLN A 1149 -9.69 15.79 -32.76
CA GLN A 1149 -10.35 16.45 -33.88
C GLN A 1149 -11.40 17.46 -33.43
N ASN A 1150 -12.20 17.12 -32.41
CA ASN A 1150 -13.43 17.84 -32.07
C ASN A 1150 -13.38 18.59 -30.73
N VAL A 1151 -12.44 18.29 -29.84
CA VAL A 1151 -12.38 18.82 -28.46
C VAL A 1151 -11.11 19.61 -28.18
N TRP A 1152 -9.95 19.20 -28.72
CA TRP A 1152 -8.69 19.92 -28.48
C TRP A 1152 -8.69 21.33 -29.11
N PRO A 1153 -8.26 22.39 -28.40
CA PRO A 1153 -8.21 23.75 -28.94
C PRO A 1153 -7.11 23.89 -29.98
N LYS A 1154 -7.43 24.38 -31.19
CA LYS A 1154 -6.51 24.36 -32.34
C LYS A 1154 -5.77 25.67 -32.62
N SER A 1155 -5.22 26.31 -31.60
CA SER A 1155 -4.52 27.60 -31.75
C SER A 1155 -3.00 27.46 -31.74
N ARG A 1156 -2.29 28.26 -32.57
CA ARG A 1156 -0.83 28.13 -32.80
C ARG A 1156 0.00 28.54 -31.58
N ASP A 1157 -0.47 29.52 -30.84
CA ASP A 1157 0.08 30.05 -29.58
C ASP A 1157 0.05 29.04 -28.42
N LEU A 1158 -0.77 27.99 -28.52
CA LEU A 1158 -0.83 26.90 -27.53
C LEU A 1158 0.20 25.80 -27.77
N ALA A 1159 0.86 25.78 -28.94
CA ALA A 1159 1.90 24.80 -29.23
C ALA A 1159 3.17 25.15 -28.44
N THR A 1160 3.48 24.35 -27.41
CA THR A 1160 4.64 24.52 -26.54
C THR A 1160 5.50 23.26 -26.51
N PRO A 1161 6.81 23.37 -26.14
CA PRO A 1161 7.70 22.21 -26.09
C PRO A 1161 7.18 21.05 -25.22
N LYS A 1162 6.59 21.33 -24.05
CA LYS A 1162 6.02 20.31 -23.16
C LYS A 1162 4.80 19.58 -23.76
N ILE A 1163 3.92 20.30 -24.47
CA ILE A 1163 2.80 19.68 -25.19
C ILE A 1163 3.33 18.86 -26.38
N SER A 1164 4.31 19.40 -27.12
CA SER A 1164 4.98 18.68 -28.22
C SER A 1164 5.56 17.34 -27.76
N GLU A 1165 6.22 17.32 -26.59
CA GLU A 1165 6.76 16.10 -26.00
C GLU A 1165 5.66 15.07 -25.68
N SER A 1166 4.58 15.51 -25.03
CA SER A 1166 3.42 14.65 -24.71
C SER A 1166 2.76 14.09 -25.97
N LEU A 1167 2.59 14.91 -27.01
CA LEU A 1167 2.01 14.49 -28.30
C LEU A 1167 2.92 13.54 -29.08
N ALA A 1168 4.24 13.73 -29.00
CA ALA A 1168 5.19 12.81 -29.60
C ALA A 1168 5.15 11.44 -28.91
N ARG A 1169 5.06 11.40 -27.57
CA ARG A 1169 4.82 10.18 -26.80
C ARG A 1169 3.48 9.53 -27.14
N LEU A 1170 2.42 10.33 -27.28
CA LEU A 1170 1.10 9.85 -27.69
C LEU A 1170 1.16 9.13 -29.04
N CYS A 1171 1.91 9.67 -30.01
CA CYS A 1171 2.11 9.01 -31.31
C CYS A 1171 2.76 7.65 -31.14
N ILE A 1172 3.86 7.56 -30.37
CA ILE A 1172 4.58 6.31 -30.12
C ILE A 1172 3.68 5.28 -29.43
N ALA A 1173 2.91 5.71 -28.43
CA ALA A 1173 1.96 4.88 -27.70
C ALA A 1173 0.86 4.30 -28.60
N ALA A 1174 0.52 4.96 -29.72
CA ALA A 1174 -0.50 4.50 -30.68
C ALA A 1174 -0.12 3.23 -31.45
N GLY A 1175 1.15 2.79 -31.43
CA GLY A 1175 1.55 1.50 -32.00
C GLY A 1175 1.40 1.45 -33.52
N SER A 1176 0.55 0.57 -34.07
CA SER A 1176 0.38 0.46 -35.53
C SER A 1176 -0.25 1.71 -36.16
N GLU A 1177 -0.99 2.49 -35.37
CA GLU A 1177 -1.60 3.76 -35.77
C GLU A 1177 -0.62 4.94 -35.69
N PHE A 1178 0.66 4.69 -35.40
CA PHE A 1178 1.71 5.71 -35.35
C PHE A 1178 1.74 6.65 -36.57
N PRO A 1179 1.62 6.18 -37.84
CA PRO A 1179 1.54 7.08 -38.99
C PRO A 1179 0.34 8.03 -38.93
N ALA A 1180 -0.84 7.51 -38.59
CA ALA A 1180 -2.08 8.30 -38.52
C ALA A 1180 -2.04 9.31 -37.36
N ALA A 1181 -1.50 8.91 -36.21
CA ALA A 1181 -1.31 9.77 -35.06
C ALA A 1181 -0.31 10.88 -35.35
N LEU A 1182 0.84 10.56 -35.93
CA LEU A 1182 1.85 11.55 -36.32
C LEU A 1182 1.26 12.55 -37.31
N SER A 1183 0.58 12.10 -38.36
CA SER A 1183 -0.06 13.00 -39.33
C SER A 1183 -1.08 13.94 -38.68
N ALA A 1184 -1.77 13.51 -37.62
CA ALA A 1184 -2.76 14.34 -36.94
C ALA A 1184 -2.15 15.46 -36.08
N VAL A 1185 -0.95 15.24 -35.53
CA VAL A 1185 -0.30 16.17 -34.58
C VAL A 1185 0.99 16.81 -35.12
N LEU A 1186 1.47 16.44 -36.31
CA LEU A 1186 2.77 16.88 -36.84
C LEU A 1186 2.96 18.41 -36.81
N ASN A 1187 1.91 19.17 -37.14
CA ASN A 1187 1.95 20.64 -37.15
C ASN A 1187 1.98 21.27 -35.74
N TRP A 1188 1.79 20.47 -34.69
CA TRP A 1188 1.89 20.86 -33.29
C TRP A 1188 3.25 20.52 -32.68
N LEU A 1189 4.04 19.71 -33.39
CA LEU A 1189 5.36 19.35 -32.93
C LEU A 1189 6.30 20.52 -33.15
N GLN A 1190 6.94 20.92 -32.05
CA GLN A 1190 8.04 21.86 -32.02
C GLN A 1190 9.27 21.14 -31.46
N PRO A 1191 10.47 21.68 -31.71
CA PRO A 1191 11.68 21.23 -31.05
C PRO A 1191 11.50 21.16 -29.53
N ILE A 1192 11.82 20.01 -28.95
CA ILE A 1192 11.68 19.77 -27.51
C ILE A 1192 13.04 19.84 -26.84
N GLU A 1193 13.07 20.37 -25.62
CA GLU A 1193 14.32 20.59 -24.88
C GLU A 1193 15.03 19.28 -24.51
N HIS A 1194 14.27 18.18 -24.35
CA HIS A 1194 14.81 16.89 -23.92
C HIS A 1194 14.30 15.74 -24.79
N PRO A 1195 14.79 15.61 -26.04
CA PRO A 1195 14.25 14.65 -26.99
C PRO A 1195 14.50 13.19 -26.62
N TYR A 1196 15.40 12.92 -25.67
CA TYR A 1196 15.67 11.58 -25.14
C TYR A 1196 14.39 10.86 -24.66
N TYR A 1197 13.46 11.58 -24.03
CA TYR A 1197 12.18 11.03 -23.50
C TYR A 1197 11.22 10.48 -24.54
N VAL A 1198 11.41 10.90 -25.78
CA VAL A 1198 10.63 10.47 -26.93
C VAL A 1198 11.44 9.46 -27.75
N ILE A 1199 12.74 9.71 -27.94
CA ILE A 1199 13.60 8.88 -28.78
C ILE A 1199 13.80 7.48 -28.20
N LEU A 1200 13.98 7.35 -26.88
CA LEU A 1200 14.18 6.03 -26.25
C LEU A 1200 12.93 5.14 -26.43
N PRO A 1201 11.70 5.58 -26.08
CA PRO A 1201 10.49 4.81 -26.38
C PRO A 1201 10.27 4.54 -27.87
N LEU A 1202 10.61 5.50 -28.76
CA LEU A 1202 10.52 5.31 -30.20
C LEU A 1202 11.40 4.15 -30.67
N ARG A 1203 12.63 4.05 -30.14
CA ARG A 1203 13.54 2.94 -30.42
C ARG A 1203 13.00 1.61 -29.91
N GLU A 1204 12.60 1.57 -28.63
CA GLU A 1204 12.14 0.34 -27.96
C GLU A 1204 10.83 -0.20 -28.54
N SER A 1205 9.97 0.68 -29.05
CA SER A 1205 8.73 0.30 -29.72
C SER A 1205 8.93 -0.43 -31.06
N GLY A 1206 10.14 -0.40 -31.63
CA GLY A 1206 10.45 -0.97 -32.95
C GLY A 1206 9.83 -0.21 -34.13
N LEU A 1207 9.25 0.97 -33.90
CA LEU A 1207 8.60 1.78 -34.94
C LEU A 1207 9.59 2.32 -35.99
N CYS A 1208 10.85 2.55 -35.61
CA CYS A 1208 11.92 2.94 -36.55
C CYS A 1208 12.09 1.94 -37.70
N GLY A 1209 11.92 0.64 -37.44
CA GLY A 1209 11.99 -0.39 -38.48
C GLY A 1209 10.68 -0.62 -39.23
N ARG A 1210 9.54 -0.45 -38.56
CA ARG A 1210 8.21 -0.68 -39.17
C ARG A 1210 7.68 0.48 -40.00
N PHE A 1211 7.98 1.72 -39.59
CA PHE A 1211 7.53 2.95 -40.24
C PHE A 1211 8.68 3.97 -40.39
N PRO A 1212 9.75 3.64 -41.13
CA PRO A 1212 11.00 4.40 -41.15
C PRO A 1212 10.83 5.86 -41.62
N VAL A 1213 9.98 6.11 -42.62
CA VAL A 1213 9.65 7.47 -43.11
C VAL A 1213 9.01 8.35 -42.02
N HIS A 1214 8.07 7.78 -41.26
CA HIS A 1214 7.32 8.52 -40.23
C HIS A 1214 8.19 8.74 -38.99
N ALA A 1215 9.01 7.75 -38.61
CA ALA A 1215 9.98 7.89 -37.53
C ALA A 1215 11.01 8.99 -37.85
N LEU A 1216 11.51 9.06 -39.09
CA LEU A 1216 12.41 10.13 -39.53
C LEU A 1216 11.76 11.51 -39.44
N ARG A 1217 10.50 11.64 -39.87
CA ARG A 1217 9.74 12.89 -39.78
C ARG A 1217 9.50 13.34 -38.33
N LEU A 1218 9.19 12.41 -37.43
CA LEU A 1218 9.05 12.71 -36.01
C LEU A 1218 10.36 13.23 -35.43
N LEU A 1219 11.48 12.54 -35.69
CA LEU A 1219 12.81 12.96 -35.23
C LEU A 1219 13.18 14.35 -35.77
N ALA A 1220 12.92 14.62 -37.04
CA ALA A 1220 13.21 15.92 -37.66
C ALA A 1220 12.37 17.06 -37.07
N ALA A 1221 11.15 16.76 -36.59
CA ALA A 1221 10.26 17.77 -36.00
C ALA A 1221 10.62 18.13 -34.55
N ILE A 1222 11.17 17.18 -33.78
CA ILE A 1222 11.43 17.36 -32.35
C ILE A 1222 12.89 17.65 -32.00
N VAL A 1223 13.84 17.31 -32.89
CA VAL A 1223 15.28 17.50 -32.66
C VAL A 1223 15.77 18.80 -33.28
N THR A 1224 16.47 19.62 -32.49
CA THR A 1224 17.23 20.81 -32.94
C THR A 1224 18.70 20.74 -32.53
N ASP A 1225 19.51 21.66 -33.06
CA ASP A 1225 20.92 21.80 -32.70
C ASP A 1225 21.09 22.28 -31.25
N GLN A 1226 21.01 21.32 -30.32
CA GLN A 1226 21.18 21.52 -28.89
C GLN A 1226 22.61 21.18 -28.42
N PRO A 1227 23.07 21.72 -27.27
CA PRO A 1227 24.46 21.56 -26.82
C PRO A 1227 24.85 20.11 -26.53
N TRP A 1228 23.88 19.28 -26.11
CA TRP A 1228 24.04 17.89 -25.71
C TRP A 1228 23.41 16.98 -26.77
N GLY A 1229 24.20 16.09 -27.38
CA GLY A 1229 23.71 15.13 -28.36
C GLY A 1229 23.11 13.90 -27.70
N ALA A 1230 21.92 13.46 -28.11
CA ALA A 1230 21.38 12.17 -27.70
C ALA A 1230 21.96 11.05 -28.60
N PRO A 1231 22.87 10.18 -28.10
CA PRO A 1231 23.46 9.09 -28.90
C PRO A 1231 22.41 8.11 -29.45
N GLU A 1232 21.22 8.08 -28.86
CA GLU A 1232 20.04 7.33 -29.28
C GLU A 1232 19.53 7.77 -30.66
N VAL A 1233 19.71 9.04 -31.06
CA VAL A 1233 19.36 9.53 -32.41
C VAL A 1233 20.13 8.74 -33.46
N GLY A 1234 21.44 8.55 -33.26
CA GLY A 1234 22.28 7.77 -34.17
C GLY A 1234 21.79 6.34 -34.33
N LYS A 1235 21.41 5.69 -33.22
CA LYS A 1235 20.87 4.32 -33.22
C LYS A 1235 19.51 4.22 -33.92
N CYS A 1236 18.62 5.20 -33.73
CA CYS A 1236 17.35 5.26 -34.45
C CYS A 1236 17.56 5.45 -35.96
N LEU A 1237 18.49 6.32 -36.35
CA LEU A 1237 18.86 6.55 -37.76
C LEU A 1237 19.45 5.28 -38.40
N ASP A 1238 20.28 4.53 -37.67
CA ASP A 1238 20.80 3.24 -38.14
C ASP A 1238 19.67 2.23 -38.41
N LEU A 1239 18.69 2.13 -37.49
CA LEU A 1239 17.52 1.26 -37.68
C LEU A 1239 16.63 1.70 -38.86
N ILE A 1240 16.49 3.01 -39.08
CA ILE A 1240 15.72 3.57 -40.21
C ILE A 1240 16.37 3.20 -41.54
N VAL A 1241 17.70 3.36 -41.68
CA VAL A 1241 18.43 3.03 -42.92
C VAL A 1241 18.57 1.52 -43.14
N GLN A 1242 18.64 0.73 -42.06
CA GLN A 1242 18.56 -0.73 -42.17
C GLN A 1242 17.20 -1.19 -42.74
N ALA A 1243 16.11 -0.48 -42.41
CA ALA A 1243 14.78 -0.79 -42.92
C ALA A 1243 14.52 -0.23 -44.33
N ASP A 1244 15.01 0.97 -44.64
CA ASP A 1244 14.91 1.60 -45.96
C ASP A 1244 16.19 2.38 -46.29
N ALA A 1245 17.05 1.77 -47.12
CA ALA A 1245 18.31 2.35 -47.55
C ALA A 1245 18.14 3.62 -48.40
N GLY A 1246 16.98 3.85 -49.01
CA GLY A 1246 16.68 5.05 -49.80
C GLY A 1246 16.62 6.33 -48.96
N LEU A 1247 16.30 6.22 -47.67
CA LEU A 1247 16.23 7.35 -46.74
C LEU A 1247 17.59 7.94 -46.37
N ALA A 1248 18.70 7.27 -46.70
CA ALA A 1248 20.05 7.82 -46.50
C ALA A 1248 20.30 9.09 -47.34
N GLN A 1249 19.57 9.28 -48.43
CA GLN A 1249 19.60 10.46 -49.29
C GLN A 1249 18.60 11.55 -48.88
N ASP A 1250 17.77 11.31 -47.85
CA ASP A 1250 16.78 12.30 -47.37
C ASP A 1250 17.50 13.46 -46.66
N PRO A 1251 17.19 14.73 -46.98
CA PRO A 1251 17.81 15.89 -46.35
C PRO A 1251 17.67 15.92 -44.82
N ASN A 1252 16.54 15.46 -44.28
CA ASN A 1252 16.32 15.39 -42.83
C ASN A 1252 17.22 14.32 -42.19
N TYR A 1253 17.42 13.20 -42.88
CA TYR A 1253 18.34 12.15 -42.43
C TYR A 1253 19.78 12.67 -42.38
N GLN A 1254 20.23 13.35 -43.45
CA GLN A 1254 21.59 13.89 -43.52
C GLN A 1254 21.84 14.93 -42.42
N SER A 1255 20.88 15.84 -42.20
CA SER A 1255 20.94 16.85 -41.14
C SER A 1255 21.01 16.21 -39.74
N LEU A 1256 20.12 15.26 -39.43
CA LEU A 1256 20.12 14.56 -38.15
C LEU A 1256 21.37 13.68 -37.94
N ARG A 1257 21.91 13.10 -39.03
CA ARG A 1257 23.15 12.31 -39.00
C ARG A 1257 24.37 13.17 -38.75
N GLU A 1258 24.40 14.37 -39.33
CA GLU A 1258 25.44 15.36 -39.08
C GLU A 1258 25.37 15.89 -37.64
N TYR A 1259 24.17 16.19 -37.14
CA TYR A 1259 23.93 16.53 -35.74
C TYR A 1259 24.44 15.42 -34.79
N ALA A 1260 24.07 14.16 -35.05
CA ALA A 1260 24.53 13.01 -34.25
C ALA A 1260 26.05 12.83 -34.28
N ARG A 1261 26.72 13.14 -35.40
CA ARG A 1261 28.19 13.10 -35.52
C ARG A 1261 28.89 14.24 -34.79
N ARG A 1262 28.36 15.46 -34.85
CA ARG A 1262 28.96 16.65 -34.21
C ARG A 1262 28.89 16.60 -32.68
N ARG A 1263 27.92 15.88 -32.12
CA ARG A 1263 27.61 15.89 -30.67
C ARG A 1263 27.72 14.52 -29.97
N GLY A 1264 28.02 13.44 -30.71
CA GLY A 1264 28.11 12.06 -30.20
C GLY A 1264 29.54 11.57 -29.92
N GLY A 1265 30.46 12.47 -29.54
CA GLY A 1265 31.85 12.18 -29.18
C GLY A 1265 32.07 12.11 -27.68
#